data_AF-A0A958GXX8-F1
#
_entry.id   AF-A0A958GXX8-F1
#
_cell.length_a   1.000
_cell.length_b   1.000
_cell.length_c   1.000
_cell.angle_alpha   90.00
_cell.angle_beta   90.00
_cell.angle_gamma   90.00
#
_symmetry.space_group_name_H-M   'P 1'
#
loop_
_entity.id
_entity.type
_entity.pdbx_description
1 polymer ?
#
loop_
_entity_poly.entity_id
_entity_poly.type
_entity_poly.pdbx_seq_one_letter_code
_entity_poly.pdbx_strand_id
1 'polypeptide(L)'
;MGRLCVSTKERAASQGTPRPGAPRVLVCALLALVMSLSSCAESSGPRLVQRHKRRVEAQRGGGPQNRESEEPGERGIGLDRSDEETEAALQSFGEAEVLEGAEGMEDLESLVEGGSMDPVAVIAAERRARAEAKRQEELAEVARLQAEIEKRRNEEAEAQLRAEQAKARQADEQSERSQKAAREREQTEVALSELGGEGEGENLDALKKRIDARLAFLGRYRNKDSAVSKSATIPTTIHTLADLYVRYANERFLQDMTNFDRNEARCEAGKAGCNPDMELPLKDFSDAIKLYEELLEDYPDRRDNDKVLYQLSFAYQEMGLEDRSEEVLVSFLNKNKGDPRSQAAWFRLGMSYVNRTAGLDIFSAMDWLEKAQDAFKNAIAIKNDDPYYQYQALFQLGWSSFRMARYEDTIAWMDQLVRTVIDNEKAAGRYQRFADIYEQSTGLAREAIRFQAIAWSEMGDGRSGPDNLAAFWKKAPKSDYEQYTYISMGAFYEKEERYQEAIEIYQDMIEKYPTYSAVPRVMELIVTVYEKDKRWDKVNGAREDIVTRLARDGAWWNANTGEKDRADAEKIRSKAVFQLAQYHLAKAQAKGTKDPAEHYQLAANNYRLFLKDYPQDKEAPEARFFLAESYYSLEDWANAALEYEQVAWQSEHTAERKESAAYKAIVAWQNALDEDLEKFKAEFETAQAAKAQAKPAEGAAPAVASEESEPAEFDRTEGLKKSGFTSPLISALARFVEAHPKHPEVADMLFNEGELLFSSKQYARAREVYRGVIDRFPKDPRSSQAQEYIATTYLEGGDQVAAEQEFRKALALLPPGRATEAKRKDLRTLIAAAIYKQAEQARKDKKFIEAAKLFLTVPNDPELEDVDIAPTAFYDGAIAYKDGGQWDSAIATFNALADAYPDSDLSPKGMAVVGTHYREEKRLPEAAESFLKASALFERQKDMEKAEDLFYVSGKMYEELEDWERVLQTFRNYTRKFGAKPKRLVEAKFIEGFAAYSREQYAEAEKTWGELFAMQTRYEKTEPELPKNFSARAKFLLANLAFDEYAPYELKLPLKSSLKRKQTLLSKLIKLYGEAAAYQIEEYTTGSTYKIGEALLNFRSALLNSERPKEVQGDELLLEEYGFALEEQAFPFEEKAIQTFEQNVLYSRKNETFNDWIEKSYQKLATISPGRYAKNELGDQIICAVRDFHVGNPKRKPPIPKATPKPAPTAAPAAAGATGAPAGGAAPTQGAQAPAGAKPAAKPAAKPAVKPAAKPAAKPAAKPAKAPATAAPQGGKK
;
A
#
# COMPACT_ATOMS: atom_id res chain seq x y z
N MET A 1 41.59 10.25 -19.22
CA MET A 1 41.12 10.98 -18.01
C MET A 1 40.30 9.96 -17.23
N GLY A 2 40.65 9.45 -16.04
CA GLY A 2 41.21 10.08 -14.82
C GLY A 2 40.04 10.44 -13.90
N ARG A 3 39.85 9.94 -12.66
CA ARG A 3 40.70 9.30 -11.61
C ARG A 3 39.90 8.15 -10.93
N LEU A 4 40.46 7.05 -10.37
CA LEU A 4 41.22 6.90 -9.10
C LEU A 4 40.50 7.52 -7.87
N CYS A 5 40.45 6.96 -6.63
CA CYS A 5 40.78 5.64 -6.05
C CYS A 5 40.47 5.67 -4.52
N VAL A 6 40.66 4.55 -3.77
CA VAL A 6 40.77 4.45 -2.27
C VAL A 6 39.43 4.57 -1.49
N SER A 7 39.10 3.83 -0.41
CA SER A 7 39.87 2.94 0.49
C SER A 7 39.07 1.73 1.02
N THR A 8 39.76 0.61 1.24
CA THR A 8 39.34 -0.56 2.04
C THR A 8 40.08 -0.63 3.39
N LYS A 9 39.45 -1.14 4.47
CA LYS A 9 40.12 -1.74 5.66
C LYS A 9 39.14 -2.62 6.48
N GLU A 10 39.44 -3.91 6.69
CA GLU A 10 39.94 -4.56 7.95
C GLU A 10 38.90 -4.63 9.11
N ARG A 11 38.63 -5.71 9.87
CA ARG A 11 39.12 -7.11 10.10
C ARG A 11 37.95 -7.92 10.71
N ALA A 12 37.64 -9.18 10.37
CA ALA A 12 38.26 -10.49 10.72
C ALA A 12 37.92 -11.09 12.12
N ALA A 13 37.69 -12.43 12.18
CA ALA A 13 37.38 -13.32 13.35
C ALA A 13 35.93 -13.26 13.91
N SER A 14 35.27 -14.34 14.40
CA SER A 14 35.57 -15.81 14.46
C SER A 14 34.36 -16.65 14.96
N GLN A 15 34.23 -17.93 14.51
CA GLN A 15 33.54 -19.08 15.17
C GLN A 15 32.01 -18.99 15.47
N GLY A 16 31.17 -20.04 15.45
CA GLY A 16 31.32 -21.41 14.93
C GLY A 16 30.19 -22.39 15.36
N THR A 17 29.71 -23.25 14.44
CA THR A 17 28.94 -24.53 14.71
C THR A 17 27.50 -24.44 15.31
N PRO A 18 26.70 -25.55 15.38
CA PRO A 18 26.17 -26.32 14.26
C PRO A 18 24.64 -26.67 14.34
N ARG A 19 24.15 -27.40 13.31
CA ARG A 19 22.89 -28.21 13.21
C ARG A 19 22.54 -29.02 14.49
N PRO A 20 21.27 -29.47 14.74
CA PRO A 20 20.42 -30.20 13.75
C PRO A 20 18.88 -30.07 13.86
N GLY A 21 18.14 -30.72 12.94
CA GLY A 21 16.68 -30.88 13.07
C GLY A 21 15.93 -31.32 11.80
N ALA A 22 16.08 -32.58 11.37
CA ALA A 22 15.21 -33.16 10.33
C ALA A 22 15.02 -34.67 10.57
N PRO A 23 13.78 -35.19 10.55
CA PRO A 23 13.51 -36.61 10.34
C PRO A 23 13.14 -36.89 8.87
N ARG A 24 13.81 -37.88 8.27
CA ARG A 24 13.47 -38.45 6.97
C ARG A 24 12.39 -39.52 7.12
N VAL A 25 11.59 -39.73 6.08
CA VAL A 25 11.02 -41.05 5.77
C VAL A 25 11.62 -41.53 4.44
N LEU A 26 12.19 -42.74 4.48
CA LEU A 26 12.72 -43.53 3.36
C LEU A 26 11.56 -44.28 2.65
N VAL A 27 11.70 -45.00 1.53
CA VAL A 27 12.51 -45.02 0.30
C VAL A 27 12.04 -46.28 -0.44
N CYS A 28 11.94 -46.26 -1.76
CA CYS A 28 12.25 -47.43 -2.58
C CYS A 28 13.01 -46.96 -3.82
N ALA A 29 14.04 -47.71 -4.19
CA ALA A 29 15.06 -47.28 -5.15
C ALA A 29 15.17 -48.25 -6.31
N LEU A 30 15.73 -47.79 -7.43
CA LEU A 30 16.48 -48.65 -8.34
C LEU A 30 17.67 -47.88 -8.95
N LEU A 31 18.82 -48.57 -8.94
CA LEU A 31 20.13 -48.24 -9.52
C LEU A 31 20.06 -48.27 -11.07
N ALA A 32 20.96 -47.75 -11.90
CA ALA A 32 22.17 -46.89 -11.84
C ALA A 32 22.26 -46.20 -13.25
N LEU A 33 23.22 -45.37 -13.70
CA LEU A 33 24.65 -45.27 -13.41
C LEU A 33 25.20 -43.91 -13.94
N VAL A 34 25.77 -43.08 -13.04
CA VAL A 34 27.10 -42.41 -13.13
C VAL A 34 27.46 -41.64 -14.42
N MET A 35 27.36 -40.29 -14.41
CA MET A 35 28.49 -39.29 -14.35
C MET A 35 29.15 -38.94 -15.72
N SER A 36 29.71 -37.75 -15.98
CA SER A 36 29.93 -36.50 -15.20
C SER A 36 30.25 -35.30 -16.13
N LEU A 37 30.07 -34.06 -15.61
CA LEU A 37 31.01 -32.89 -15.60
C LEU A 37 31.98 -32.66 -16.80
N SER A 38 32.35 -31.45 -17.24
CA SER A 38 32.08 -30.07 -16.78
C SER A 38 32.59 -29.04 -17.81
N SER A 39 32.19 -27.77 -17.61
CA SER A 39 32.83 -26.52 -18.06
C SER A 39 34.34 -26.56 -18.41
N CYS A 40 34.75 -25.84 -19.47
CA CYS A 40 35.79 -24.80 -19.36
C CYS A 40 35.92 -23.87 -20.58
N ALA A 41 36.63 -22.77 -20.36
CA ALA A 41 36.68 -21.51 -21.12
C ALA A 41 37.60 -21.46 -22.36
N GLU A 42 37.59 -20.27 -22.99
CA GLU A 42 38.74 -19.54 -23.59
C GLU A 42 39.15 -19.71 -25.08
N SER A 43 38.95 -18.60 -25.81
CA SER A 43 39.90 -17.88 -26.69
C SER A 43 40.51 -18.52 -27.98
N SER A 44 40.03 -18.00 -29.11
CA SER A 44 40.79 -17.43 -30.25
C SER A 44 41.75 -18.26 -31.13
N GLY A 45 41.32 -18.49 -32.39
CA GLY A 45 42.14 -18.50 -33.62
C GLY A 45 42.88 -19.80 -33.99
N PRO A 46 43.60 -19.85 -35.13
CA PRO A 46 43.51 -19.01 -36.34
C PRO A 46 43.44 -19.83 -37.66
N ARG A 47 43.70 -19.17 -38.80
CA ARG A 47 43.57 -19.63 -40.21
C ARG A 47 44.71 -20.57 -40.70
N LEU A 48 44.41 -21.26 -41.82
CA LEU A 48 45.30 -21.77 -42.92
C LEU A 48 45.81 -23.25 -42.97
N VAL A 49 45.27 -23.97 -43.96
CA VAL A 49 45.97 -24.66 -45.09
C VAL A 49 46.30 -26.18 -45.08
N GLN A 50 45.94 -26.82 -46.21
CA GLN A 50 46.27 -28.17 -46.71
C GLN A 50 45.61 -29.36 -45.98
N ARG A 51 45.26 -30.52 -46.61
CA ARG A 51 45.88 -31.20 -47.77
C ARG A 51 44.98 -32.31 -48.42
N HIS A 52 45.20 -32.57 -49.72
CA HIS A 52 45.08 -33.85 -50.48
C HIS A 52 43.89 -34.88 -50.40
N LYS A 53 43.23 -35.07 -51.57
CA LYS A 53 43.32 -36.22 -52.55
C LYS A 53 42.79 -37.65 -52.20
N ARG A 54 42.18 -38.32 -53.21
CA ARG A 54 41.72 -39.76 -53.38
C ARG A 54 40.25 -40.05 -52.98
N ARG A 55 39.50 -41.03 -53.52
CA ARG A 55 39.64 -42.15 -54.52
C ARG A 55 38.20 -42.50 -55.02
N VAL A 56 37.89 -42.73 -56.30
CA VAL A 56 37.94 -43.98 -57.14
C VAL A 56 37.16 -45.22 -56.62
N GLU A 57 35.95 -45.38 -57.17
CA GLU A 57 35.30 -46.55 -57.84
C GLU A 57 34.86 -47.89 -57.18
N ALA A 58 33.58 -48.20 -57.47
CA ALA A 58 32.97 -49.44 -58.02
C ALA A 58 32.60 -50.66 -57.14
N GLN A 59 31.28 -50.99 -57.11
CA GLN A 59 30.74 -52.33 -57.44
C GLN A 59 29.21 -52.38 -57.70
N ARG A 60 28.83 -53.04 -58.82
CA ARG A 60 27.64 -53.88 -59.14
C ARG A 60 26.26 -53.68 -58.45
N GLY A 61 25.21 -53.52 -59.28
CA GLY A 61 24.15 -54.55 -59.41
C GLY A 61 22.66 -54.16 -59.24
N GLY A 62 21.85 -54.30 -60.31
CA GLY A 62 20.38 -54.51 -60.25
C GLY A 62 19.47 -53.44 -60.89
N GLY A 63 18.78 -53.76 -61.99
CA GLY A 63 17.64 -52.98 -62.56
C GLY A 63 16.27 -53.57 -62.15
N PRO A 64 15.13 -53.37 -62.86
CA PRO A 64 14.88 -52.66 -64.15
C PRO A 64 13.83 -51.49 -63.98
N GLN A 65 13.23 -50.79 -64.96
CA GLN A 65 12.86 -51.04 -66.37
C GLN A 65 12.86 -49.73 -67.23
N ASN A 66 13.07 -49.91 -68.57
CA ASN A 66 12.55 -49.18 -69.76
C ASN A 66 12.02 -47.72 -69.63
N ARG A 67 12.25 -46.78 -70.56
CA ARG A 67 12.87 -46.67 -71.92
C ARG A 67 12.95 -45.14 -72.25
N GLU A 68 13.42 -44.55 -73.36
CA GLU A 68 14.00 -44.90 -74.69
C GLU A 68 14.91 -43.69 -75.06
N SER A 69 16.20 -43.84 -75.43
CA SER A 69 16.79 -43.75 -76.79
C SER A 69 16.40 -42.51 -77.64
N GLU A 70 17.30 -41.80 -78.37
CA GLU A 70 18.53 -42.24 -79.08
C GLU A 70 19.74 -41.25 -79.00
N GLU A 71 20.89 -41.70 -79.52
CA GLU A 71 22.24 -41.08 -79.57
C GLU A 71 22.68 -40.84 -81.06
N PRO A 72 23.74 -40.08 -81.41
CA PRO A 72 25.16 -40.58 -81.44
C PRO A 72 26.23 -39.46 -81.21
N GLY A 73 27.56 -39.62 -81.27
CA GLY A 73 28.50 -40.74 -81.49
C GLY A 73 29.98 -40.25 -81.56
N GLU A 74 30.96 -41.14 -81.37
CA GLU A 74 32.36 -40.83 -80.93
C GLU A 74 33.42 -40.47 -82.02
N ARG A 75 34.59 -39.93 -81.60
CA ARG A 75 35.90 -40.66 -81.60
C ARG A 75 37.14 -39.95 -81.01
N GLY A 76 38.05 -40.74 -80.43
CA GLY A 76 39.46 -40.40 -80.08
C GLY A 76 40.20 -41.57 -79.40
N ILE A 77 41.52 -41.77 -79.60
CA ILE A 77 42.31 -42.92 -79.10
C ILE A 77 43.69 -42.50 -78.55
N GLY A 78 44.23 -43.25 -77.58
CA GLY A 78 45.64 -43.26 -77.12
C GLY A 78 46.11 -44.65 -76.60
N LEU A 79 47.42 -44.89 -76.52
CA LEU A 79 48.14 -46.18 -76.23
C LEU A 79 48.44 -46.38 -74.71
N ASP A 80 49.06 -47.45 -74.14
CA ASP A 80 50.11 -48.40 -74.62
C ASP A 80 50.37 -49.63 -73.68
N ARG A 81 51.17 -50.63 -74.15
CA ARG A 81 52.04 -51.67 -73.49
C ARG A 81 51.58 -53.08 -73.06
N SER A 82 52.23 -54.12 -73.63
CA SER A 82 53.36 -54.90 -73.03
C SER A 82 54.05 -55.83 -74.07
N ASP A 83 55.24 -56.40 -73.76
CA ASP A 83 56.22 -57.02 -74.68
C ASP A 83 56.03 -58.53 -75.01
N GLU A 84 56.54 -59.02 -76.17
CA GLU A 84 57.45 -60.21 -76.31
C GLU A 84 57.85 -60.60 -77.78
N GLU A 85 59.08 -61.14 -77.94
CA GLU A 85 59.69 -62.04 -78.98
C GLU A 85 60.01 -61.67 -80.48
N THR A 86 61.29 -61.96 -80.87
CA THR A 86 61.88 -62.30 -82.22
C THR A 86 61.86 -61.26 -83.38
N GLU A 87 62.79 -61.16 -84.35
CA GLU A 87 64.16 -61.67 -84.72
C GLU A 87 64.78 -60.57 -85.65
N ALA A 88 66.07 -60.17 -85.65
CA ALA A 88 67.35 -60.81 -86.00
C ALA A 88 67.68 -60.97 -87.52
N ALA A 89 68.79 -60.32 -87.96
CA ALA A 89 69.49 -60.43 -89.27
C ALA A 89 68.73 -59.91 -90.53
N LEU A 90 69.34 -59.43 -91.62
CA LEU A 90 70.67 -59.61 -92.26
C LEU A 90 71.15 -58.21 -92.79
N GLN A 91 72.38 -57.93 -93.29
CA GLN A 91 73.55 -58.73 -93.68
C GLN A 91 74.82 -57.83 -93.71
N SER A 92 75.99 -58.41 -93.95
CA SER A 92 77.26 -57.71 -94.20
C SER A 92 77.71 -57.80 -95.67
N PHE A 93 78.52 -56.83 -96.12
CA PHE A 93 79.15 -56.69 -97.46
C PHE A 93 78.18 -56.43 -98.62
N GLY A 94 78.58 -55.76 -99.71
CA GLY A 94 79.87 -55.17 -100.11
C GLY A 94 79.77 -54.60 -101.53
N GLU A 95 80.68 -53.71 -101.94
CA GLU A 95 80.53 -52.83 -103.11
C GLU A 95 80.93 -53.43 -104.49
N ALA A 96 80.30 -52.88 -105.54
CA ALA A 96 80.81 -52.43 -106.85
C ALA A 96 81.66 -53.32 -107.79
N GLU A 97 81.38 -53.21 -109.10
CA GLU A 97 82.32 -52.59 -110.06
C GLU A 97 81.65 -52.16 -111.39
N VAL A 98 82.30 -51.26 -112.14
CA VAL A 98 81.90 -50.74 -113.48
C VAL A 98 83.18 -50.41 -114.28
N LEU A 99 83.25 -50.73 -115.59
CA LEU A 99 83.69 -49.85 -116.72
C LEU A 99 84.27 -50.55 -117.98
N GLU A 100 83.95 -49.95 -119.14
CA GLU A 100 84.71 -49.75 -120.41
C GLU A 100 85.14 -50.89 -121.38
N GLY A 101 85.03 -50.62 -122.71
CA GLY A 101 85.80 -51.33 -123.77
C GLY A 101 85.23 -51.39 -125.22
N ALA A 102 85.45 -50.33 -126.02
CA ALA A 102 85.46 -50.09 -127.49
C ALA A 102 85.30 -51.17 -128.64
N GLU A 103 85.23 -50.64 -129.88
CA GLU A 103 85.31 -51.23 -131.26
C GLU A 103 84.00 -51.80 -131.90
N GLY A 104 83.70 -51.68 -133.21
CA GLY A 104 84.45 -51.19 -134.39
C GLY A 104 83.56 -50.72 -135.58
N MET A 105 84.09 -50.66 -136.82
CA MET A 105 83.61 -49.85 -137.97
C MET A 105 83.30 -50.67 -139.27
N GLU A 106 82.91 -49.97 -140.36
CA GLU A 106 82.78 -50.42 -141.80
C GLU A 106 81.55 -51.30 -142.16
N ASP A 107 80.84 -51.08 -143.28
CA ASP A 107 81.34 -51.00 -144.67
C ASP A 107 80.46 -50.17 -145.67
N LEU A 108 80.95 -49.93 -146.90
CA LEU A 108 80.40 -48.97 -147.90
C LEU A 108 80.18 -49.59 -149.32
N GLU A 109 79.69 -48.79 -150.27
CA GLU A 109 79.34 -49.17 -151.65
C GLU A 109 80.53 -49.67 -152.51
N SER A 110 80.27 -50.53 -153.51
CA SER A 110 81.01 -50.44 -154.79
C SER A 110 80.30 -51.01 -156.04
N LEU A 111 80.58 -50.32 -157.15
CA LEU A 111 80.65 -50.75 -158.55
C LEU A 111 79.41 -50.78 -159.49
N VAL A 112 79.51 -49.82 -160.43
CA VAL A 112 78.83 -49.63 -161.72
C VAL A 112 79.62 -50.36 -162.82
N GLU A 113 78.93 -50.88 -163.85
CA GLU A 113 79.23 -50.59 -165.28
C GLU A 113 78.27 -51.31 -166.27
N GLY A 114 77.77 -50.58 -167.28
CA GLY A 114 77.30 -51.19 -168.54
C GLY A 114 75.83 -51.02 -168.97
N GLY A 115 75.49 -49.88 -169.59
CA GLY A 115 74.70 -49.88 -170.84
C GLY A 115 73.17 -49.69 -170.84
N SER A 116 72.73 -48.60 -171.50
CA SER A 116 71.48 -48.47 -172.30
C SER A 116 70.10 -48.53 -171.59
N MET A 117 69.27 -47.50 -171.83
CA MET A 117 68.01 -47.21 -171.13
C MET A 117 66.79 -48.07 -171.50
N ASP A 118 65.87 -48.27 -170.54
CA ASP A 118 64.44 -48.54 -170.77
C ASP A 118 63.58 -47.99 -169.60
N PRO A 119 62.48 -47.21 -169.81
CA PRO A 119 61.80 -46.45 -168.74
C PRO A 119 61.10 -47.26 -167.63
N VAL A 120 61.05 -48.58 -167.73
CA VAL A 120 60.44 -49.46 -166.71
C VAL A 120 61.26 -49.50 -165.40
N ALA A 121 62.55 -49.15 -165.46
CA ALA A 121 63.48 -49.20 -164.32
C ALA A 121 63.15 -48.23 -163.16
N VAL A 122 62.36 -47.17 -163.39
CA VAL A 122 62.09 -46.13 -162.36
C VAL A 122 61.03 -46.55 -161.35
N ILE A 123 60.00 -47.29 -161.78
CA ILE A 123 58.79 -47.54 -160.95
C ILE A 123 58.99 -48.70 -159.95
N ALA A 124 59.96 -49.60 -160.19
CA ALA A 124 60.25 -50.71 -159.30
C ALA A 124 61.10 -50.32 -158.07
N ALA A 125 61.96 -49.30 -158.19
CA ALA A 125 62.87 -48.87 -157.13
C ALA A 125 62.13 -48.12 -155.99
N GLU A 126 61.21 -47.20 -156.33
CA GLU A 126 60.48 -46.40 -155.33
C GLU A 126 59.66 -47.23 -154.33
N ARG A 127 59.18 -48.42 -154.74
CA ARG A 127 58.35 -49.28 -153.87
C ARG A 127 59.15 -50.03 -152.81
N ARG A 128 60.45 -50.26 -153.00
CA ARG A 128 61.31 -50.88 -151.97
C ARG A 128 61.81 -49.85 -150.95
N ALA A 129 62.28 -48.70 -151.41
CA ALA A 129 62.77 -47.63 -150.54
C ALA A 129 61.73 -47.18 -149.48
N ARG A 130 60.44 -47.13 -149.85
CA ARG A 130 59.35 -46.78 -148.90
C ARG A 130 59.01 -47.87 -147.88
N ALA A 131 59.39 -49.13 -148.11
CA ALA A 131 59.14 -50.23 -147.17
C ALA A 131 60.24 -50.32 -146.09
N GLU A 132 61.49 -50.05 -146.44
CA GLU A 132 62.62 -50.06 -145.49
C GLU A 132 62.64 -48.84 -144.57
N ALA A 133 62.31 -47.65 -145.09
CA ALA A 133 62.24 -46.43 -144.28
C ALA A 133 61.30 -46.57 -143.08
N LYS A 134 60.13 -47.20 -143.26
CA LYS A 134 59.15 -47.36 -142.19
C LYS A 134 59.58 -48.35 -141.10
N ARG A 135 60.39 -49.36 -141.44
CA ARG A 135 60.86 -50.38 -140.49
C ARG A 135 62.02 -49.88 -139.62
N GLN A 136 62.82 -48.94 -140.13
CA GLN A 136 63.86 -48.25 -139.35
C GLN A 136 63.26 -47.33 -138.28
N GLU A 137 62.17 -46.63 -138.60
CA GLU A 137 61.48 -45.71 -137.68
C GLU A 137 60.86 -46.45 -136.47
N GLU A 138 60.16 -47.57 -136.71
CA GLU A 138 59.56 -48.41 -135.66
C GLU A 138 60.59 -49.06 -134.72
N LEU A 139 61.81 -49.35 -135.19
CA LEU A 139 62.91 -49.89 -134.34
C LEU A 139 63.57 -48.81 -133.47
N ALA A 140 63.70 -47.57 -133.99
CA ALA A 140 64.29 -46.46 -133.24
C ALA A 140 63.41 -46.05 -132.03
N GLU A 141 62.09 -46.16 -132.15
CA GLU A 141 61.16 -45.80 -131.08
C GLU A 141 61.19 -46.80 -129.90
N VAL A 142 61.31 -48.10 -130.18
CA VAL A 142 61.44 -49.14 -129.13
C VAL A 142 62.75 -48.99 -128.34
N ALA A 143 63.87 -48.74 -129.02
CA ALA A 143 65.16 -48.54 -128.36
C ALA A 143 65.17 -47.31 -127.43
N ARG A 144 64.49 -46.23 -127.85
CA ARG A 144 64.36 -45.00 -127.06
C ARG A 144 63.57 -45.22 -125.76
N LEU A 145 62.48 -46.00 -125.82
CA LEU A 145 61.66 -46.30 -124.66
C LEU A 145 62.37 -47.19 -123.62
N GLN A 146 63.23 -48.11 -124.04
CA GLN A 146 64.01 -48.93 -123.10
C GLN A 146 65.05 -48.11 -122.32
N ALA A 147 65.78 -47.23 -123.00
CA ALA A 147 66.76 -46.35 -122.36
C ALA A 147 66.14 -45.37 -121.34
N GLU A 148 64.90 -44.92 -121.58
CA GLU A 148 64.21 -44.00 -120.67
C GLU A 148 63.71 -44.67 -119.37
N ILE A 149 63.46 -45.99 -119.40
CA ILE A 149 63.07 -46.77 -118.21
C ILE A 149 64.27 -47.01 -117.28
N GLU A 150 65.43 -47.39 -117.81
CA GLU A 150 66.63 -47.58 -116.98
C GLU A 150 67.11 -46.28 -116.34
N LYS A 151 67.03 -45.15 -117.07
CA LYS A 151 67.37 -43.83 -116.53
C LYS A 151 66.55 -43.48 -115.29
N ARG A 152 65.23 -43.66 -115.32
CA ARG A 152 64.35 -43.38 -114.17
C ARG A 152 64.69 -44.24 -112.95
N ARG A 153 65.00 -45.53 -113.15
CA ARG A 153 65.29 -46.45 -112.03
C ARG A 153 66.57 -46.06 -111.27
N ASN A 154 67.57 -45.51 -111.96
CA ASN A 154 68.80 -45.02 -111.33
C ASN A 154 68.59 -43.66 -110.65
N GLU A 155 67.79 -42.76 -111.24
CA GLU A 155 67.40 -41.48 -110.63
C GLU A 155 66.62 -41.68 -109.31
N GLU A 156 65.75 -42.70 -109.24
CA GLU A 156 65.01 -43.06 -108.01
C GLU A 156 65.92 -43.61 -106.91
N ALA A 157 66.94 -44.41 -107.25
CA ALA A 157 67.90 -44.95 -106.27
C ALA A 157 68.79 -43.86 -105.65
N GLU A 158 69.29 -42.92 -106.46
CA GLU A 158 70.03 -41.76 -105.94
C GLU A 158 69.14 -40.85 -105.06
N ALA A 159 67.86 -40.69 -105.42
CA ALA A 159 66.92 -39.90 -104.64
C ALA A 159 66.69 -40.49 -103.23
N GLN A 160 66.61 -41.83 -103.11
CA GLN A 160 66.44 -42.49 -101.81
C GLN A 160 67.66 -42.30 -100.89
N LEU A 161 68.88 -42.46 -101.40
CA LEU A 161 70.10 -42.26 -100.61
C LEU A 161 70.25 -40.80 -100.14
N ARG A 162 69.92 -39.83 -101.01
CA ARG A 162 69.87 -38.40 -100.63
C ARG A 162 68.79 -38.13 -99.57
N ALA A 163 67.66 -38.82 -99.63
CA ALA A 163 66.59 -38.68 -98.64
C ALA A 163 66.98 -39.20 -97.24
N GLU A 164 67.72 -40.30 -97.13
CA GLU A 164 68.22 -40.78 -95.82
C GLU A 164 69.31 -39.88 -95.23
N GLN A 165 70.26 -39.43 -96.05
CA GLN A 165 71.27 -38.46 -95.60
C GLN A 165 70.64 -37.11 -95.20
N ALA A 166 69.54 -36.70 -95.83
CA ALA A 166 68.77 -35.53 -95.40
C ALA A 166 68.04 -35.77 -94.07
N LYS A 167 67.44 -36.95 -93.85
CA LYS A 167 66.78 -37.31 -92.57
C LYS A 167 67.76 -37.30 -91.39
N ALA A 168 69.00 -37.80 -91.58
CA ALA A 168 70.03 -37.75 -90.54
C ALA A 168 70.36 -36.31 -90.12
N ARG A 169 70.58 -35.40 -91.08
CA ARG A 169 70.81 -33.97 -90.79
C ARG A 169 69.60 -33.31 -90.14
N GLN A 170 68.39 -33.66 -90.56
CA GLN A 170 67.16 -33.16 -89.92
C GLN A 170 67.01 -33.63 -88.47
N ALA A 171 67.47 -34.82 -88.11
CA ALA A 171 67.46 -35.31 -86.73
C ALA A 171 68.45 -34.53 -85.84
N ASP A 172 69.66 -34.24 -86.33
CA ASP A 172 70.64 -33.42 -85.61
C ASP A 172 70.14 -31.97 -85.46
N GLU A 173 69.61 -31.36 -86.53
CA GLU A 173 68.97 -30.04 -86.46
C GLU A 173 67.77 -30.02 -85.49
N GLN A 174 66.97 -31.08 -85.43
CA GLN A 174 65.88 -31.19 -84.45
C GLN A 174 66.42 -31.31 -83.02
N SER A 175 67.52 -32.03 -82.81
CA SER A 175 68.19 -32.13 -81.50
C SER A 175 68.67 -30.75 -81.04
N GLU A 176 69.40 -30.00 -81.87
CA GLU A 176 69.85 -28.64 -81.54
C GLU A 176 68.69 -27.67 -81.30
N ARG A 177 67.65 -27.70 -82.15
CA ARG A 177 66.43 -26.89 -81.94
C ARG A 177 65.72 -27.25 -80.65
N SER A 178 65.66 -28.54 -80.28
CA SER A 178 65.03 -28.98 -79.03
C SER A 178 65.83 -28.53 -77.79
N GLN A 179 67.16 -28.57 -77.84
CA GLN A 179 68.03 -28.07 -76.77
C GLN A 179 67.95 -26.55 -76.65
N LYS A 180 67.88 -25.82 -77.77
CA LYS A 180 67.67 -24.36 -77.76
C LYS A 180 66.32 -24.01 -77.14
N ALA A 181 65.25 -24.68 -77.57
CA ALA A 181 63.90 -24.48 -77.02
C ALA A 181 63.81 -24.86 -75.53
N ALA A 182 64.54 -25.89 -75.07
CA ALA A 182 64.63 -26.25 -73.66
C ALA A 182 65.30 -25.14 -72.83
N ARG A 183 66.42 -24.58 -73.31
CA ARG A 183 67.12 -23.45 -72.65
C ARG A 183 66.26 -22.18 -72.63
N GLU A 184 65.52 -21.90 -73.71
CA GLU A 184 64.59 -20.76 -73.78
C GLU A 184 63.39 -20.93 -72.81
N ARG A 185 62.87 -22.16 -72.65
CA ARG A 185 61.85 -22.48 -71.64
C ARG A 185 62.37 -22.35 -70.22
N GLU A 186 63.53 -22.91 -69.91
CA GLU A 186 64.19 -22.81 -68.60
C GLU A 186 64.43 -21.33 -68.21
N GLN A 187 64.94 -20.51 -69.14
CA GLN A 187 65.08 -19.05 -68.92
C GLN A 187 63.75 -18.36 -68.65
N THR A 188 62.67 -18.80 -69.31
CA THR A 188 61.32 -18.22 -69.12
C THR A 188 60.69 -18.67 -67.79
N GLU A 189 60.85 -19.93 -67.39
CA GLU A 189 60.38 -20.45 -66.10
C GLU A 189 61.12 -19.81 -64.92
N VAL A 190 62.44 -19.65 -65.01
CA VAL A 190 63.23 -18.92 -64.01
C VAL A 190 62.73 -17.48 -63.91
N ALA A 191 62.55 -16.78 -65.03
CA ALA A 191 62.04 -15.41 -65.03
C ALA A 191 60.62 -15.29 -64.45
N LEU A 192 59.72 -16.22 -64.75
CA LEU A 192 58.36 -16.28 -64.18
C LEU A 192 58.38 -16.55 -62.67
N SER A 193 59.33 -17.34 -62.16
CA SER A 193 59.46 -17.61 -60.73
C SER A 193 59.78 -16.36 -59.90
N GLU A 194 60.45 -15.37 -60.50
CA GLU A 194 60.79 -14.09 -59.85
C GLU A 194 59.55 -13.21 -59.58
N LEU A 195 58.46 -13.39 -60.32
CA LEU A 195 57.26 -12.56 -60.19
C LEU A 195 56.48 -12.84 -58.89
N GLY A 196 56.59 -14.05 -58.32
CA GLY A 196 55.91 -14.43 -57.08
C GLY A 196 54.38 -14.56 -57.20
N GLY A 197 53.82 -15.52 -56.44
CA GLY A 197 52.42 -15.90 -56.51
C GLY A 197 51.43 -14.91 -55.87
N GLU A 198 50.16 -15.07 -56.21
CA GLU A 198 49.03 -14.32 -55.64
C GLU A 198 48.76 -14.74 -54.18
N GLY A 199 49.46 -14.13 -53.23
CA GLY A 199 49.20 -14.33 -51.79
C GLY A 199 48.00 -13.51 -51.29
N GLU A 200 47.26 -14.04 -50.31
CA GLU A 200 46.27 -13.26 -49.56
C GLU A 200 46.95 -12.16 -48.72
N GLY A 201 46.61 -10.90 -48.96
CA GLY A 201 47.10 -9.75 -48.18
C GLY A 201 47.19 -8.48 -49.02
N GLU A 202 46.30 -7.52 -48.75
CA GLU A 202 46.11 -6.30 -49.55
C GLU A 202 46.73 -5.03 -48.94
N ASN A 203 47.46 -5.14 -47.83
CA ASN A 203 48.16 -4.00 -47.23
C ASN A 203 49.28 -3.46 -48.17
N LEU A 204 49.51 -2.15 -48.14
CA LEU A 204 50.48 -1.39 -48.95
C LEU A 204 51.87 -2.04 -49.06
N ASP A 205 52.44 -2.54 -47.96
CA ASP A 205 53.76 -3.18 -47.98
C ASP A 205 53.79 -4.46 -48.84
N ALA A 206 52.69 -5.20 -48.90
CA ALA A 206 52.57 -6.41 -49.71
C ALA A 206 52.34 -6.07 -51.19
N LEU A 207 51.54 -5.05 -51.47
CA LEU A 207 51.32 -4.53 -52.83
C LEU A 207 52.61 -3.92 -53.40
N LYS A 208 53.32 -3.10 -52.62
CA LYS A 208 54.59 -2.48 -53.02
C LYS A 208 55.66 -3.52 -53.38
N LYS A 209 55.86 -4.56 -52.57
CA LYS A 209 56.77 -5.67 -52.89
C LYS A 209 56.41 -6.38 -54.21
N ARG A 210 55.12 -6.49 -54.55
CA ARG A 210 54.68 -7.06 -55.83
C ARG A 210 54.99 -6.12 -56.99
N ILE A 211 54.71 -4.82 -56.84
CA ILE A 211 55.05 -3.76 -57.80
C ILE A 211 56.57 -3.78 -58.08
N ASP A 212 57.39 -3.74 -57.03
CA ASP A 212 58.86 -3.78 -57.13
C ASP A 212 59.35 -5.03 -57.89
N ALA A 213 58.74 -6.21 -57.66
CA ALA A 213 59.07 -7.44 -58.38
C ALA A 213 58.72 -7.38 -59.88
N ARG A 214 57.56 -6.82 -60.26
CA ARG A 214 57.16 -6.63 -61.67
C ARG A 214 58.06 -5.59 -62.34
N LEU A 215 58.39 -4.49 -61.68
CA LEU A 215 59.33 -3.48 -62.17
C LEU A 215 60.72 -4.07 -62.39
N ALA A 216 61.23 -4.86 -61.45
CA ALA A 216 62.53 -5.54 -61.58
C ALA A 216 62.54 -6.55 -62.74
N PHE A 217 61.45 -7.30 -62.93
CA PHE A 217 61.27 -8.18 -64.08
C PHE A 217 61.26 -7.41 -65.40
N LEU A 218 60.44 -6.36 -65.53
CA LEU A 218 60.38 -5.54 -66.75
C LEU A 218 61.73 -4.89 -67.05
N GLY A 219 62.42 -4.34 -66.05
CA GLY A 219 63.77 -3.77 -66.20
C GLY A 219 64.83 -4.80 -66.63
N ARG A 220 64.68 -6.09 -66.27
CA ARG A 220 65.59 -7.17 -66.69
C ARG A 220 65.30 -7.72 -68.08
N TYR A 221 64.04 -7.74 -68.53
CA TYR A 221 63.62 -8.50 -69.71
C TYR A 221 62.99 -7.67 -70.85
N ARG A 222 62.34 -6.52 -70.59
CA ARG A 222 61.57 -5.75 -71.61
C ARG A 222 62.40 -5.39 -72.84
N ASN A 223 63.62 -4.86 -72.64
CA ASN A 223 64.45 -4.29 -73.70
C ASN A 223 65.58 -5.23 -74.20
N LYS A 224 65.53 -6.53 -73.89
CA LYS A 224 66.49 -7.52 -74.42
C LYS A 224 65.90 -8.24 -75.62
N ASP A 225 66.73 -8.62 -76.60
CA ASP A 225 66.30 -9.59 -77.61
C ASP A 225 66.30 -10.99 -77.00
N SER A 226 65.13 -11.47 -76.56
CA SER A 226 64.98 -12.69 -75.76
C SER A 226 63.66 -13.41 -76.03
N ALA A 227 63.56 -14.69 -75.68
CA ALA A 227 62.29 -15.43 -75.77
C ALA A 227 61.20 -14.80 -74.88
N VAL A 228 61.58 -14.28 -73.70
CA VAL A 228 60.66 -13.61 -72.75
C VAL A 228 60.07 -12.34 -73.34
N SER A 229 60.89 -11.48 -73.97
CA SER A 229 60.43 -10.21 -74.57
C SER A 229 59.58 -10.38 -75.82
N LYS A 230 59.77 -11.47 -76.57
CA LYS A 230 58.94 -11.84 -77.73
C LYS A 230 57.66 -12.60 -77.35
N SER A 231 57.43 -12.86 -76.06
CA SER A 231 56.26 -13.57 -75.56
C SER A 231 55.20 -12.62 -75.00
N ALA A 232 53.97 -13.12 -74.81
CA ALA A 232 52.91 -12.38 -74.14
C ALA A 232 53.23 -12.00 -72.67
N THR A 233 54.31 -12.53 -72.08
CA THR A 233 54.67 -12.27 -70.69
C THR A 233 54.97 -10.80 -70.41
N ILE A 234 55.56 -10.04 -71.35
CA ILE A 234 55.77 -8.59 -71.16
C ILE A 234 54.44 -7.83 -71.07
N PRO A 235 53.53 -7.85 -72.08
CA PRO A 235 52.25 -7.14 -71.97
C PRO A 235 51.36 -7.65 -70.83
N THR A 236 51.39 -8.94 -70.48
CA THR A 236 50.69 -9.45 -69.28
C THR A 236 51.32 -8.93 -67.97
N THR A 237 52.64 -8.75 -67.92
CA THR A 237 53.30 -8.15 -66.75
C THR A 237 52.99 -6.66 -66.63
N ILE A 238 52.90 -5.93 -67.75
CA ILE A 238 52.46 -4.53 -67.79
C ILE A 238 51.01 -4.42 -67.30
N HIS A 239 50.09 -5.26 -67.80
CA HIS A 239 48.68 -5.31 -67.36
C HIS A 239 48.57 -5.56 -65.85
N THR A 240 49.21 -6.62 -65.34
CA THR A 240 49.15 -6.96 -63.91
C THR A 240 49.88 -5.96 -63.02
N LEU A 241 50.88 -5.25 -63.52
CA LEU A 241 51.50 -4.12 -62.83
C LEU A 241 50.55 -2.93 -62.73
N ALA A 242 49.83 -2.59 -63.81
CA ALA A 242 48.80 -1.54 -63.80
C ALA A 242 47.68 -1.87 -62.81
N ASP A 243 47.15 -3.10 -62.81
CA ASP A 243 46.19 -3.59 -61.81
C ASP A 243 46.72 -3.45 -60.37
N LEU A 244 48.00 -3.79 -60.14
CA LEU A 244 48.63 -3.64 -58.82
C LEU A 244 48.77 -2.17 -58.41
N TYR A 245 49.06 -1.26 -59.34
CA TYR A 245 49.05 0.19 -59.08
C TYR A 245 47.63 0.69 -58.75
N VAL A 246 46.58 0.22 -59.43
CA VAL A 246 45.18 0.55 -59.07
C VAL A 246 44.85 0.07 -57.64
N ARG A 247 45.24 -1.15 -57.26
CA ARG A 247 45.03 -1.65 -55.90
C ARG A 247 45.82 -0.84 -54.87
N TYR A 248 47.09 -0.55 -55.16
CA TYR A 248 47.98 0.23 -54.28
C TYR A 248 47.45 1.65 -54.06
N ALA A 249 47.00 2.32 -55.11
CA ALA A 249 46.41 3.66 -55.02
C ALA A 249 45.10 3.69 -54.23
N ASN A 250 44.23 2.67 -54.38
CA ASN A 250 43.01 2.56 -53.56
C ASN A 250 43.32 2.32 -52.07
N GLU A 251 44.21 1.37 -51.74
CA GLU A 251 44.60 1.13 -50.34
C GLU A 251 45.32 2.35 -49.75
N ARG A 252 46.11 3.06 -50.56
CA ARG A 252 46.79 4.29 -50.14
C ARG A 252 45.79 5.40 -49.84
N PHE A 253 44.80 5.59 -50.70
CA PHE A 253 43.70 6.52 -50.49
C PHE A 253 42.90 6.17 -49.23
N LEU A 254 42.59 4.90 -48.98
CA LEU A 254 41.91 4.47 -47.74
C LEU A 254 42.73 4.79 -46.49
N GLN A 255 44.05 4.55 -46.52
CA GLN A 255 44.95 4.91 -45.42
C GLN A 255 45.00 6.43 -45.20
N ASP A 256 45.10 7.22 -46.28
CA ASP A 256 45.21 8.67 -46.20
C ASP A 256 43.87 9.33 -45.78
N MET A 257 42.73 8.84 -46.28
CA MET A 257 41.39 9.23 -45.78
C MET A 257 41.21 8.88 -44.31
N THR A 258 41.62 7.68 -43.87
CA THR A 258 41.59 7.32 -42.44
C THR A 258 42.45 8.24 -41.58
N ASN A 259 43.51 8.83 -42.13
CA ASN A 259 44.32 9.84 -41.45
C ASN A 259 43.65 11.23 -41.49
N PHE A 260 42.98 11.59 -42.58
CA PHE A 260 42.17 12.80 -42.74
C PHE A 260 41.00 12.83 -41.74
N ASP A 261 40.13 11.81 -41.72
CA ASP A 261 38.99 11.70 -40.81
C ASP A 261 39.44 11.77 -39.33
N ARG A 262 40.55 11.10 -39.01
CA ARG A 262 41.17 11.13 -37.67
C ARG A 262 41.71 12.52 -37.32
N ASN A 263 42.16 13.29 -38.30
CA ASN A 263 42.62 14.65 -38.12
C ASN A 263 41.44 15.62 -37.97
N GLU A 264 40.39 15.49 -38.79
CA GLU A 264 39.14 16.25 -38.68
C GLU A 264 38.48 16.05 -37.30
N ALA A 265 38.27 14.79 -36.88
CA ALA A 265 37.76 14.46 -35.55
C ALA A 265 38.68 14.89 -34.39
N ARG A 266 39.94 15.27 -34.66
CA ARG A 266 40.84 15.93 -33.69
C ARG A 266 40.69 17.45 -33.72
N CYS A 267 40.47 18.06 -34.88
CA CYS A 267 40.10 19.47 -35.04
C CYS A 267 38.78 19.78 -34.31
N GLU A 268 37.71 19.04 -34.62
CA GLU A 268 36.39 19.20 -33.98
C GLU A 268 36.45 19.04 -32.45
N ALA A 269 37.24 18.07 -31.98
CA ALA A 269 37.42 17.81 -30.55
C ALA A 269 38.46 18.73 -29.87
N GLY A 270 39.01 19.73 -30.56
CA GLY A 270 39.96 20.71 -30.01
C GLY A 270 41.26 20.10 -29.48
N LYS A 271 41.73 18.99 -30.05
CA LYS A 271 42.89 18.22 -29.55
C LYS A 271 44.21 18.76 -30.12
N ALA A 272 45.20 18.96 -29.25
CA ALA A 272 46.54 19.41 -29.64
C ALA A 272 47.17 18.52 -30.75
N GLY A 273 47.86 19.16 -31.70
CA GLY A 273 48.51 18.50 -32.83
C GLY A 273 47.55 18.05 -33.94
N CYS A 274 46.41 18.72 -34.10
CA CYS A 274 45.59 18.67 -35.31
C CYS A 274 46.17 19.63 -36.38
N ASN A 275 45.94 19.32 -37.66
CA ASN A 275 46.33 20.16 -38.80
C ASN A 275 45.08 20.61 -39.57
N PRO A 276 44.56 21.83 -39.39
CA PRO A 276 43.39 22.30 -40.15
C PRO A 276 43.67 22.47 -41.64
N ASP A 277 44.95 22.63 -42.02
CA ASP A 277 45.40 22.82 -43.40
C ASP A 277 45.77 21.48 -44.09
N MET A 278 45.24 20.36 -43.59
CA MET A 278 45.41 19.06 -44.26
C MET A 278 44.46 19.00 -45.47
N GLU A 279 45.03 18.91 -46.66
CA GLU A 279 44.25 18.76 -47.91
C GLU A 279 43.51 17.41 -47.93
N LEU A 280 42.33 17.39 -48.58
CA LEU A 280 41.56 16.18 -48.80
C LEU A 280 42.36 15.22 -49.72
N PRO A 281 42.64 13.98 -49.29
CA PRO A 281 43.30 12.99 -50.15
C PRO A 281 42.52 12.77 -51.45
N LEU A 282 43.23 12.77 -52.57
CA LEU A 282 42.68 12.42 -53.88
C LEU A 282 43.24 11.07 -54.33
N LYS A 283 42.48 10.34 -55.16
CA LYS A 283 42.97 9.11 -55.78
C LYS A 283 43.94 9.47 -56.91
N ASP A 284 45.11 8.83 -56.91
CA ASP A 284 46.11 8.96 -57.97
C ASP A 284 46.34 7.61 -58.66
N PHE A 285 45.81 7.47 -59.87
CA PHE A 285 46.04 6.32 -60.74
C PHE A 285 47.05 6.61 -61.86
N SER A 286 47.82 7.70 -61.80
CA SER A 286 48.72 8.15 -62.87
C SER A 286 49.67 7.04 -63.35
N ASP A 287 50.21 6.21 -62.46
CA ASP A 287 51.13 5.13 -62.83
C ASP A 287 50.41 3.94 -63.48
N ALA A 288 49.17 3.64 -63.06
CA ALA A 288 48.34 2.64 -63.74
C ALA A 288 47.89 3.12 -65.13
N ILE A 289 47.47 4.37 -65.24
CA ILE A 289 47.04 5.00 -66.49
C ILE A 289 48.16 4.94 -67.53
N LYS A 290 49.39 5.37 -67.20
CA LYS A 290 50.54 5.30 -68.11
C LYS A 290 50.77 3.89 -68.64
N LEU A 291 50.65 2.87 -67.78
CA LEU A 291 50.83 1.47 -68.15
C LEU A 291 49.68 0.92 -69.00
N TYR A 292 48.45 1.37 -68.78
CA TYR A 292 47.30 1.03 -69.63
C TYR A 292 47.37 1.74 -70.99
N GLU A 293 47.78 3.01 -71.04
CA GLU A 293 48.04 3.77 -72.27
C GLU A 293 49.16 3.08 -73.08
N GLU A 294 50.32 2.81 -72.47
CA GLU A 294 51.43 2.04 -73.04
C GLU A 294 50.96 0.70 -73.62
N LEU A 295 50.15 -0.05 -72.87
CA LEU A 295 49.67 -1.37 -73.27
C LEU A 295 48.67 -1.34 -74.44
N LEU A 296 47.95 -0.24 -74.63
CA LEU A 296 47.07 0.00 -75.77
C LEU A 296 47.82 0.54 -77.00
N GLU A 297 48.92 1.27 -76.79
CA GLU A 297 49.78 1.81 -77.86
C GLU A 297 50.77 0.77 -78.41
N ASP A 298 51.53 0.10 -77.54
CA ASP A 298 52.55 -0.90 -77.91
C ASP A 298 51.91 -2.23 -78.40
N TYR A 299 50.68 -2.56 -77.94
CA TYR A 299 50.02 -3.85 -78.22
C TYR A 299 48.54 -3.68 -78.64
N PRO A 300 48.22 -2.93 -79.72
CA PRO A 300 46.85 -2.52 -80.06
C PRO A 300 45.89 -3.70 -80.36
N ASP A 301 46.39 -4.77 -80.99
CA ASP A 301 45.61 -5.95 -81.39
C ASP A 301 45.47 -7.02 -80.29
N ARG A 302 45.90 -6.72 -79.06
CA ARG A 302 45.92 -7.70 -77.95
C ARG A 302 44.48 -8.03 -77.49
N ARG A 303 44.18 -9.33 -77.42
CA ARG A 303 42.81 -9.88 -77.26
C ARG A 303 42.05 -9.40 -76.01
N ASP A 304 42.73 -9.03 -74.93
CA ASP A 304 42.16 -8.54 -73.67
C ASP A 304 42.22 -7.01 -73.51
N ASN A 305 42.45 -6.26 -74.59
CA ASN A 305 42.40 -4.79 -74.58
C ASN A 305 41.01 -4.23 -74.25
N ASP A 306 39.94 -5.01 -74.39
CA ASP A 306 38.61 -4.66 -73.91
C ASP A 306 38.58 -4.44 -72.38
N LYS A 307 39.23 -5.33 -71.61
CA LYS A 307 39.39 -5.18 -70.16
C LYS A 307 40.23 -3.95 -69.80
N VAL A 308 41.30 -3.70 -70.54
CA VAL A 308 42.17 -2.54 -70.30
C VAL A 308 41.48 -1.23 -70.63
N LEU A 309 40.73 -1.13 -71.72
CA LEU A 309 39.88 0.04 -71.99
C LEU A 309 38.88 0.27 -70.84
N TYR A 310 38.23 -0.79 -70.34
CA TYR A 310 37.32 -0.66 -69.20
C TYR A 310 38.03 -0.17 -67.92
N GLN A 311 39.17 -0.75 -67.54
CA GLN A 311 39.94 -0.33 -66.35
C GLN A 311 40.56 1.06 -66.50
N LEU A 312 41.01 1.43 -67.70
CA LEU A 312 41.52 2.76 -68.01
C LEU A 312 40.43 3.82 -67.89
N SER A 313 39.22 3.56 -68.42
CA SER A 313 38.09 4.47 -68.23
C SER A 313 37.77 4.67 -66.75
N PHE A 314 37.72 3.58 -65.96
CA PHE A 314 37.51 3.65 -64.52
C PHE A 314 38.59 4.49 -63.81
N ALA A 315 39.88 4.28 -64.14
CA ALA A 315 40.98 5.06 -63.58
C ALA A 315 40.87 6.57 -63.92
N TYR A 316 40.44 6.93 -65.14
CA TYR A 316 40.16 8.31 -65.49
C TYR A 316 38.96 8.89 -64.71
N GLN A 317 37.84 8.16 -64.57
CA GLN A 317 36.66 8.64 -63.80
C GLN A 317 37.04 8.97 -62.36
N GLU A 318 37.75 8.05 -61.70
CA GLU A 318 38.11 8.19 -60.28
C GLU A 318 39.16 9.31 -60.04
N MET A 319 39.85 9.77 -61.09
CA MET A 319 40.71 10.96 -61.06
C MET A 319 39.98 12.24 -61.52
N GLY A 320 38.67 12.19 -61.81
CA GLY A 320 37.89 13.32 -62.32
C GLY A 320 38.15 13.68 -63.77
N LEU A 321 38.87 12.84 -64.53
CA LEU A 321 39.23 13.04 -65.94
C LEU A 321 38.11 12.56 -66.87
N GLU A 322 36.89 13.10 -66.69
CA GLU A 322 35.66 12.57 -67.30
C GLU A 322 35.68 12.60 -68.84
N ASP A 323 36.30 13.61 -69.48
CA ASP A 323 36.44 13.64 -70.94
C ASP A 323 37.28 12.47 -71.48
N ARG A 324 38.36 12.12 -70.79
CA ARG A 324 39.24 11.00 -71.16
C ARG A 324 38.56 9.65 -70.89
N SER A 325 37.78 9.56 -69.82
CA SER A 325 36.93 8.39 -69.58
C SER A 325 35.90 8.21 -70.69
N GLU A 326 35.22 9.28 -71.11
CA GLU A 326 34.22 9.24 -72.18
C GLU A 326 34.82 8.78 -73.51
N GLU A 327 35.98 9.32 -73.93
CA GLU A 327 36.72 8.87 -75.11
C GLU A 327 36.95 7.34 -75.10
N VAL A 328 37.39 6.80 -73.95
CA VAL A 328 37.69 5.38 -73.77
C VAL A 328 36.42 4.52 -73.69
N LEU A 329 35.38 4.97 -73.00
CA LEU A 329 34.09 4.27 -72.91
C LEU A 329 33.40 4.21 -74.27
N VAL A 330 33.37 5.30 -75.03
CA VAL A 330 32.80 5.34 -76.39
C VAL A 330 33.61 4.45 -77.33
N SER A 331 34.94 4.39 -77.20
CA SER A 331 35.79 3.46 -77.94
C SER A 331 35.48 1.99 -77.60
N PHE A 332 35.34 1.66 -76.31
CA PHE A 332 34.94 0.33 -75.84
C PHE A 332 33.56 -0.08 -76.36
N LEU A 333 32.56 0.80 -76.22
CA LEU A 333 31.18 0.56 -76.64
C LEU A 333 31.05 0.39 -78.16
N ASN A 334 31.85 1.13 -78.94
CA ASN A 334 31.86 0.98 -80.40
C ASN A 334 32.49 -0.34 -80.86
N LYS A 335 33.49 -0.86 -80.14
CA LYS A 335 34.11 -2.17 -80.41
C LYS A 335 33.24 -3.34 -79.94
N ASN A 336 32.52 -3.19 -78.83
CA ASN A 336 31.77 -4.25 -78.14
C ASN A 336 30.23 -4.07 -78.24
N LYS A 337 29.71 -3.69 -79.42
CA LYS A 337 28.27 -3.47 -79.61
C LYS A 337 27.46 -4.75 -79.37
N GLY A 338 26.52 -4.69 -78.44
CA GLY A 338 25.65 -5.82 -78.07
C GLY A 338 26.29 -6.86 -77.14
N ASP A 339 27.54 -6.68 -76.72
CA ASP A 339 28.17 -7.52 -75.70
C ASP A 339 27.51 -7.30 -74.32
N PRO A 340 27.14 -8.34 -73.56
CA PRO A 340 26.61 -8.18 -72.19
C PRO A 340 27.50 -7.31 -71.28
N ARG A 341 28.82 -7.34 -71.49
CA ARG A 341 29.81 -6.54 -70.74
C ARG A 341 29.69 -5.03 -71.01
N SER A 342 29.04 -4.64 -72.11
CA SER A 342 28.75 -3.24 -72.44
C SER A 342 27.65 -2.62 -71.59
N GLN A 343 26.86 -3.40 -70.85
CA GLN A 343 25.89 -2.87 -69.88
C GLN A 343 26.57 -2.01 -68.81
N ALA A 344 27.67 -2.51 -68.24
CA ALA A 344 28.44 -1.80 -67.22
C ALA A 344 29.10 -0.52 -67.78
N ALA A 345 29.56 -0.55 -69.04
CA ALA A 345 30.15 0.59 -69.71
C ALA A 345 29.11 1.68 -70.02
N TRP A 346 27.91 1.32 -70.49
CA TRP A 346 26.79 2.27 -70.65
C TRP A 346 26.39 2.92 -69.33
N PHE A 347 26.31 2.14 -68.25
CA PHE A 347 26.04 2.69 -66.91
C PHE A 347 27.13 3.66 -66.46
N ARG A 348 28.42 3.33 -66.64
CA ARG A 348 29.54 4.22 -66.31
C ARG A 348 29.55 5.51 -67.13
N LEU A 349 29.19 5.44 -68.41
CA LEU A 349 29.06 6.61 -69.27
C LEU A 349 27.90 7.51 -68.81
N GLY A 350 26.75 6.94 -68.45
CA GLY A 350 25.66 7.68 -67.83
C GLY A 350 26.06 8.35 -66.51
N MET A 351 26.82 7.64 -65.66
CA MET A 351 27.38 8.21 -64.43
C MET A 351 28.39 9.34 -64.68
N SER A 352 29.21 9.25 -65.74
CA SER A 352 30.10 10.36 -66.15
C SER A 352 29.30 11.63 -66.44
N TYR A 353 28.21 11.51 -67.21
CA TYR A 353 27.32 12.62 -67.49
C TYR A 353 26.60 13.13 -66.24
N VAL A 354 26.18 12.27 -65.31
CA VAL A 354 25.64 12.67 -64.00
C VAL A 354 26.67 13.44 -63.18
N ASN A 355 27.92 12.97 -63.10
CA ASN A 355 29.00 13.62 -62.34
C ASN A 355 29.25 15.06 -62.84
N ARG A 356 29.22 15.27 -64.16
CA ARG A 356 29.32 16.62 -64.77
C ARG A 356 28.20 17.58 -64.37
N THR A 357 27.09 17.10 -63.78
CA THR A 357 26.01 17.95 -63.23
C THR A 357 26.27 18.45 -61.82
N ALA A 358 27.35 18.01 -61.17
CA ALA A 358 27.71 18.46 -59.83
C ALA A 358 28.02 19.97 -59.83
N GLY A 359 27.35 20.72 -58.96
CA GLY A 359 27.48 22.17 -58.87
C GLY A 359 26.76 22.98 -59.95
N LEU A 360 26.12 22.34 -60.94
CA LEU A 360 25.32 23.02 -61.96
C LEU A 360 23.88 23.28 -61.49
N ASP A 361 23.32 24.40 -61.94
CA ASP A 361 21.88 24.66 -61.84
C ASP A 361 21.08 23.74 -62.80
N ILE A 362 19.75 23.69 -62.62
CA ILE A 362 18.88 22.80 -63.38
C ILE A 362 18.93 23.01 -64.91
N PHE A 363 19.09 24.25 -65.39
CA PHE A 363 19.14 24.53 -66.83
C PHE A 363 20.49 24.11 -67.41
N SER A 364 21.59 24.42 -66.72
CA SER A 364 22.94 24.01 -67.13
C SER A 364 23.15 22.49 -67.04
N ALA A 365 22.45 21.80 -66.14
CA ALA A 365 22.52 20.35 -66.01
C ALA A 365 21.69 19.57 -67.06
N MET A 366 20.71 20.20 -67.72
CA MET A 366 19.67 19.45 -68.44
C MET A 366 20.19 18.63 -69.63
N ASP A 367 21.07 19.19 -70.47
CA ASP A 367 21.69 18.46 -71.61
C ASP A 367 22.51 17.24 -71.14
N TRP A 368 23.24 17.38 -70.02
CA TRP A 368 23.99 16.29 -69.42
C TRP A 368 23.08 15.24 -68.79
N LEU A 369 21.97 15.64 -68.16
CA LEU A 369 20.98 14.70 -67.62
C LEU A 369 20.26 13.94 -68.74
N GLU A 370 19.96 14.56 -69.89
CA GLU A 370 19.37 13.87 -71.04
C GLU A 370 20.35 12.87 -71.67
N LYS A 371 21.62 13.24 -71.85
CA LYS A 371 22.69 12.29 -72.27
C LYS A 371 22.85 11.13 -71.28
N ALA A 372 22.79 11.41 -69.97
CA ALA A 372 22.81 10.39 -68.93
C ALA A 372 21.63 9.43 -69.07
N GLN A 373 20.41 9.95 -69.25
CA GLN A 373 19.22 9.14 -69.46
C GLN A 373 19.35 8.23 -70.70
N ASP A 374 19.89 8.73 -71.80
CA ASP A 374 20.06 7.89 -73.00
C ASP A 374 21.13 6.81 -72.79
N ALA A 375 22.22 7.10 -72.07
CA ALA A 375 23.18 6.07 -71.67
C ALA A 375 22.55 5.01 -70.74
N PHE A 376 21.76 5.41 -69.75
CA PHE A 376 21.07 4.48 -68.85
C PHE A 376 19.96 3.66 -69.56
N LYS A 377 19.22 4.26 -70.52
CA LYS A 377 18.27 3.53 -71.39
C LYS A 377 18.99 2.43 -72.19
N ASN A 378 20.17 2.72 -72.73
CA ASN A 378 20.99 1.72 -73.41
C ASN A 378 21.50 0.62 -72.46
N ALA A 379 21.82 0.95 -71.20
CA ALA A 379 22.20 -0.04 -70.18
C ALA A 379 21.05 -1.01 -69.85
N ILE A 380 19.82 -0.52 -69.64
CA ILE A 380 18.66 -1.38 -69.33
C ILE A 380 18.14 -2.18 -70.54
N ALA A 381 18.47 -1.76 -71.77
CA ALA A 381 18.14 -2.51 -72.99
C ALA A 381 18.96 -3.79 -73.14
N ILE A 382 20.15 -3.85 -72.53
CA ILE A 382 20.99 -5.06 -72.48
C ILE A 382 20.51 -5.95 -71.33
N LYS A 383 20.12 -7.19 -71.64
CA LYS A 383 19.75 -8.20 -70.63
C LYS A 383 20.99 -8.96 -70.15
N ASN A 384 21.04 -9.23 -68.86
CA ASN A 384 22.14 -9.90 -68.18
C ASN A 384 21.57 -10.73 -67.01
N ASP A 385 22.28 -11.78 -66.59
CA ASP A 385 21.81 -12.65 -65.50
C ASP A 385 21.95 -11.99 -64.12
N ASP A 386 22.91 -11.06 -63.98
CA ASP A 386 23.04 -10.17 -62.82
C ASP A 386 22.25 -8.86 -63.05
N PRO A 387 21.18 -8.59 -62.29
CA PRO A 387 20.38 -7.39 -62.45
C PRO A 387 21.01 -6.13 -61.82
N TYR A 388 22.20 -6.20 -61.21
CA TYR A 388 22.83 -5.08 -60.51
C TYR A 388 22.83 -3.77 -61.31
N TYR A 389 23.38 -3.78 -62.53
CA TYR A 389 23.43 -2.58 -63.37
C TYR A 389 22.05 -2.17 -63.92
N GLN A 390 21.12 -3.12 -64.06
CA GLN A 390 19.75 -2.82 -64.46
C GLN A 390 19.03 -2.02 -63.37
N TYR A 391 19.14 -2.44 -62.10
CA TYR A 391 18.56 -1.73 -60.97
C TYR A 391 19.17 -0.34 -60.79
N GLN A 392 20.50 -0.24 -60.87
CA GLN A 392 21.22 1.04 -60.76
C GLN A 392 20.83 2.00 -61.89
N ALA A 393 20.77 1.53 -63.14
CA ALA A 393 20.37 2.36 -64.28
C ALA A 393 18.91 2.82 -64.20
N LEU A 394 17.97 1.97 -63.78
CA LEU A 394 16.57 2.37 -63.54
C LEU A 394 16.45 3.41 -62.43
N PHE A 395 17.22 3.27 -61.34
CA PHE A 395 17.25 4.28 -60.27
C PHE A 395 17.79 5.62 -60.78
N GLN A 396 18.88 5.61 -61.55
CA GLN A 396 19.47 6.84 -62.09
C GLN A 396 18.58 7.49 -63.16
N LEU A 397 17.78 6.72 -63.91
CA LEU A 397 16.72 7.26 -64.77
C LEU A 397 15.67 8.02 -63.95
N GLY A 398 15.17 7.43 -62.86
CA GLY A 398 14.26 8.11 -61.94
C GLY A 398 14.87 9.35 -61.29
N TRP A 399 16.10 9.25 -60.78
CA TRP A 399 16.81 10.36 -60.12
C TRP A 399 17.13 11.52 -61.07
N SER A 400 17.54 11.23 -62.32
CA SER A 400 17.77 12.27 -63.34
C SER A 400 16.47 12.96 -63.76
N SER A 401 15.36 12.22 -63.92
CA SER A 401 14.03 12.81 -64.11
C SER A 401 13.62 13.69 -62.93
N PHE A 402 13.90 13.26 -61.69
CA PHE A 402 13.61 14.05 -60.49
C PHE A 402 14.41 15.36 -60.45
N ARG A 403 15.71 15.31 -60.77
CA ARG A 403 16.59 16.49 -60.91
C ARG A 403 16.12 17.46 -61.99
N MET A 404 15.42 16.98 -63.03
CA MET A 404 14.79 17.79 -64.08
C MET A 404 13.35 18.24 -63.74
N ALA A 405 12.87 18.00 -62.51
CA ALA A 405 11.48 18.22 -62.09
C ALA A 405 10.42 17.48 -62.95
N ARG A 406 10.82 16.42 -63.68
CA ARG A 406 9.93 15.54 -64.44
C ARG A 406 9.36 14.48 -63.50
N TYR A 407 8.44 14.91 -62.63
CA TYR A 407 7.92 14.05 -61.55
C TYR A 407 7.14 12.84 -62.06
N GLU A 408 6.37 12.97 -63.16
CA GLU A 408 5.67 11.83 -63.77
C GLU A 408 6.65 10.76 -64.27
N ASP A 409 7.70 11.15 -64.99
CA ASP A 409 8.78 10.25 -65.42
C ASP A 409 9.51 9.62 -64.23
N THR A 410 9.73 10.40 -63.16
CA THR A 410 10.34 9.90 -61.91
C THR A 410 9.51 8.76 -61.34
N ILE A 411 8.19 8.95 -61.22
CA ILE A 411 7.27 7.95 -60.67
C ILE A 411 7.27 6.70 -61.56
N ALA A 412 7.28 6.85 -62.88
CA ALA A 412 7.29 5.75 -63.83
C ALA A 412 8.59 4.91 -63.76
N TRP A 413 9.77 5.54 -63.78
CA TRP A 413 11.05 4.82 -63.67
C TRP A 413 11.23 4.14 -62.31
N MET A 414 10.78 4.78 -61.23
CA MET A 414 10.83 4.19 -59.89
C MET A 414 9.81 3.05 -59.71
N ASP A 415 8.63 3.12 -60.32
CA ASP A 415 7.64 2.01 -60.36
C ASP A 415 8.23 0.82 -61.13
N GLN A 416 8.83 1.07 -62.30
CA GLN A 416 9.51 0.05 -63.09
C GLN A 416 10.65 -0.61 -62.30
N LEU A 417 11.46 0.16 -61.56
CA LEU A 417 12.51 -0.38 -60.68
C LEU A 417 11.92 -1.32 -59.62
N VAL A 418 10.92 -0.87 -58.86
CA VAL A 418 10.31 -1.67 -57.80
C VAL A 418 9.68 -2.95 -58.35
N ARG A 419 8.98 -2.88 -59.50
CA ARG A 419 8.44 -4.07 -60.18
C ARG A 419 9.53 -5.01 -60.66
N THR A 420 10.59 -4.51 -61.27
CA THR A 420 11.70 -5.35 -61.76
C THR A 420 12.38 -6.09 -60.60
N VAL A 421 12.55 -5.44 -59.44
CA VAL A 421 13.06 -6.10 -58.22
C VAL A 421 12.10 -7.19 -57.74
N ILE A 422 10.79 -6.92 -57.69
CA ILE A 422 9.77 -7.91 -57.31
C ILE A 422 9.81 -9.13 -58.24
N ASP A 423 9.80 -8.90 -59.55
CA ASP A 423 9.72 -9.95 -60.57
C ASP A 423 10.99 -10.82 -60.58
N ASN A 424 12.16 -10.22 -60.38
CA ASN A 424 13.43 -10.96 -60.26
C ASN A 424 13.51 -11.79 -58.97
N GLU A 425 13.04 -11.27 -57.83
CA GLU A 425 12.97 -12.07 -56.58
C GLU A 425 11.95 -13.20 -56.67
N LYS A 426 10.85 -13.01 -57.42
CA LYS A 426 9.88 -14.07 -57.74
C LYS A 426 10.50 -15.12 -58.65
N ALA A 427 11.18 -14.71 -59.73
CA ALA A 427 11.88 -15.62 -60.64
C ALA A 427 12.98 -16.44 -59.94
N ALA A 428 13.65 -15.84 -58.96
CA ALA A 428 14.65 -16.51 -58.13
C ALA A 428 14.07 -17.40 -57.01
N GLY A 429 12.75 -17.47 -56.84
CA GLY A 429 12.10 -18.25 -55.78
C GLY A 429 12.33 -17.73 -54.36
N ARG A 430 12.78 -16.48 -54.20
CA ARG A 430 13.09 -15.83 -52.92
C ARG A 430 11.98 -14.92 -52.41
N TYR A 431 11.07 -14.50 -53.28
CA TYR A 431 9.92 -13.68 -52.93
C TYR A 431 8.92 -14.44 -52.04
N GLN A 432 8.77 -14.03 -50.78
CA GLN A 432 7.65 -14.43 -49.93
C GLN A 432 6.64 -13.30 -49.73
N ARG A 433 7.12 -12.12 -49.34
CA ARG A 433 6.33 -10.88 -49.24
C ARG A 433 7.20 -9.66 -49.53
N PHE A 434 6.60 -8.56 -49.99
CA PHE A 434 7.36 -7.34 -50.28
C PHE A 434 8.07 -6.75 -49.05
N ALA A 435 7.56 -7.01 -47.84
CA ALA A 435 8.21 -6.62 -46.59
C ALA A 435 9.68 -7.06 -46.52
N ASP A 436 9.98 -8.27 -47.00
CA ASP A 436 11.32 -8.84 -46.90
C ASP A 436 12.28 -8.13 -47.87
N ILE A 437 11.81 -7.75 -49.07
CA ILE A 437 12.55 -6.92 -50.03
C ILE A 437 12.78 -5.51 -49.47
N TYR A 438 11.73 -4.92 -48.87
CA TYR A 438 11.77 -3.59 -48.28
C TYR A 438 12.71 -3.52 -47.07
N GLU A 439 12.84 -4.60 -46.28
CA GLU A 439 13.72 -4.72 -45.11
C GLU A 439 15.17 -5.15 -45.45
N GLN A 440 15.37 -6.12 -46.37
CA GLN A 440 16.66 -6.81 -46.56
C GLN A 440 17.55 -6.25 -47.69
N SER A 441 16.99 -5.56 -48.68
CA SER A 441 17.76 -5.15 -49.87
C SER A 441 18.69 -3.96 -49.60
N THR A 442 19.69 -3.77 -50.49
CA THR A 442 20.69 -2.68 -50.50
C THR A 442 20.11 -1.27 -50.77
N GLY A 443 18.83 -1.04 -50.45
CA GLY A 443 18.21 0.27 -50.36
C GLY A 443 17.42 0.72 -51.59
N LEU A 444 17.74 0.24 -52.80
CA LEU A 444 17.22 0.81 -54.06
C LEU A 444 15.68 0.79 -54.18
N ALA A 445 15.00 -0.32 -53.85
CA ALA A 445 13.54 -0.38 -53.94
C ALA A 445 12.85 0.52 -52.89
N ARG A 446 13.41 0.61 -51.68
CA ARG A 446 12.93 1.51 -50.61
C ARG A 446 13.12 2.97 -51.01
N GLU A 447 14.30 3.31 -51.52
CA GLU A 447 14.64 4.67 -51.93
C GLU A 447 13.84 5.09 -53.17
N ALA A 448 13.57 4.17 -54.11
CA ALA A 448 12.66 4.40 -55.23
C ALA A 448 11.26 4.80 -54.75
N ILE A 449 10.67 4.04 -53.83
CA ILE A 449 9.35 4.36 -53.23
C ILE A 449 9.40 5.73 -52.50
N ARG A 450 10.51 6.06 -51.84
CA ARG A 450 10.72 7.38 -51.23
C ARG A 450 10.75 8.50 -52.27
N PHE A 451 11.45 8.33 -53.40
CA PHE A 451 11.43 9.29 -54.50
C PHE A 451 10.04 9.40 -55.15
N GLN A 452 9.26 8.32 -55.25
CA GLN A 452 7.86 8.40 -55.68
C GLN A 452 7.02 9.25 -54.72
N ALA A 453 7.15 9.03 -53.40
CA ALA A 453 6.45 9.79 -52.37
C ALA A 453 6.76 11.30 -52.42
N ILE A 454 8.02 11.68 -52.66
CA ILE A 454 8.41 13.07 -52.86
C ILE A 454 7.84 13.59 -54.18
N ALA A 455 7.99 12.85 -55.29
CA ALA A 455 7.51 13.25 -56.61
C ALA A 455 5.97 13.43 -56.69
N TRP A 456 5.18 12.61 -56.00
CA TRP A 456 3.72 12.82 -55.86
C TRP A 456 3.39 14.07 -55.02
N SER A 457 4.22 14.41 -54.04
CA SER A 457 4.02 15.57 -53.16
C SER A 457 4.37 16.90 -53.81
N GLU A 458 5.40 16.92 -54.67
CA GLU A 458 5.89 18.10 -55.38
C GLU A 458 5.21 18.32 -56.75
N MET A 459 4.28 17.45 -57.13
CA MET A 459 3.58 17.50 -58.41
C MET A 459 2.65 18.73 -58.47
N GLY A 460 3.04 19.73 -59.27
CA GLY A 460 2.32 21.01 -59.43
C GLY A 460 1.03 20.94 -60.25
N ASP A 461 0.32 19.82 -60.25
CA ASP A 461 -0.87 19.59 -61.08
C ASP A 461 -2.20 20.00 -60.41
N GLY A 462 -2.11 20.61 -59.23
CA GLY A 462 -3.25 21.13 -58.47
C GLY A 462 -3.94 20.10 -57.57
N ARG A 463 -3.45 18.86 -57.52
CA ARG A 463 -3.90 17.84 -56.57
C ARG A 463 -2.97 17.76 -55.35
N SER A 464 -3.48 17.29 -54.22
CA SER A 464 -2.61 16.98 -53.08
C SER A 464 -1.74 15.75 -53.39
N GLY A 465 -0.66 15.55 -52.64
CA GLY A 465 0.13 14.31 -52.74
C GLY A 465 -0.70 13.04 -52.48
N PRO A 466 -1.52 12.98 -51.42
CA PRO A 466 -2.49 11.90 -51.22
C PRO A 466 -3.42 11.63 -52.42
N ASP A 467 -3.98 12.69 -53.03
CA ASP A 467 -4.82 12.57 -54.24
C ASP A 467 -4.04 12.02 -55.44
N ASN A 468 -2.78 12.44 -55.59
CA ASN A 468 -1.88 11.99 -56.64
C ASN A 468 -1.52 10.51 -56.48
N LEU A 469 -1.23 10.07 -55.25
CA LEU A 469 -1.03 8.67 -54.90
C LEU A 469 -2.28 7.83 -55.15
N ALA A 470 -3.45 8.28 -54.67
CA ALA A 470 -4.72 7.59 -54.83
C ALA A 470 -5.10 7.44 -56.32
N ALA A 471 -4.86 8.47 -57.13
CA ALA A 471 -5.12 8.43 -58.56
C ALA A 471 -4.16 7.53 -59.35
N PHE A 472 -2.91 7.39 -58.89
CA PHE A 472 -1.97 6.40 -59.45
C PHE A 472 -2.47 4.97 -59.18
N TRP A 473 -2.74 4.63 -57.92
CA TRP A 473 -3.19 3.28 -57.56
C TRP A 473 -4.58 2.92 -58.07
N LYS A 474 -5.45 3.90 -58.34
CA LYS A 474 -6.72 3.69 -59.05
C LYS A 474 -6.53 3.14 -60.48
N LYS A 475 -5.41 3.43 -61.14
CA LYS A 475 -5.07 2.90 -62.48
C LYS A 475 -4.34 1.55 -62.42
N ALA A 476 -3.64 1.25 -61.34
CA ALA A 476 -2.83 0.04 -61.17
C ALA A 476 -3.17 -0.77 -59.89
N PRO A 477 -4.45 -1.15 -59.68
CA PRO A 477 -4.88 -1.77 -58.42
C PRO A 477 -4.22 -3.14 -58.18
N LYS A 478 -4.01 -3.48 -56.89
CA LYS A 478 -3.44 -4.75 -56.40
C LYS A 478 -1.93 -4.90 -56.65
N SER A 479 -1.14 -3.88 -56.37
CA SER A 479 0.33 -4.00 -56.32
C SER A 479 0.82 -4.50 -54.97
N ASP A 480 1.85 -5.35 -54.97
CA ASP A 480 2.44 -5.96 -53.77
C ASP A 480 3.10 -4.93 -52.82
N TYR A 481 3.37 -3.71 -53.30
CA TYR A 481 4.07 -2.67 -52.56
C TYR A 481 3.21 -1.43 -52.25
N GLU A 482 1.94 -1.40 -52.65
CA GLU A 482 1.06 -0.22 -52.54
C GLU A 482 1.00 0.33 -51.10
N GLN A 483 0.99 -0.52 -50.08
CA GLN A 483 0.95 -0.08 -48.68
C GLN A 483 2.22 0.70 -48.28
N TYR A 484 3.37 0.40 -48.89
CA TYR A 484 4.64 1.07 -48.61
C TYR A 484 4.75 2.46 -49.22
N THR A 485 3.98 2.78 -50.27
CA THR A 485 3.92 4.16 -50.78
C THR A 485 3.22 5.08 -49.78
N TYR A 486 2.13 4.62 -49.14
CA TYR A 486 1.47 5.38 -48.07
C TYR A 486 2.42 5.59 -46.88
N ILE A 487 3.10 4.52 -46.42
CA ILE A 487 4.06 4.59 -45.31
C ILE A 487 5.22 5.57 -45.62
N SER A 488 5.79 5.49 -46.83
CA SER A 488 6.92 6.34 -47.22
C SER A 488 6.51 7.81 -47.43
N MET A 489 5.26 8.05 -47.81
CA MET A 489 4.68 9.40 -47.96
C MET A 489 4.38 10.04 -46.61
N GLY A 490 3.81 9.29 -45.66
CA GLY A 490 3.65 9.78 -44.29
C GLY A 490 5.00 10.05 -43.61
N ALA A 491 6.00 9.20 -43.84
CA ALA A 491 7.36 9.41 -43.33
C ALA A 491 8.07 10.60 -43.97
N PHE A 492 7.76 10.93 -45.24
CA PHE A 492 8.23 12.16 -45.88
C PHE A 492 7.59 13.39 -45.24
N TYR A 493 6.26 13.43 -45.11
CA TYR A 493 5.55 14.54 -44.47
C TYR A 493 5.94 14.73 -43.00
N GLU A 494 6.13 13.65 -42.25
CA GLU A 494 6.65 13.70 -40.87
C GLU A 494 8.05 14.33 -40.80
N LYS A 495 8.91 14.11 -41.81
CA LYS A 495 10.26 14.69 -41.87
C LYS A 495 10.23 16.18 -42.21
N GLU A 496 9.33 16.61 -43.08
CA GLU A 496 9.14 18.03 -43.45
C GLU A 496 8.23 18.78 -42.45
N GLU A 497 7.98 18.21 -41.26
CA GLU A 497 7.10 18.74 -40.20
C GLU A 497 5.63 18.99 -40.62
N ARG A 498 5.20 18.40 -41.73
CA ARG A 498 3.83 18.43 -42.28
C ARG A 498 2.94 17.40 -41.60
N TYR A 499 2.77 17.55 -40.29
CA TYR A 499 2.18 16.53 -39.42
C TYR A 499 0.73 16.18 -39.78
N GLN A 500 -0.08 17.14 -40.23
CA GLN A 500 -1.48 16.91 -40.58
C GLN A 500 -1.59 15.98 -41.79
N GLU A 501 -0.87 16.26 -42.88
CA GLU A 501 -0.86 15.40 -44.07
C GLU A 501 -0.22 14.03 -43.79
N ALA A 502 0.77 13.97 -42.88
CA ALA A 502 1.35 12.70 -42.42
C ALA A 502 0.31 11.82 -41.71
N ILE A 503 -0.53 12.40 -40.84
CA ILE A 503 -1.60 11.69 -40.15
C ILE A 503 -2.67 11.24 -41.15
N GLU A 504 -3.10 12.12 -42.06
CA GLU A 504 -4.13 11.82 -43.07
C GLU A 504 -3.71 10.62 -43.94
N ILE A 505 -2.48 10.62 -44.48
CA ILE A 505 -2.02 9.52 -45.35
C ILE A 505 -1.80 8.19 -44.59
N TYR A 506 -1.46 8.25 -43.29
CA TYR A 506 -1.43 7.07 -42.42
C TYR A 506 -2.85 6.56 -42.09
N GLN A 507 -3.83 7.44 -41.88
CA GLN A 507 -5.23 7.09 -41.64
C GLN A 507 -5.87 6.45 -42.87
N ASP A 508 -5.70 7.05 -44.06
CA ASP A 508 -6.13 6.49 -45.35
C ASP A 508 -5.64 5.04 -45.54
N MET A 509 -4.38 4.77 -45.18
CA MET A 509 -3.79 3.44 -45.26
C MET A 509 -4.49 2.45 -44.32
N ILE A 510 -4.77 2.85 -43.07
CA ILE A 510 -5.46 2.00 -42.09
C ILE A 510 -6.92 1.76 -42.48
N GLU A 511 -7.63 2.76 -43.01
CA GLU A 511 -9.02 2.60 -43.45
C GLU A 511 -9.14 1.73 -44.71
N LYS A 512 -8.23 1.89 -45.66
CA LYS A 512 -8.19 1.11 -46.91
C LYS A 512 -7.68 -0.33 -46.70
N TYR A 513 -6.76 -0.53 -45.75
CA TYR A 513 -6.08 -1.80 -45.50
C TYR A 513 -6.10 -2.22 -44.01
N PRO A 514 -7.28 -2.30 -43.34
CA PRO A 514 -7.40 -2.43 -41.88
C PRO A 514 -6.84 -3.74 -41.30
N THR A 515 -6.62 -4.75 -42.13
CA THR A 515 -6.06 -6.07 -41.75
C THR A 515 -4.63 -6.27 -42.23
N TYR A 516 -3.97 -5.27 -42.81
CA TYR A 516 -2.60 -5.42 -43.32
C TYR A 516 -1.57 -5.49 -42.18
N SER A 517 -0.54 -6.34 -42.31
CA SER A 517 0.37 -6.68 -41.21
C SER A 517 1.14 -5.48 -40.62
N ALA A 518 1.38 -4.42 -41.40
CA ALA A 518 2.06 -3.22 -40.92
C ALA A 518 1.15 -2.22 -40.16
N VAL A 519 -0.18 -2.42 -40.12
CA VAL A 519 -1.13 -1.50 -39.45
C VAL A 519 -0.72 -1.13 -38.01
N PRO A 520 -0.34 -2.07 -37.11
CA PRO A 520 0.12 -1.74 -35.76
C PRO A 520 1.25 -0.71 -35.74
N ARG A 521 2.20 -0.82 -36.68
CA ARG A 521 3.34 0.08 -36.79
C ARG A 521 2.93 1.46 -37.31
N VAL A 522 1.99 1.51 -38.27
CA VAL A 522 1.43 2.78 -38.78
C VAL A 522 0.64 3.51 -37.68
N MET A 523 -0.10 2.78 -36.84
CA MET A 523 -0.79 3.36 -35.69
C MET A 523 0.19 3.94 -34.65
N GLU A 524 1.33 3.26 -34.38
CA GLU A 524 2.38 3.81 -33.51
C GLU A 524 3.06 5.06 -34.13
N LEU A 525 3.16 5.14 -35.47
CA LEU A 525 3.63 6.35 -36.15
C LEU A 525 2.63 7.51 -35.97
N ILE A 526 1.31 7.28 -36.08
CA ILE A 526 0.29 8.32 -35.80
C ILE A 526 0.43 8.85 -34.36
N VAL A 527 0.62 7.97 -33.37
CA VAL A 527 0.90 8.38 -31.98
C VAL A 527 2.15 9.26 -31.91
N THR A 528 3.23 8.84 -32.57
CA THR A 528 4.51 9.57 -32.62
C THR A 528 4.37 10.96 -33.27
N VAL A 529 3.59 11.07 -34.36
CA VAL A 529 3.32 12.34 -35.04
C VAL A 529 2.50 13.28 -34.16
N TYR A 530 1.44 12.80 -33.48
CA TYR A 530 0.71 13.63 -32.51
C TYR A 530 1.56 14.06 -31.31
N GLU A 531 2.53 13.25 -30.87
CA GLU A 531 3.49 13.64 -29.83
C GLU A 531 4.45 14.74 -30.32
N LYS A 532 4.93 14.68 -31.57
CA LYS A 532 5.74 15.74 -32.21
C LYS A 532 4.97 17.05 -32.40
N ASP A 533 3.71 16.97 -32.84
CA ASP A 533 2.79 18.10 -32.97
C ASP A 533 2.26 18.61 -31.60
N LYS A 534 2.64 17.94 -30.49
CA LYS A 534 2.27 18.28 -29.11
C LYS A 534 0.75 18.26 -28.85
N ARG A 535 0.01 17.48 -29.64
CA ARG A 535 -1.45 17.29 -29.58
C ARG A 535 -1.84 16.20 -28.59
N TRP A 536 -1.55 16.43 -27.32
CA TRP A 536 -1.79 15.46 -26.23
C TRP A 536 -3.25 15.01 -26.09
N ASP A 537 -4.21 15.78 -26.60
CA ASP A 537 -5.62 15.40 -26.75
C ASP A 537 -5.79 14.23 -27.73
N LYS A 538 -5.07 14.26 -28.85
CA LYS A 538 -5.13 13.25 -29.91
C LYS A 538 -4.22 12.05 -29.67
N VAL A 539 -3.08 12.23 -29.00
CA VAL A 539 -2.15 11.15 -28.62
C VAL A 539 -2.88 9.99 -27.93
N ASN A 540 -3.77 10.28 -26.97
CA ASN A 540 -4.46 9.23 -26.22
C ASN A 540 -5.62 8.61 -27.00
N GLY A 541 -6.37 9.38 -27.80
CA GLY A 541 -7.35 8.80 -28.72
C GLY A 541 -6.71 7.85 -29.75
N ALA A 542 -5.50 8.14 -30.23
CA ALA A 542 -4.75 7.22 -31.10
C ALA A 542 -4.29 5.95 -30.35
N ARG A 543 -3.95 6.04 -29.05
CA ARG A 543 -3.66 4.87 -28.21
C ARG A 543 -4.92 4.03 -27.95
N GLU A 544 -6.08 4.65 -27.75
CA GLU A 544 -7.37 3.95 -27.59
C GLU A 544 -7.73 3.15 -28.86
N ASP A 545 -7.48 3.72 -30.03
CA ASP A 545 -7.67 3.04 -31.32
C ASP A 545 -6.72 1.82 -31.45
N ILE A 546 -5.46 1.93 -31.02
CA ILE A 546 -4.52 0.79 -30.93
C ILE A 546 -5.08 -0.31 -30.04
N VAL A 547 -5.54 0.02 -28.83
CA VAL A 547 -6.06 -0.97 -27.87
C VAL A 547 -7.28 -1.71 -28.43
N THR A 548 -8.12 -1.00 -29.17
CA THR A 548 -9.39 -1.49 -29.73
C THR A 548 -9.18 -2.31 -31.00
N ARG A 549 -8.47 -1.78 -32.00
CA ARG A 549 -8.28 -2.48 -33.30
C ARG A 549 -7.39 -3.72 -33.20
N LEU A 550 -6.43 -3.71 -32.27
CA LEU A 550 -5.48 -4.80 -32.06
C LEU A 550 -5.90 -5.75 -30.92
N ALA A 551 -7.16 -5.71 -30.47
CA ALA A 551 -7.68 -6.67 -29.52
C ALA A 551 -7.56 -8.11 -30.04
N ARG A 552 -7.39 -9.09 -29.12
CA ARG A 552 -7.13 -10.52 -29.46
C ARG A 552 -8.31 -11.24 -30.15
N ASP A 553 -9.46 -10.60 -30.22
CA ASP A 553 -10.67 -10.98 -30.94
C ASP A 553 -10.99 -10.05 -32.14
N GLY A 554 -10.18 -9.01 -32.35
CA GLY A 554 -10.35 -7.98 -33.36
C GLY A 554 -10.02 -8.44 -34.79
N ALA A 555 -10.52 -7.69 -35.77
CA ALA A 555 -10.40 -8.02 -37.20
C ALA A 555 -8.94 -8.17 -37.67
N TRP A 556 -8.03 -7.29 -37.22
CA TRP A 556 -6.61 -7.37 -37.57
C TRP A 556 -5.97 -8.64 -37.00
N TRP A 557 -6.26 -8.96 -35.74
CA TRP A 557 -5.69 -10.13 -35.06
C TRP A 557 -6.15 -11.45 -35.68
N ASN A 558 -7.42 -11.54 -36.07
CA ASN A 558 -7.97 -12.72 -36.74
C ASN A 558 -7.41 -12.91 -38.15
N ALA A 559 -7.06 -11.83 -38.85
CA ALA A 559 -6.49 -11.88 -40.20
C ALA A 559 -4.98 -12.18 -40.22
N ASN A 560 -4.22 -11.77 -39.19
CA ASN A 560 -2.77 -11.94 -39.13
C ASN A 560 -2.41 -13.04 -38.13
N THR A 561 -2.07 -14.24 -38.63
CA THR A 561 -1.72 -15.41 -37.79
C THR A 561 -0.22 -15.61 -37.58
N GLY A 562 0.64 -14.80 -38.21
CA GLY A 562 2.09 -14.90 -38.10
C GLY A 562 2.61 -14.56 -36.69
N GLU A 563 3.51 -15.38 -36.16
CA GLU A 563 4.04 -15.23 -34.80
C GLU A 563 4.77 -13.88 -34.59
N LYS A 564 5.66 -13.49 -35.53
CA LYS A 564 6.36 -12.19 -35.50
C LYS A 564 5.37 -11.04 -35.52
N ASP A 565 4.46 -11.03 -36.50
CA ASP A 565 3.53 -9.91 -36.71
C ASP A 565 2.60 -9.74 -35.48
N ARG A 566 2.13 -10.85 -34.89
CA ARG A 566 1.36 -10.82 -33.62
C ARG A 566 2.19 -10.35 -32.43
N ALA A 567 3.43 -10.80 -32.27
CA ALA A 567 4.30 -10.37 -31.17
C ALA A 567 4.61 -8.86 -31.23
N ASP A 568 4.86 -8.33 -32.44
CA ASP A 568 5.05 -6.89 -32.64
C ASP A 568 3.77 -6.10 -32.31
N ALA A 569 2.60 -6.60 -32.70
CA ALA A 569 1.30 -6.01 -32.35
C ALA A 569 0.99 -6.07 -30.84
N GLU A 570 1.27 -7.18 -30.15
CA GLU A 570 1.09 -7.29 -28.69
C GLU A 570 1.98 -6.31 -27.94
N LYS A 571 3.23 -6.12 -28.37
CA LYS A 571 4.17 -5.17 -27.77
C LYS A 571 3.71 -3.71 -27.94
N ILE A 572 3.14 -3.37 -29.09
CA ILE A 572 2.56 -2.04 -29.34
C ILE A 572 1.28 -1.86 -28.49
N ARG A 573 0.42 -2.87 -28.42
CA ARG A 573 -0.82 -2.83 -27.63
C ARG A 573 -0.56 -2.79 -26.12
N SER A 574 0.37 -3.58 -25.57
CA SER A 574 0.66 -3.58 -24.12
C SER A 574 1.15 -2.21 -23.66
N LYS A 575 2.10 -1.63 -24.40
CA LYS A 575 2.57 -0.24 -24.23
C LYS A 575 1.41 0.76 -24.29
N ALA A 576 0.51 0.66 -25.26
CA ALA A 576 -0.63 1.57 -25.39
C ALA A 576 -1.62 1.48 -24.21
N VAL A 577 -2.03 0.27 -23.79
CA VAL A 577 -2.92 0.08 -22.62
C VAL A 577 -2.29 0.68 -21.36
N PHE A 578 -1.00 0.39 -21.11
CA PHE A 578 -0.31 0.90 -19.93
C PHE A 578 -0.17 2.43 -19.93
N GLN A 579 0.18 3.02 -21.08
CA GLN A 579 0.29 4.48 -21.22
C GLN A 579 -1.07 5.20 -21.09
N LEU A 580 -2.17 4.58 -21.53
CA LEU A 580 -3.52 5.10 -21.27
C LEU A 580 -3.88 5.09 -19.79
N ALA A 581 -3.60 3.98 -19.10
CA ALA A 581 -3.83 3.87 -17.66
C ALA A 581 -3.06 4.96 -16.88
N GLN A 582 -1.79 5.18 -17.25
CA GLN A 582 -0.97 6.27 -16.70
C GLN A 582 -1.52 7.66 -17.03
N TYR A 583 -1.98 7.90 -18.26
CA TYR A 583 -2.58 9.18 -18.67
C TYR A 583 -3.82 9.51 -17.84
N HIS A 584 -4.77 8.57 -17.72
CA HIS A 584 -5.99 8.79 -16.96
C HIS A 584 -5.70 8.99 -15.47
N LEU A 585 -4.76 8.23 -14.89
CA LEU A 585 -4.34 8.43 -13.49
C LEU A 585 -3.73 9.82 -13.27
N ALA A 586 -2.80 10.24 -14.12
CA ALA A 586 -2.18 11.56 -14.03
C ALA A 586 -3.19 12.70 -14.22
N LYS A 587 -4.20 12.50 -15.09
CA LYS A 587 -5.29 13.45 -15.32
C LYS A 587 -6.25 13.52 -14.13
N ALA A 588 -6.60 12.39 -13.50
CA ALA A 588 -7.41 12.34 -12.29
C ALA A 588 -6.73 13.06 -11.11
N GLN A 589 -5.40 12.94 -11.01
CA GLN A 589 -4.57 13.61 -9.99
C GLN A 589 -4.30 15.10 -10.28
N ALA A 590 -4.58 15.59 -11.49
CA ALA A 590 -4.30 16.97 -11.87
C ALA A 590 -5.26 17.97 -11.20
N LYS A 591 -4.71 19.05 -10.64
CA LYS A 591 -5.48 20.04 -9.90
C LYS A 591 -6.42 20.83 -10.82
N GLY A 592 -7.72 20.74 -10.56
CA GLY A 592 -8.76 21.42 -11.34
C GLY A 592 -9.37 20.56 -12.45
N THR A 593 -9.02 19.27 -12.53
CA THR A 593 -9.73 18.28 -13.34
C THR A 593 -11.21 18.24 -12.97
N LYS A 594 -12.07 18.28 -14.00
CA LYS A 594 -13.50 17.96 -13.85
C LYS A 594 -13.65 16.44 -13.74
N ASP A 595 -14.54 16.01 -12.86
CA ASP A 595 -14.97 14.62 -12.73
C ASP A 595 -13.81 13.60 -12.59
N PRO A 596 -12.88 13.81 -11.62
CA PRO A 596 -11.69 12.97 -11.47
C PRO A 596 -11.99 11.49 -11.21
N ALA A 597 -13.17 11.16 -10.66
CA ALA A 597 -13.64 9.80 -10.47
C ALA A 597 -13.76 9.04 -11.81
N GLU A 598 -14.26 9.67 -12.88
CA GLU A 598 -14.33 9.06 -14.22
C GLU A 598 -12.93 8.65 -14.71
N HIS A 599 -11.94 9.51 -14.48
CA HIS A 599 -10.56 9.23 -14.86
C HIS A 599 -9.87 8.19 -13.96
N TYR A 600 -10.20 8.11 -12.66
CA TYR A 600 -9.75 6.97 -11.85
C TYR A 600 -10.40 5.64 -12.32
N GLN A 601 -11.68 5.64 -12.71
CA GLN A 601 -12.35 4.45 -13.24
C GLN A 601 -11.73 4.00 -14.57
N LEU A 602 -11.44 4.93 -15.49
CA LEU A 602 -10.74 4.64 -16.74
C LEU A 602 -9.30 4.16 -16.52
N ALA A 603 -8.59 4.69 -15.52
CA ALA A 603 -7.27 4.18 -15.13
C ALA A 603 -7.35 2.74 -14.59
N ALA A 604 -8.28 2.48 -13.66
CA ALA A 604 -8.51 1.15 -13.10
C ALA A 604 -8.88 0.13 -14.20
N ASN A 605 -9.78 0.49 -15.11
CA ASN A 605 -10.16 -0.36 -16.24
C ASN A 605 -8.97 -0.72 -17.15
N ASN A 606 -8.12 0.25 -17.50
CA ASN A 606 -6.95 -0.01 -18.34
C ASN A 606 -5.85 -0.82 -17.61
N TYR A 607 -5.54 -0.53 -16.34
CA TYR A 607 -4.60 -1.36 -15.57
C TYR A 607 -5.11 -2.80 -15.38
N ARG A 608 -6.41 -2.97 -15.13
CA ARG A 608 -7.05 -4.29 -15.02
C ARG A 608 -6.99 -5.07 -16.35
N LEU A 609 -7.22 -4.39 -17.48
CA LEU A 609 -7.03 -4.98 -18.82
C LEU A 609 -5.57 -5.38 -19.06
N PHE A 610 -4.62 -4.53 -18.70
CA PHE A 610 -3.18 -4.80 -18.83
C PHE A 610 -2.78 -6.04 -18.03
N LEU A 611 -3.17 -6.12 -16.75
CA LEU A 611 -2.86 -7.25 -15.87
C LEU A 611 -3.52 -8.57 -16.30
N LYS A 612 -4.70 -8.49 -16.94
CA LYS A 612 -5.39 -9.65 -17.51
C LYS A 612 -4.69 -10.18 -18.75
N ASP A 613 -4.36 -9.30 -19.69
CA ASP A 613 -3.83 -9.70 -21.00
C ASP A 613 -2.31 -9.95 -20.97
N TYR A 614 -1.58 -9.28 -20.08
CA TYR A 614 -0.11 -9.25 -19.97
C TYR A 614 0.43 -9.46 -18.53
N PRO A 615 0.02 -10.53 -17.81
CA PRO A 615 0.38 -10.74 -16.39
C PRO A 615 1.87 -10.99 -16.12
N GLN A 616 2.67 -11.29 -17.16
CA GLN A 616 4.12 -11.55 -17.09
C GLN A 616 4.95 -10.39 -17.63
N ASP A 617 4.32 -9.26 -17.98
CA ASP A 617 5.02 -8.07 -18.45
C ASP A 617 5.83 -7.43 -17.30
N LYS A 618 7.00 -6.86 -17.60
CA LYS A 618 7.87 -6.23 -16.59
C LYS A 618 7.19 -5.00 -15.94
N GLU A 619 6.23 -4.37 -16.63
CA GLU A 619 5.41 -3.29 -16.07
C GLU A 619 4.25 -3.80 -15.18
N ALA A 620 3.93 -5.11 -15.18
CA ALA A 620 2.78 -5.68 -14.46
C ALA A 620 2.81 -5.47 -12.93
N PRO A 621 3.94 -5.61 -12.21
CA PRO A 621 4.00 -5.27 -10.80
C PRO A 621 3.58 -3.81 -10.52
N GLU A 622 4.00 -2.88 -11.36
CA GLU A 622 3.75 -1.45 -11.20
C GLU A 622 2.32 -1.07 -11.61
N ALA A 623 1.81 -1.69 -12.69
CA ALA A 623 0.40 -1.60 -13.09
C ALA A 623 -0.54 -2.02 -11.95
N ARG A 624 -0.19 -3.08 -11.19
CA ARG A 624 -0.99 -3.56 -10.06
C ARG A 624 -0.99 -2.59 -8.88
N PHE A 625 0.13 -1.94 -8.61
CA PHE A 625 0.18 -0.88 -7.59
C PHE A 625 -0.73 0.30 -7.98
N PHE A 626 -0.64 0.78 -9.22
CA PHE A 626 -1.48 1.89 -9.68
C PHE A 626 -2.97 1.54 -9.86
N LEU A 627 -3.31 0.27 -10.10
CA LEU A 627 -4.69 -0.22 -9.99
C LEU A 627 -5.22 -0.05 -8.56
N ALA A 628 -4.42 -0.43 -7.55
CA ALA A 628 -4.79 -0.26 -6.15
C ALA A 628 -4.89 1.22 -5.74
N GLU A 629 -4.00 2.10 -6.21
CA GLU A 629 -4.14 3.56 -6.03
C GLU A 629 -5.41 4.11 -6.69
N SER A 630 -5.80 3.56 -7.86
CA SER A 630 -7.01 4.00 -8.57
C SER A 630 -8.28 3.60 -7.81
N TYR A 631 -8.38 2.34 -7.35
CA TYR A 631 -9.48 1.89 -6.49
C TYR A 631 -9.52 2.66 -5.15
N TYR A 632 -8.37 2.91 -4.52
CA TYR A 632 -8.29 3.69 -3.28
C TYR A 632 -8.80 5.13 -3.48
N SER A 633 -8.54 5.73 -4.65
CA SER A 633 -9.00 7.08 -5.01
C SER A 633 -10.48 7.13 -5.42
N LEU A 634 -11.08 5.97 -5.71
CA LEU A 634 -12.51 5.78 -5.96
C LEU A 634 -13.31 5.43 -4.70
N GLU A 635 -12.63 5.34 -3.55
CA GLU A 635 -13.20 4.83 -2.29
C GLU A 635 -13.66 3.35 -2.36
N ASP A 636 -13.23 2.59 -3.39
CA ASP A 636 -13.40 1.13 -3.44
C ASP A 636 -12.32 0.45 -2.59
N TRP A 637 -12.50 0.59 -1.27
CA TRP A 637 -11.54 0.17 -0.26
C TRP A 637 -11.20 -1.33 -0.33
N ALA A 638 -12.20 -2.17 -0.62
CA ALA A 638 -12.03 -3.62 -0.63
C ALA A 638 -11.24 -4.11 -1.86
N ASN A 639 -11.51 -3.58 -3.07
CA ASN A 639 -10.68 -3.92 -4.24
C ASN A 639 -9.28 -3.29 -4.16
N ALA A 640 -9.15 -2.08 -3.59
CA ALA A 640 -7.85 -1.47 -3.32
C ALA A 640 -6.99 -2.37 -2.41
N ALA A 641 -7.55 -2.85 -1.29
CA ALA A 641 -6.86 -3.70 -0.34
C ALA A 641 -6.37 -5.03 -0.97
N LEU A 642 -7.22 -5.68 -1.78
CA LEU A 642 -6.88 -6.93 -2.48
C LEU A 642 -5.72 -6.77 -3.48
N GLU A 643 -5.66 -5.67 -4.23
CA GLU A 643 -4.56 -5.44 -5.17
C GLU A 643 -3.29 -4.95 -4.45
N TYR A 644 -3.39 -4.15 -3.38
CA TYR A 644 -2.25 -3.83 -2.51
C TYR A 644 -1.63 -5.07 -1.85
N GLU A 645 -2.44 -6.02 -1.35
CA GLU A 645 -1.93 -7.29 -0.79
C GLU A 645 -1.18 -8.12 -1.83
N GLN A 646 -1.67 -8.17 -3.07
CA GLN A 646 -0.97 -8.85 -4.17
C GLN A 646 0.36 -8.15 -4.52
N VAL A 647 0.43 -6.82 -4.44
CA VAL A 647 1.72 -6.09 -4.57
C VAL A 647 2.66 -6.46 -3.42
N ALA A 648 2.18 -6.40 -2.17
CA ALA A 648 2.98 -6.70 -0.98
C ALA A 648 3.59 -8.11 -1.00
N TRP A 649 2.78 -9.12 -1.31
CA TRP A 649 3.12 -10.52 -1.04
C TRP A 649 3.40 -11.38 -2.27
N GLN A 650 3.02 -10.96 -3.48
CA GLN A 650 3.08 -11.80 -4.69
C GLN A 650 3.83 -11.18 -5.88
N SER A 651 4.28 -9.92 -5.79
CA SER A 651 4.97 -9.24 -6.89
C SER A 651 6.49 -9.29 -6.80
N GLU A 652 7.20 -9.02 -7.89
CA GLU A 652 8.67 -8.85 -7.91
C GLU A 652 9.13 -7.41 -7.61
N HIS A 653 8.37 -6.67 -6.79
CA HIS A 653 8.73 -5.30 -6.38
C HIS A 653 9.88 -5.20 -5.38
N THR A 654 10.42 -3.98 -5.26
CA THR A 654 11.39 -3.60 -4.21
C THR A 654 10.79 -3.78 -2.81
N ALA A 655 11.66 -3.98 -1.81
CA ALA A 655 11.22 -4.16 -0.42
C ALA A 655 10.41 -2.95 0.10
N GLU A 656 10.84 -1.72 -0.22
CA GLU A 656 10.15 -0.48 0.16
C GLU A 656 8.74 -0.38 -0.46
N ARG A 657 8.59 -0.77 -1.73
CA ARG A 657 7.30 -0.76 -2.44
C ARG A 657 6.34 -1.83 -1.88
N LYS A 658 6.87 -2.99 -1.49
CA LYS A 658 6.12 -4.06 -0.82
C LYS A 658 5.65 -3.66 0.57
N GLU A 659 6.53 -3.07 1.38
CA GLU A 659 6.21 -2.54 2.71
C GLU A 659 5.14 -1.45 2.64
N SER A 660 5.30 -0.50 1.71
CA SER A 660 4.31 0.57 1.47
C SER A 660 2.94 0.01 1.04
N ALA A 661 2.91 -0.97 0.13
CA ALA A 661 1.67 -1.63 -0.28
C ALA A 661 1.04 -2.43 0.87
N ALA A 662 1.83 -3.15 1.66
CA ALA A 662 1.33 -3.90 2.81
C ALA A 662 0.68 -2.98 3.86
N TYR A 663 1.28 -1.82 4.11
CA TYR A 663 0.68 -0.77 4.95
C TYR A 663 -0.62 -0.22 4.35
N LYS A 664 -0.62 0.13 3.05
CA LYS A 664 -1.83 0.63 2.36
C LYS A 664 -2.98 -0.39 2.32
N ALA A 665 -2.68 -1.68 2.24
CA ALA A 665 -3.68 -2.74 2.33
C ALA A 665 -4.40 -2.75 3.69
N ILE A 666 -3.66 -2.56 4.79
CA ILE A 666 -4.25 -2.47 6.15
C ILE A 666 -5.18 -1.26 6.24
N VAL A 667 -4.74 -0.08 5.80
CA VAL A 667 -5.56 1.14 5.81
C VAL A 667 -6.82 0.97 4.96
N ALA A 668 -6.70 0.38 3.77
CA ALA A 668 -7.84 0.11 2.90
C ALA A 668 -8.83 -0.90 3.53
N TRP A 669 -8.34 -1.99 4.14
CA TRP A 669 -9.23 -2.92 4.88
C TRP A 669 -9.92 -2.27 6.08
N GLN A 670 -9.26 -1.31 6.74
CA GLN A 670 -9.86 -0.58 7.86
C GLN A 670 -10.98 0.36 7.39
N ASN A 671 -10.74 1.15 6.33
CA ASN A 671 -11.78 1.99 5.72
C ASN A 671 -12.99 1.16 5.24
N ALA A 672 -12.75 -0.02 4.65
CA ALA A 672 -13.81 -0.94 4.23
C ALA A 672 -14.68 -1.42 5.40
N LEU A 673 -14.06 -1.70 6.55
CA LEU A 673 -14.77 -2.11 7.78
C LEU A 673 -15.57 -0.96 8.40
N ASP A 674 -15.01 0.24 8.43
CA ASP A 674 -15.68 1.42 8.98
C ASP A 674 -16.91 1.82 8.13
N GLU A 675 -16.81 1.76 6.80
CA GLU A 675 -17.92 2.02 5.89
C GLU A 675 -19.06 1.00 6.06
N ASP A 676 -18.73 -0.30 6.18
CA ASP A 676 -19.69 -1.38 6.42
C ASP A 676 -20.41 -1.21 7.77
N LEU A 677 -19.67 -0.79 8.81
CA LEU A 677 -20.21 -0.49 10.13
C LEU A 677 -21.16 0.72 10.11
N GLU A 678 -20.83 1.79 9.40
CA GLU A 678 -21.71 2.96 9.25
C GLU A 678 -22.98 2.62 8.44
N LYS A 679 -22.87 1.83 7.36
CA LYS A 679 -24.04 1.32 6.64
C LYS A 679 -24.94 0.49 7.54
N PHE A 680 -24.37 -0.45 8.31
CA PHE A 680 -25.13 -1.26 9.25
C PHE A 680 -25.85 -0.40 10.32
N LYS A 681 -25.20 0.65 10.85
CA LYS A 681 -25.86 1.61 11.76
C LYS A 681 -27.03 2.32 11.09
N ALA A 682 -26.83 2.85 9.88
CA ALA A 682 -27.88 3.57 9.15
C ALA A 682 -29.07 2.66 8.77
N GLU A 683 -28.82 1.42 8.36
CA GLU A 683 -29.85 0.41 8.13
C GLU A 683 -30.60 0.03 9.41
N PHE A 684 -29.89 -0.10 10.53
CA PHE A 684 -30.49 -0.39 11.83
C PHE A 684 -31.35 0.78 12.36
N GLU A 685 -30.90 2.02 12.20
CA GLU A 685 -31.65 3.22 12.58
C GLU A 685 -32.88 3.43 11.70
N THR A 686 -32.77 3.23 10.38
CA THR A 686 -33.93 3.29 9.47
C THR A 686 -34.92 2.14 9.73
N ALA A 687 -34.44 0.93 10.05
CA ALA A 687 -35.30 -0.18 10.46
C ALA A 687 -36.01 0.08 11.81
N GLN A 688 -35.37 0.76 12.76
CA GLN A 688 -36.02 1.22 13.99
C GLN A 688 -37.06 2.31 13.72
N ALA A 689 -36.73 3.29 12.88
CA ALA A 689 -37.65 4.37 12.51
C ALA A 689 -38.90 3.82 11.79
N ALA A 690 -38.72 2.83 10.89
CA ALA A 690 -39.83 2.13 10.25
C ALA A 690 -40.69 1.35 11.25
N LYS A 691 -40.08 0.62 12.20
CA LYS A 691 -40.81 -0.07 13.29
C LYS A 691 -41.59 0.89 14.19
N ALA A 692 -41.10 2.11 14.42
CA ALA A 692 -41.77 3.11 15.24
C ALA A 692 -43.01 3.74 14.56
N GLN A 693 -43.16 3.60 13.24
CA GLN A 693 -44.23 4.24 12.46
C GLN A 693 -45.29 3.28 11.89
N ALA A 694 -45.08 1.95 11.99
CA ALA A 694 -45.96 0.96 11.37
C ALA A 694 -47.22 0.64 12.21
N LYS A 695 -48.39 1.06 11.72
CA LYS A 695 -49.67 0.34 11.94
C LYS A 695 -49.80 -0.78 10.89
N PRO A 696 -50.51 -1.89 11.19
CA PRO A 696 -50.70 -2.96 10.22
C PRO A 696 -51.61 -2.50 9.07
N ALA A 697 -51.11 -2.61 7.85
CA ALA A 697 -51.88 -2.44 6.62
C ALA A 697 -51.44 -3.52 5.61
N GLU A 698 -52.40 -4.19 5.00
CA GLU A 698 -52.18 -5.22 3.99
C GLU A 698 -51.92 -4.58 2.61
N GLY A 699 -51.08 -5.25 1.81
CA GLY A 699 -51.19 -5.22 0.35
C GLY A 699 -50.62 -4.02 -0.40
N ALA A 700 -49.31 -4.07 -0.71
CA ALA A 700 -48.76 -3.47 -1.93
C ALA A 700 -47.56 -4.30 -2.42
N ALA A 701 -47.51 -4.59 -3.72
CA ALA A 701 -46.41 -5.31 -4.37
C ALA A 701 -45.24 -4.34 -4.70
N PRO A 702 -43.99 -4.82 -4.77
CA PRO A 702 -42.84 -3.97 -5.07
C PRO A 702 -42.83 -3.52 -6.54
N ALA A 703 -42.46 -2.26 -6.76
CA ALA A 703 -42.20 -1.72 -8.09
C ALA A 703 -40.84 -2.22 -8.62
N VAL A 704 -40.80 -2.58 -9.89
CA VAL A 704 -39.62 -3.13 -10.57
C VAL A 704 -38.64 -2.00 -10.90
N ALA A 705 -37.35 -2.22 -10.64
CA ALA A 705 -36.28 -1.30 -10.98
C ALA A 705 -36.02 -1.27 -12.51
N SER A 706 -35.68 -0.11 -13.04
CA SER A 706 -35.19 0.03 -14.41
C SER A 706 -33.72 -0.34 -14.49
N GLU A 707 -33.41 -1.51 -15.05
CA GLU A 707 -32.05 -1.89 -15.44
C GLU A 707 -31.66 -1.13 -16.72
N GLU A 708 -30.66 -0.25 -16.64
CA GLU A 708 -29.80 0.06 -17.77
C GLU A 708 -28.43 -0.59 -17.52
N SER A 709 -27.95 -1.33 -18.51
CA SER A 709 -26.90 -2.33 -18.34
C SER A 709 -25.50 -1.79 -18.62
N GLU A 710 -24.63 -1.76 -17.61
CA GLU A 710 -23.18 -1.83 -17.80
C GLU A 710 -22.69 -3.29 -17.71
N PRO A 711 -21.61 -3.68 -18.43
CA PRO A 711 -21.19 -5.06 -18.51
C PRO A 711 -20.66 -5.57 -17.16
N ALA A 712 -21.34 -6.61 -16.64
CA ALA A 712 -21.14 -7.16 -15.30
C ALA A 712 -19.67 -7.33 -14.90
N GLU A 713 -19.23 -6.51 -13.95
CA GLU A 713 -17.91 -6.63 -13.36
C GLU A 713 -17.88 -7.79 -12.37
N PHE A 714 -16.90 -8.68 -12.48
CA PHE A 714 -16.70 -9.76 -11.50
C PHE A 714 -16.12 -9.17 -10.21
N ASP A 715 -16.99 -8.65 -9.35
CA ASP A 715 -16.63 -8.12 -8.04
C ASP A 715 -16.11 -9.25 -7.14
N ARG A 716 -14.78 -9.32 -6.99
CA ARG A 716 -14.11 -10.32 -6.15
C ARG A 716 -14.44 -10.16 -4.66
N THR A 717 -15.03 -9.03 -4.27
CA THR A 717 -15.38 -8.71 -2.88
C THR A 717 -16.78 -9.17 -2.48
N GLU A 718 -17.61 -9.67 -3.41
CA GLU A 718 -19.02 -10.02 -3.12
C GLU A 718 -19.18 -11.08 -2.01
N GLY A 719 -18.22 -12.00 -1.90
CA GLY A 719 -18.15 -12.94 -0.78
C GLY A 719 -17.75 -12.29 0.55
N LEU A 720 -16.84 -11.31 0.52
CA LEU A 720 -16.35 -10.57 1.69
C LEU A 720 -17.42 -9.62 2.24
N LYS A 721 -18.17 -8.94 1.37
CA LYS A 721 -19.35 -8.13 1.71
C LYS A 721 -20.42 -8.93 2.46
N LYS A 722 -20.43 -10.27 2.35
CA LYS A 722 -21.35 -11.17 3.07
C LYS A 722 -20.73 -11.77 4.35
N SER A 723 -19.41 -11.82 4.48
CA SER A 723 -18.70 -12.38 5.64
C SER A 723 -18.12 -11.34 6.61
N GLY A 724 -18.09 -10.06 6.22
CA GLY A 724 -17.48 -8.96 6.96
C GLY A 724 -15.96 -8.82 6.75
N PHE A 725 -15.45 -7.60 6.89
CA PHE A 725 -14.06 -7.23 6.60
C PHE A 725 -13.07 -7.42 7.77
N THR A 726 -13.55 -7.76 8.97
CA THR A 726 -12.72 -7.94 10.17
C THR A 726 -11.65 -9.03 10.03
N SER A 727 -11.97 -10.14 9.35
CA SER A 727 -11.03 -11.25 9.19
C SER A 727 -9.89 -10.93 8.19
N PRO A 728 -10.14 -10.34 7.00
CA PRO A 728 -9.10 -9.78 6.16
C PRO A 728 -8.17 -8.80 6.89
N LEU A 729 -8.72 -7.84 7.64
CA LEU A 729 -7.93 -6.84 8.37
C LEU A 729 -6.97 -7.47 9.40
N ILE A 730 -7.45 -8.41 10.21
CA ILE A 730 -6.62 -9.16 11.17
C ILE A 730 -5.50 -9.94 10.44
N SER A 731 -5.81 -10.55 9.30
CA SER A 731 -4.83 -11.28 8.47
C SER A 731 -3.75 -10.34 7.91
N ALA A 732 -4.14 -9.15 7.41
CA ALA A 732 -3.20 -8.16 6.89
C ALA A 732 -2.27 -7.61 7.99
N LEU A 733 -2.81 -7.27 9.16
CA LEU A 733 -2.07 -6.83 10.34
C LEU A 733 -1.03 -7.88 10.76
N ALA A 734 -1.46 -9.13 10.98
CA ALA A 734 -0.58 -10.21 11.43
C ALA A 734 0.59 -10.46 10.45
N ARG A 735 0.33 -10.47 9.13
CA ARG A 735 1.36 -10.67 8.09
C ARG A 735 2.34 -9.50 8.01
N PHE A 736 1.86 -8.26 8.13
CA PHE A 736 2.74 -7.09 8.19
C PHE A 736 3.67 -7.15 9.42
N VAL A 737 3.13 -7.48 10.59
CA VAL A 737 3.89 -7.57 11.84
C VAL A 737 4.92 -8.71 11.82
N GLU A 738 4.63 -9.82 11.15
CA GLU A 738 5.58 -10.93 10.95
C GLU A 738 6.74 -10.53 10.01
N ALA A 739 6.44 -9.85 8.90
CA ALA A 739 7.43 -9.44 7.91
C ALA A 739 8.27 -8.22 8.32
N HIS A 740 7.66 -7.25 9.02
CA HIS A 740 8.27 -5.95 9.37
C HIS A 740 8.34 -5.71 10.90
N PRO A 741 8.84 -6.65 11.73
CA PRO A 741 8.68 -6.64 13.20
C PRO A 741 9.38 -5.49 13.94
N LYS A 742 10.11 -4.61 13.23
CA LYS A 742 10.80 -3.43 13.76
C LYS A 742 10.23 -2.10 13.23
N HIS A 743 9.21 -2.14 12.38
CA HIS A 743 8.60 -0.93 11.82
C HIS A 743 7.94 -0.10 12.96
N PRO A 744 8.01 1.25 12.96
CA PRO A 744 7.56 2.07 14.09
C PRO A 744 6.11 1.84 14.50
N GLU A 745 5.22 1.56 13.55
CA GLU A 745 3.79 1.36 13.78
C GLU A 745 3.41 -0.05 14.29
N VAL A 746 4.36 -0.99 14.39
CA VAL A 746 4.05 -2.39 14.81
C VAL A 746 3.41 -2.46 16.19
N ALA A 747 3.81 -1.56 17.10
CA ALA A 747 3.22 -1.47 18.43
C ALA A 747 1.76 -0.97 18.39
N ASP A 748 1.37 -0.17 17.39
CA ASP A 748 -0.03 0.23 17.16
C ASP A 748 -0.81 -0.89 16.49
N MET A 749 -0.26 -1.46 15.43
CA MET A 749 -0.89 -2.54 14.66
C MET A 749 -1.23 -3.76 15.52
N LEU A 750 -0.31 -4.19 16.40
CA LEU A 750 -0.57 -5.25 17.37
C LEU A 750 -1.65 -4.85 18.39
N PHE A 751 -1.67 -3.59 18.84
CA PHE A 751 -2.69 -3.12 19.78
C PHE A 751 -4.08 -3.14 19.14
N ASN A 752 -4.20 -2.61 17.92
CA ASN A 752 -5.43 -2.53 17.13
C ASN A 752 -5.91 -3.94 16.70
N GLU A 753 -5.00 -4.86 16.32
CA GLU A 753 -5.32 -6.28 16.10
C GLU A 753 -5.89 -6.92 17.38
N GLY A 754 -5.31 -6.61 18.54
CA GLY A 754 -5.81 -7.02 19.85
C GLY A 754 -7.23 -6.54 20.12
N GLU A 755 -7.55 -5.27 19.81
CA GLU A 755 -8.89 -4.69 20.00
C GLU A 755 -9.93 -5.29 19.04
N LEU A 756 -9.55 -5.56 17.79
CA LEU A 756 -10.38 -6.28 16.81
C LEU A 756 -10.67 -7.72 17.25
N LEU A 757 -9.68 -8.42 17.82
CA LEU A 757 -9.86 -9.76 18.38
C LEU A 757 -10.70 -9.75 19.67
N PHE A 758 -10.54 -8.72 20.52
CA PHE A 758 -11.31 -8.54 21.75
C PHE A 758 -12.79 -8.27 21.47
N SER A 759 -13.11 -7.33 20.58
CA SER A 759 -14.47 -7.03 20.13
C SER A 759 -15.13 -8.23 19.42
N SER A 760 -14.35 -9.01 18.67
CA SER A 760 -14.75 -10.30 18.10
C SER A 760 -14.91 -11.44 19.13
N LYS A 761 -14.75 -11.16 20.44
CA LYS A 761 -14.80 -12.12 21.57
C LYS A 761 -13.78 -13.27 21.49
N GLN A 762 -12.72 -13.12 20.68
CA GLN A 762 -11.64 -14.10 20.55
C GLN A 762 -10.58 -13.89 21.65
N TYR A 763 -11.03 -13.89 22.92
CA TYR A 763 -10.25 -13.50 24.10
C TYR A 763 -8.92 -14.26 24.28
N ALA A 764 -8.81 -15.50 23.81
CA ALA A 764 -7.53 -16.23 23.81
C ALA A 764 -6.49 -15.59 22.88
N ARG A 765 -6.86 -15.35 21.61
CA ARG A 765 -5.98 -14.75 20.60
C ARG A 765 -5.66 -13.29 20.93
N ALA A 766 -6.65 -12.52 21.39
CA ALA A 766 -6.43 -11.13 21.83
C ALA A 766 -5.32 -11.05 22.90
N ARG A 767 -5.33 -11.93 23.90
CA ARG A 767 -4.28 -12.00 24.93
C ARG A 767 -2.90 -12.34 24.37
N GLU A 768 -2.80 -13.19 23.35
CA GLU A 768 -1.52 -13.53 22.72
C GLU A 768 -0.95 -12.31 21.97
N VAL A 769 -1.77 -11.60 21.21
CA VAL A 769 -1.39 -10.39 20.47
C VAL A 769 -0.99 -9.25 21.42
N TYR A 770 -1.78 -8.99 22.48
CA TYR A 770 -1.44 -7.99 23.49
C TYR A 770 -0.15 -8.31 24.27
N ARG A 771 0.15 -9.59 24.55
CA ARG A 771 1.48 -9.98 25.09
C ARG A 771 2.59 -9.65 24.11
N GLY A 772 2.35 -9.83 22.81
CA GLY A 772 3.26 -9.39 21.75
C GLY A 772 3.61 -7.90 21.81
N VAL A 773 2.67 -7.02 22.18
CA VAL A 773 2.96 -5.58 22.44
C VAL A 773 3.93 -5.43 23.61
N ILE A 774 3.62 -6.07 24.75
CA ILE A 774 4.36 -5.95 26.01
C ILE A 774 5.80 -6.49 25.87
N ASP A 775 5.94 -7.69 25.30
CA ASP A 775 7.23 -8.39 25.20
C ASP A 775 8.19 -7.70 24.20
N ARG A 776 7.64 -7.15 23.11
CA ARG A 776 8.45 -6.49 22.05
C ARG A 776 8.69 -5.01 22.34
N PHE A 777 7.74 -4.32 22.97
CA PHE A 777 7.77 -2.87 23.21
C PHE A 777 7.54 -2.51 24.69
N PRO A 778 8.30 -3.07 25.66
CA PRO A 778 8.03 -2.93 27.09
C PRO A 778 8.13 -1.50 27.66
N LYS A 779 8.61 -0.53 26.88
CA LYS A 779 8.68 0.90 27.24
C LYS A 779 7.62 1.75 26.54
N ASP A 780 6.82 1.18 25.65
CA ASP A 780 5.77 1.89 24.92
C ASP A 780 4.55 2.14 25.84
N PRO A 781 3.92 3.33 25.83
CA PRO A 781 2.71 3.59 26.61
C PRO A 781 1.54 2.64 26.35
N ARG A 782 1.50 1.97 25.19
CA ARG A 782 0.51 0.93 24.85
C ARG A 782 0.74 -0.37 25.61
N SER A 783 1.94 -0.66 26.14
CA SER A 783 2.19 -1.91 26.88
C SER A 783 1.43 -2.00 28.20
N SER A 784 1.26 -0.88 28.92
CA SER A 784 0.35 -0.85 30.08
C SER A 784 -1.12 -1.05 29.68
N GLN A 785 -1.54 -0.45 28.56
CA GLN A 785 -2.91 -0.59 28.04
C GLN A 785 -3.19 -2.00 27.51
N ALA A 786 -2.22 -2.64 26.84
CA ALA A 786 -2.31 -4.03 26.38
C ALA A 786 -2.44 -4.98 27.58
N GLN A 787 -1.72 -4.70 28.67
CA GLN A 787 -1.81 -5.45 29.92
C GLN A 787 -3.16 -5.23 30.65
N GLU A 788 -3.74 -4.04 30.54
CA GLU A 788 -5.11 -3.72 30.99
C GLU A 788 -6.17 -4.47 30.16
N TYR A 789 -6.07 -4.45 28.83
CA TYR A 789 -6.97 -5.21 27.96
C TYR A 789 -6.86 -6.72 28.17
N ILE A 790 -5.66 -7.27 28.42
CA ILE A 790 -5.49 -8.66 28.87
C ILE A 790 -6.33 -8.93 30.13
N ALA A 791 -6.26 -8.05 31.14
CA ALA A 791 -7.04 -8.19 32.36
C ALA A 791 -8.55 -8.10 32.11
N THR A 792 -8.99 -7.17 31.28
CA THR A 792 -10.39 -7.03 30.85
C THR A 792 -10.89 -8.27 30.10
N THR A 793 -10.05 -8.94 29.28
CA THR A 793 -10.44 -10.20 28.62
C THR A 793 -10.72 -11.34 29.61
N TYR A 794 -9.99 -11.39 30.74
CA TYR A 794 -10.29 -12.34 31.82
C TYR A 794 -11.56 -11.95 32.58
N LEU A 795 -11.78 -10.65 32.82
CA LEU A 795 -12.95 -10.14 33.53
C LEU A 795 -14.27 -10.43 32.77
N GLU A 796 -14.28 -10.20 31.45
CA GLU A 796 -15.39 -10.54 30.55
C GLU A 796 -15.51 -12.06 30.33
N GLY A 797 -14.39 -12.79 30.36
CA GLY A 797 -14.36 -14.25 30.38
C GLY A 797 -14.84 -14.89 31.69
N GLY A 798 -15.10 -14.09 32.74
CA GLY A 798 -15.58 -14.54 34.06
C GLY A 798 -14.48 -14.92 35.07
N ASP A 799 -13.21 -14.91 34.68
CA ASP A 799 -12.08 -15.19 35.59
C ASP A 799 -11.60 -13.90 36.28
N GLN A 800 -12.33 -13.55 37.35
CA GLN A 800 -12.11 -12.32 38.12
C GLN A 800 -10.80 -12.34 38.92
N VAL A 801 -10.25 -13.53 39.20
CA VAL A 801 -8.98 -13.69 39.93
C VAL A 801 -7.80 -13.45 39.00
N ALA A 802 -7.83 -14.01 37.79
CA ALA A 802 -6.85 -13.68 36.76
C ALA A 802 -6.93 -12.21 36.36
N ALA A 803 -8.14 -11.65 36.22
CA ALA A 803 -8.32 -10.23 35.92
C ALA A 803 -7.62 -9.32 36.94
N GLU A 804 -7.80 -9.54 38.24
CA GLU A 804 -7.13 -8.75 39.28
C GLU A 804 -5.60 -8.78 39.14
N GLN A 805 -5.03 -9.98 38.95
CA GLN A 805 -3.58 -10.16 38.82
C GLN A 805 -3.02 -9.44 37.59
N GLU A 806 -3.71 -9.49 36.46
CA GLU A 806 -3.29 -8.81 35.23
C GLU A 806 -3.49 -7.28 35.32
N PHE A 807 -4.52 -6.77 36.00
CA PHE A 807 -4.66 -5.33 36.27
C PHE A 807 -3.53 -4.81 37.19
N ARG A 808 -3.12 -5.58 38.21
CA ARG A 808 -1.95 -5.23 39.04
C ARG A 808 -0.65 -5.17 38.22
N LYS A 809 -0.47 -6.06 37.22
CA LYS A 809 0.63 -5.95 36.26
C LYS A 809 0.52 -4.68 35.40
N ALA A 810 -0.67 -4.32 34.94
CA ALA A 810 -0.89 -3.09 34.16
C ALA A 810 -0.50 -1.84 34.95
N LEU A 811 -0.83 -1.81 36.25
CA LEU A 811 -0.48 -0.74 37.19
C LEU A 811 1.03 -0.67 37.46
N ALA A 812 1.72 -1.82 37.52
CA ALA A 812 3.16 -1.90 37.69
C ALA A 812 3.93 -1.42 36.44
N LEU A 813 3.35 -1.52 35.24
CA LEU A 813 3.93 -0.99 33.99
C LEU A 813 3.82 0.55 33.87
N LEU A 814 2.96 1.22 34.66
CA LEU A 814 2.90 2.68 34.68
C LEU A 814 3.96 3.26 35.64
N PRO A 815 4.89 4.12 35.18
CA PRO A 815 5.82 4.79 36.09
C PRO A 815 5.05 5.68 37.08
N PRO A 816 5.46 5.78 38.36
CA PRO A 816 4.81 6.66 39.32
C PRO A 816 5.09 8.14 38.99
N GLY A 817 4.06 8.98 38.98
CA GLY A 817 4.21 10.41 38.76
C GLY A 817 2.91 11.13 38.35
N ARG A 818 2.93 12.46 38.46
CA ARG A 818 1.73 13.30 38.20
C ARG A 818 1.15 13.16 36.79
N ALA A 819 1.95 12.77 35.80
CA ALA A 819 1.51 12.57 34.42
C ALA A 819 0.72 11.26 34.20
N THR A 820 0.92 10.25 35.06
CA THR A 820 0.28 8.94 34.98
C THR A 820 -0.76 8.70 36.07
N GLU A 821 -0.82 9.58 37.09
CA GLU A 821 -1.65 9.37 38.28
C GLU A 821 -3.14 9.14 37.99
N ALA A 822 -3.72 9.81 37.00
CA ALA A 822 -5.10 9.56 36.57
C ALA A 822 -5.29 8.09 36.14
N LYS A 823 -4.49 7.62 35.18
CA LYS A 823 -4.50 6.21 34.73
C LYS A 823 -4.18 5.22 35.85
N ARG A 824 -3.31 5.61 36.79
CA ARG A 824 -3.05 4.79 38.00
C ARG A 824 -4.29 4.71 38.89
N LYS A 825 -5.07 5.78 39.09
CA LYS A 825 -6.36 5.71 39.81
C LYS A 825 -7.39 4.87 39.05
N ASP A 826 -7.44 4.98 37.73
CA ASP A 826 -8.37 4.20 36.90
C ASP A 826 -8.09 2.69 37.03
N LEU A 827 -6.82 2.26 36.88
CA LEU A 827 -6.42 0.86 37.08
C LEU A 827 -6.68 0.36 38.50
N ARG A 828 -6.42 1.19 39.53
CA ARG A 828 -6.77 0.87 40.92
C ARG A 828 -8.27 0.65 41.10
N THR A 829 -9.10 1.45 40.42
CA THR A 829 -10.55 1.29 40.41
C THR A 829 -10.97 -0.03 39.72
N LEU A 830 -10.29 -0.44 38.65
CA LEU A 830 -10.53 -1.72 37.98
C LEU A 830 -10.09 -2.94 38.82
N ILE A 831 -8.96 -2.86 39.52
CA ILE A 831 -8.52 -3.87 40.51
C ILE A 831 -9.59 -4.03 41.59
N ALA A 832 -10.04 -2.92 42.18
CA ALA A 832 -11.09 -2.93 43.19
C ALA A 832 -12.42 -3.49 42.67
N ALA A 833 -12.80 -3.19 41.43
CA ALA A 833 -13.99 -3.75 40.79
C ALA A 833 -13.89 -5.26 40.52
N ALA A 834 -12.69 -5.76 40.17
CA ALA A 834 -12.44 -7.19 40.02
C ALA A 834 -12.59 -7.94 41.36
N ILE A 835 -11.96 -7.42 42.43
CA ILE A 835 -12.09 -7.95 43.80
C ILE A 835 -13.55 -7.90 44.28
N TYR A 836 -14.25 -6.79 44.02
CA TYR A 836 -15.66 -6.64 44.39
C TYR A 836 -16.56 -7.67 43.68
N LYS A 837 -16.32 -7.96 42.39
CA LYS A 837 -17.02 -9.04 41.68
C LYS A 837 -16.72 -10.42 42.28
N GLN A 838 -15.47 -10.71 42.70
CA GLN A 838 -15.14 -11.95 43.41
C GLN A 838 -15.95 -12.09 44.70
N ALA A 839 -16.04 -11.00 45.47
CA ALA A 839 -16.81 -10.95 46.71
C ALA A 839 -18.33 -11.12 46.49
N GLU A 840 -18.89 -10.50 45.45
CA GLU A 840 -20.29 -10.73 45.05
C GLU A 840 -20.55 -12.19 44.68
N GLN A 841 -19.64 -12.82 43.93
CA GLN A 841 -19.79 -14.21 43.53
C GLN A 841 -19.76 -15.13 44.75
N ALA A 842 -18.79 -14.96 45.65
CA ALA A 842 -18.73 -15.68 46.92
C ALA A 842 -20.00 -15.47 47.77
N ARG A 843 -20.61 -14.28 47.74
CA ARG A 843 -21.88 -13.98 48.43
C ARG A 843 -23.08 -14.66 47.77
N LYS A 844 -23.16 -14.70 46.44
CA LYS A 844 -24.17 -15.46 45.68
C LYS A 844 -24.07 -16.97 45.99
N ASP A 845 -22.85 -17.48 46.11
CA ASP A 845 -22.53 -18.85 46.52
C ASP A 845 -22.74 -19.10 48.03
N LYS A 846 -23.29 -18.14 48.78
CA LYS A 846 -23.58 -18.17 50.22
C LYS A 846 -22.35 -18.35 51.12
N LYS A 847 -21.15 -18.12 50.60
CA LYS A 847 -19.89 -18.13 51.37
C LYS A 847 -19.66 -16.79 52.06
N PHE A 848 -20.59 -16.40 52.93
CA PHE A 848 -20.69 -15.04 53.48
C PHE A 848 -19.39 -14.52 54.14
N ILE A 849 -18.65 -15.39 54.85
CA ILE A 849 -17.39 -15.01 55.51
C ILE A 849 -16.23 -14.83 54.52
N GLU A 850 -16.22 -15.58 53.41
CA GLU A 850 -15.25 -15.46 52.32
C GLU A 850 -15.53 -14.16 51.54
N ALA A 851 -16.80 -13.92 51.21
CA ALA A 851 -17.26 -12.67 50.61
C ALA A 851 -16.91 -11.44 51.46
N ALA A 852 -17.15 -11.49 52.77
CA ALA A 852 -16.83 -10.39 53.68
C ALA A 852 -15.34 -10.05 53.67
N LYS A 853 -14.45 -11.06 53.67
CA LYS A 853 -13.00 -10.85 53.57
C LYS A 853 -12.58 -10.28 52.21
N LEU A 854 -13.17 -10.76 51.12
CA LEU A 854 -12.90 -10.24 49.77
C LEU A 854 -13.35 -8.79 49.61
N PHE A 855 -14.57 -8.44 50.04
CA PHE A 855 -15.04 -7.05 50.06
C PHE A 855 -14.09 -6.15 50.87
N LEU A 856 -13.65 -6.62 52.05
CA LEU A 856 -12.71 -5.89 52.89
C LEU A 856 -11.25 -5.90 52.40
N THR A 857 -10.93 -6.61 51.33
CA THR A 857 -9.60 -6.49 50.70
C THR A 857 -9.44 -5.11 50.06
N VAL A 858 -10.50 -4.55 49.45
CA VAL A 858 -10.46 -3.23 48.81
C VAL A 858 -10.08 -2.09 49.77
N PRO A 859 -10.78 -1.85 50.90
CA PRO A 859 -10.42 -0.75 51.80
C PRO A 859 -9.21 -1.03 52.71
N ASN A 860 -8.74 -2.28 52.83
CA ASN A 860 -7.57 -2.62 53.64
C ASN A 860 -6.27 -2.73 52.83
N ASP A 861 -6.33 -2.70 51.49
CA ASP A 861 -5.16 -2.60 50.62
C ASP A 861 -4.78 -1.12 50.48
N PRO A 862 -3.59 -0.67 50.96
CA PRO A 862 -3.17 0.73 50.85
C PRO A 862 -2.96 1.19 49.40
N GLU A 863 -2.85 0.27 48.42
CA GLU A 863 -2.90 0.67 47.02
C GLU A 863 -4.31 1.06 46.58
N LEU A 864 -5.38 0.63 47.27
CA LEU A 864 -6.77 0.78 46.85
C LEU A 864 -7.63 1.64 47.80
N GLU A 865 -7.11 2.10 48.95
CA GLU A 865 -7.87 2.84 49.97
C GLU A 865 -8.51 4.16 49.46
N ASP A 866 -8.02 4.74 48.37
CA ASP A 866 -8.49 5.99 47.76
C ASP A 866 -9.47 5.81 46.59
N VAL A 867 -9.93 4.57 46.31
CA VAL A 867 -10.94 4.32 45.27
C VAL A 867 -12.36 4.58 45.77
N ASP A 868 -13.20 5.13 44.90
CA ASP A 868 -14.54 5.61 45.26
C ASP A 868 -15.51 4.47 45.68
N ILE A 869 -15.18 3.21 45.35
CA ILE A 869 -15.95 2.00 45.75
C ILE A 869 -15.59 1.48 47.15
N ALA A 870 -14.50 1.93 47.78
CA ALA A 870 -14.05 1.43 49.09
C ALA A 870 -15.10 1.55 50.23
N PRO A 871 -15.89 2.64 50.35
CA PRO A 871 -16.98 2.73 51.34
C PRO A 871 -18.10 1.70 51.09
N THR A 872 -18.40 1.40 49.82
CA THR A 872 -19.38 0.38 49.43
C THR A 872 -18.89 -1.01 49.78
N ALA A 873 -17.62 -1.31 49.46
CA ALA A 873 -16.98 -2.56 49.83
C ALA A 873 -16.95 -2.77 51.36
N PHE A 874 -16.67 -1.72 52.14
CA PHE A 874 -16.81 -1.76 53.60
C PHE A 874 -18.23 -2.10 54.05
N TYR A 875 -19.24 -1.43 53.49
CA TYR A 875 -20.64 -1.64 53.84
C TYR A 875 -21.12 -3.06 53.49
N ASP A 876 -20.84 -3.53 52.28
CA ASP A 876 -21.22 -4.88 51.84
C ASP A 876 -20.41 -5.99 52.52
N GLY A 877 -19.16 -5.73 52.90
CA GLY A 877 -18.38 -6.62 53.77
C GLY A 877 -19.01 -6.77 55.16
N ALA A 878 -19.46 -5.66 55.77
CA ALA A 878 -20.18 -5.69 57.04
C ALA A 878 -21.54 -6.40 56.92
N ILE A 879 -22.29 -6.15 55.83
CA ILE A 879 -23.54 -6.85 55.54
C ILE A 879 -23.29 -8.35 55.29
N ALA A 880 -22.20 -8.73 54.63
CA ALA A 880 -21.84 -10.14 54.43
C ALA A 880 -21.49 -10.83 55.75
N TYR A 881 -20.74 -10.20 56.66
CA TYR A 881 -20.55 -10.74 58.02
C TYR A 881 -21.87 -10.91 58.76
N LYS A 882 -22.78 -9.94 58.65
CA LYS A 882 -24.13 -9.98 59.24
C LYS A 882 -25.00 -11.09 58.65
N ASP A 883 -25.02 -11.25 57.33
CA ASP A 883 -25.73 -12.33 56.62
C ASP A 883 -25.13 -13.72 56.98
N GLY A 884 -23.83 -13.78 57.30
CA GLY A 884 -23.13 -14.95 57.85
C GLY A 884 -23.23 -15.14 59.37
N GLY A 885 -24.01 -14.30 60.08
CA GLY A 885 -24.24 -14.38 61.53
C GLY A 885 -23.11 -13.86 62.43
N GLN A 886 -22.03 -13.31 61.88
CA GLN A 886 -20.90 -12.75 62.64
C GLN A 886 -21.14 -11.27 62.97
N TRP A 887 -22.06 -11.01 63.90
CA TRP A 887 -22.44 -9.65 64.28
C TRP A 887 -21.29 -8.82 64.86
N ASP A 888 -20.41 -9.38 65.70
CA ASP A 888 -19.24 -8.66 66.23
C ASP A 888 -18.35 -8.12 65.10
N SER A 889 -18.07 -8.95 64.08
CA SER A 889 -17.31 -8.57 62.89
C SER A 889 -18.05 -7.54 62.04
N ALA A 890 -19.37 -7.68 61.87
CA ALA A 890 -20.20 -6.71 61.15
C ALA A 890 -20.20 -5.34 61.85
N ILE A 891 -20.35 -5.30 63.18
CA ILE A 891 -20.36 -4.09 64.00
C ILE A 891 -18.99 -3.41 63.97
N ALA A 892 -17.90 -4.18 64.10
CA ALA A 892 -16.54 -3.66 63.97
C ALA A 892 -16.30 -3.05 62.58
N THR A 893 -16.77 -3.72 61.52
CA THR A 893 -16.64 -3.26 60.13
C THR A 893 -17.48 -2.01 59.85
N PHE A 894 -18.71 -1.93 60.35
CA PHE A 894 -19.52 -0.71 60.24
C PHE A 894 -18.89 0.47 61.00
N ASN A 895 -18.26 0.22 62.16
CA ASN A 895 -17.51 1.26 62.87
C ASN A 895 -16.29 1.73 62.06
N ALA A 896 -15.50 0.81 61.49
CA ALA A 896 -14.39 1.14 60.62
C ALA A 896 -14.83 1.99 59.41
N LEU A 897 -15.95 1.64 58.76
CA LEU A 897 -16.58 2.44 57.70
C LEU A 897 -16.90 3.87 58.18
N ALA A 898 -17.55 3.99 59.33
CA ALA A 898 -17.95 5.27 59.90
C ALA A 898 -16.77 6.16 60.28
N ASP A 899 -15.65 5.57 60.70
CA ASP A 899 -14.46 6.28 61.17
C ASP A 899 -13.51 6.63 60.01
N ALA A 900 -13.37 5.75 59.00
CA ALA A 900 -12.53 5.95 57.81
C ALA A 900 -13.21 6.82 56.73
N TYR A 901 -14.51 6.62 56.48
CA TYR A 901 -15.28 7.35 55.46
C TYR A 901 -16.49 8.08 56.06
N PRO A 902 -16.31 9.01 57.02
CA PRO A 902 -17.40 9.69 57.70
C PRO A 902 -18.30 10.54 56.79
N ASP A 903 -17.80 10.95 55.62
CA ASP A 903 -18.54 11.72 54.62
C ASP A 903 -19.35 10.83 53.65
N SER A 904 -19.26 9.49 53.74
CA SER A 904 -20.03 8.56 52.89
C SER A 904 -21.46 8.37 53.38
N ASP A 905 -22.44 8.46 52.46
CA ASP A 905 -23.85 8.13 52.66
C ASP A 905 -24.11 6.72 53.27
N LEU A 906 -23.13 5.81 53.22
CA LEU A 906 -23.23 4.45 53.76
C LEU A 906 -22.85 4.38 55.25
N SER A 907 -21.99 5.28 55.72
CA SER A 907 -21.52 5.34 57.11
C SER A 907 -22.66 5.53 58.14
N PRO A 908 -23.57 6.51 58.00
CA PRO A 908 -24.70 6.64 58.92
C PRO A 908 -25.71 5.49 58.77
N LYS A 909 -25.86 4.90 57.58
CA LYS A 909 -26.72 3.72 57.35
C LYS A 909 -26.17 2.50 58.11
N GLY A 910 -24.86 2.25 58.04
CA GLY A 910 -24.19 1.19 58.79
C GLY A 910 -24.35 1.35 60.30
N MET A 911 -24.11 2.56 60.82
CA MET A 911 -24.37 2.87 62.24
C MET A 911 -25.82 2.68 62.65
N ALA A 912 -26.79 3.01 61.79
CA ALA A 912 -28.21 2.75 62.06
C ALA A 912 -28.54 1.24 62.07
N VAL A 913 -27.90 0.42 61.23
CA VAL A 913 -28.02 -1.06 61.28
C VAL A 913 -27.50 -1.60 62.62
N VAL A 914 -26.33 -1.13 63.08
CA VAL A 914 -25.76 -1.49 64.40
C VAL A 914 -26.71 -1.10 65.54
N GLY A 915 -27.21 0.15 65.56
CA GLY A 915 -28.14 0.61 66.60
C GLY A 915 -29.47 -0.16 66.60
N THR A 916 -29.95 -0.57 65.43
CA THR A 916 -31.17 -1.38 65.30
C THR A 916 -30.98 -2.78 65.90
N HIS A 917 -29.84 -3.42 65.62
CA HIS A 917 -29.49 -4.71 66.19
C HIS A 917 -29.37 -4.67 67.72
N TYR A 918 -28.62 -3.71 68.28
CA TYR A 918 -28.54 -3.55 69.74
C TYR A 918 -29.90 -3.28 70.39
N ARG A 919 -30.81 -2.55 69.72
CA ARG A 919 -32.18 -2.36 70.19
C ARG A 919 -32.96 -3.68 70.24
N GLU A 920 -32.79 -4.56 69.25
CA GLU A 920 -33.41 -5.89 69.20
C GLU A 920 -32.84 -6.81 70.31
N GLU A 921 -31.55 -6.71 70.61
CA GLU A 921 -30.90 -7.34 71.78
C GLU A 921 -31.32 -6.72 73.13
N LYS A 922 -32.11 -5.64 73.14
CA LYS A 922 -32.49 -4.83 74.32
C LYS A 922 -31.30 -4.14 75.01
N ARG A 923 -30.18 -3.99 74.31
CA ARG A 923 -28.98 -3.25 74.72
C ARG A 923 -29.16 -1.77 74.40
N LEU A 924 -30.10 -1.16 75.12
CA LEU A 924 -30.56 0.20 74.87
C LEU A 924 -29.44 1.29 74.98
N PRO A 925 -28.46 1.20 75.89
CA PRO A 925 -27.34 2.15 75.91
C PRO A 925 -26.51 2.11 74.61
N GLU A 926 -26.07 0.94 74.19
CA GLU A 926 -25.27 0.77 72.97
C GLU A 926 -26.07 1.09 71.70
N ALA A 927 -27.38 0.81 71.70
CA ALA A 927 -28.29 1.25 70.65
C ALA A 927 -28.34 2.77 70.54
N ALA A 928 -28.54 3.48 71.66
CA ALA A 928 -28.59 4.94 71.70
C ALA A 928 -27.25 5.57 71.28
N GLU A 929 -26.12 5.02 71.72
CA GLU A 929 -24.78 5.49 71.32
C GLU A 929 -24.55 5.29 69.81
N SER A 930 -24.99 4.17 69.24
CA SER A 930 -24.90 3.88 67.79
C SER A 930 -25.79 4.82 66.96
N PHE A 931 -27.02 5.10 67.41
CA PHE A 931 -27.91 6.07 66.76
C PHE A 931 -27.42 7.52 66.88
N LEU A 932 -26.73 7.89 67.97
CA LEU A 932 -26.03 9.18 68.08
C LEU A 932 -24.85 9.27 67.11
N LYS A 933 -24.06 8.19 66.94
CA LYS A 933 -22.96 8.15 65.95
C LYS A 933 -23.52 8.27 64.52
N ALA A 934 -24.62 7.57 64.20
CA ALA A 934 -25.35 7.72 62.93
C ALA A 934 -25.87 9.15 62.71
N SER A 935 -26.44 9.78 63.75
CA SER A 935 -26.92 11.16 63.70
C SER A 935 -25.80 12.17 63.41
N ALA A 936 -24.66 12.04 64.09
CA ALA A 936 -23.51 12.93 63.89
C ALA A 936 -22.92 12.83 62.46
N LEU A 937 -22.99 11.65 61.84
CA LEU A 937 -22.59 11.43 60.45
C LEU A 937 -23.57 12.10 59.46
N PHE A 938 -24.88 11.97 59.67
CA PHE A 938 -25.87 12.71 58.89
C PHE A 938 -25.76 14.24 59.08
N GLU A 939 -25.46 14.72 60.30
CA GLU A 939 -25.19 16.13 60.58
C GLU A 939 -23.98 16.65 59.78
N ARG A 940 -22.90 15.87 59.72
CA ARG A 940 -21.71 16.16 58.91
C ARG A 940 -22.03 16.22 57.40
N GLN A 941 -22.88 15.31 56.93
CA GLN A 941 -23.39 15.24 55.56
C GLN A 941 -24.46 16.31 55.25
N LYS A 942 -24.86 17.12 56.25
CA LYS A 942 -25.90 18.16 56.18
C LYS A 942 -27.32 17.63 55.97
N ASP A 943 -27.55 16.32 56.13
CA ASP A 943 -28.89 15.73 56.20
C ASP A 943 -29.45 15.94 57.61
N MET A 944 -29.83 17.19 57.89
CA MET A 944 -30.31 17.62 59.20
C MET A 944 -31.61 16.93 59.59
N GLU A 945 -32.42 16.44 58.64
CA GLU A 945 -33.67 15.75 58.93
C GLU A 945 -33.41 14.34 59.50
N LYS A 946 -32.58 13.53 58.82
CA LYS A 946 -32.22 12.20 59.34
C LYS A 946 -31.35 12.28 60.59
N ALA A 947 -30.50 13.31 60.68
CA ALA A 947 -29.74 13.60 61.90
C ALA A 947 -30.70 13.86 63.08
N GLU A 948 -31.71 14.73 62.91
CA GLU A 948 -32.70 15.06 63.93
C GLU A 948 -33.48 13.81 64.39
N ASP A 949 -33.92 12.97 63.44
CA ASP A 949 -34.69 11.76 63.71
C ASP A 949 -33.91 10.76 64.59
N LEU A 950 -32.66 10.42 64.23
CA LEU A 950 -31.86 9.47 65.00
C LEU A 950 -31.37 10.05 66.34
N PHE A 951 -31.10 11.36 66.41
CA PHE A 951 -30.76 12.02 67.67
C PHE A 951 -31.92 11.95 68.68
N TYR A 952 -33.14 12.22 68.19
CA TYR A 952 -34.35 12.17 69.00
C TYR A 952 -34.64 10.74 69.51
N VAL A 953 -34.53 9.73 68.64
CA VAL A 953 -34.69 8.31 69.02
C VAL A 953 -33.71 7.93 70.14
N SER A 954 -32.45 8.36 70.04
CA SER A 954 -31.43 8.12 71.06
C SER A 954 -31.80 8.74 72.41
N GLY A 955 -32.35 9.96 72.41
CA GLY A 955 -32.86 10.61 73.62
C GLY A 955 -34.02 9.85 74.28
N LYS A 956 -34.97 9.35 73.47
CA LYS A 956 -36.09 8.53 73.98
C LYS A 956 -35.62 7.20 74.56
N MET A 957 -34.55 6.59 74.04
CA MET A 957 -33.96 5.38 74.63
C MET A 957 -33.37 5.62 76.02
N TYR A 958 -32.72 6.77 76.24
CA TYR A 958 -32.28 7.15 77.58
C TYR A 958 -33.44 7.47 78.53
N GLU A 959 -34.57 7.96 78.01
CA GLU A 959 -35.80 8.20 78.79
C GLU A 959 -36.43 6.86 79.22
N GLU A 960 -36.46 5.86 78.35
CA GLU A 960 -36.91 4.49 78.67
C GLU A 960 -36.01 3.79 79.70
N LEU A 961 -34.75 4.18 79.80
CA LEU A 961 -33.79 3.72 80.81
C LEU A 961 -33.85 4.50 82.14
N GLU A 962 -34.65 5.57 82.22
CA GLU A 962 -34.66 6.53 83.33
C GLU A 962 -33.27 7.14 83.66
N ASP A 963 -32.35 7.19 82.69
CA ASP A 963 -31.05 7.84 82.84
C ASP A 963 -31.22 9.36 82.70
N TRP A 964 -31.77 9.99 83.74
CA TRP A 964 -32.09 11.42 83.76
C TRP A 964 -30.87 12.32 83.52
N GLU A 965 -29.64 11.81 83.69
CA GLU A 965 -28.42 12.52 83.30
C GLU A 965 -28.24 12.53 81.78
N ARG A 966 -28.22 11.36 81.14
CA ARG A 966 -28.09 11.26 79.67
C ARG A 966 -29.30 11.86 78.95
N VAL A 967 -30.51 11.73 79.49
CA VAL A 967 -31.73 12.38 78.99
C VAL A 967 -31.56 13.90 79.01
N LEU A 968 -31.16 14.49 80.15
CA LEU A 968 -30.99 15.93 80.28
C LEU A 968 -29.91 16.45 79.32
N GLN A 969 -28.76 15.75 79.22
CA GLN A 969 -27.69 16.13 78.30
C GLN A 969 -28.12 16.00 76.83
N THR A 970 -28.78 14.90 76.46
CA THR A 970 -29.21 14.63 75.08
C THR A 970 -30.29 15.61 74.66
N PHE A 971 -31.38 15.77 75.42
CA PHE A 971 -32.45 16.69 75.02
C PHE A 971 -32.04 18.18 75.08
N ARG A 972 -31.15 18.58 75.98
CA ARG A 972 -30.51 19.91 75.95
C ARG A 972 -29.67 20.14 74.70
N ASN A 973 -28.97 19.12 74.21
CA ASN A 973 -28.23 19.21 72.95
C ASN A 973 -29.19 19.21 71.75
N TYR A 974 -30.26 18.41 71.79
CA TYR A 974 -31.30 18.37 70.77
C TYR A 974 -31.99 19.74 70.61
N THR A 975 -32.46 20.35 71.71
CA THR A 975 -33.15 21.67 71.68
C THR A 975 -32.24 22.85 71.31
N ARG A 976 -30.91 22.67 71.35
CA ARG A 976 -29.90 23.63 70.87
C ARG A 976 -29.54 23.43 69.40
N LYS A 977 -29.42 22.17 68.94
CA LYS A 977 -28.97 21.82 67.58
C LYS A 977 -30.11 21.81 66.57
N PHE A 978 -31.26 21.30 66.96
CA PHE A 978 -32.40 21.07 66.08
C PHE A 978 -33.55 22.03 66.43
N GLY A 979 -34.27 22.46 65.39
CA GLY A 979 -35.29 23.50 65.50
C GLY A 979 -36.37 23.42 64.42
N ALA A 980 -36.40 22.35 63.62
CA ALA A 980 -37.18 22.26 62.40
C ALA A 980 -38.56 21.61 62.58
N LYS A 981 -38.76 20.78 63.61
CA LYS A 981 -40.02 20.05 63.87
C LYS A 981 -40.67 20.50 65.20
N PRO A 982 -41.46 21.60 65.25
CA PRO A 982 -41.97 22.18 66.50
C PRO A 982 -42.72 21.20 67.41
N LYS A 983 -43.51 20.27 66.83
CA LYS A 983 -44.16 19.17 67.57
C LYS A 983 -43.18 18.33 68.44
N ARG A 984 -41.95 18.09 67.97
CA ARG A 984 -40.93 17.39 68.76
C ARG A 984 -40.15 18.31 69.70
N LEU A 985 -39.97 19.59 69.35
CA LEU A 985 -39.27 20.53 70.22
C LEU A 985 -40.02 20.75 71.54
N VAL A 986 -41.36 20.82 71.52
CA VAL A 986 -42.16 20.94 72.75
C VAL A 986 -42.10 19.69 73.62
N GLU A 987 -42.09 18.49 73.01
CA GLU A 987 -41.87 17.23 73.73
C GLU A 987 -40.46 17.20 74.34
N ALA A 988 -39.43 17.42 73.52
CA ALA A 988 -38.04 17.45 73.94
C ALA A 988 -37.78 18.45 75.08
N LYS A 989 -38.37 19.65 75.02
CA LYS A 989 -38.18 20.67 76.06
C LYS A 989 -38.95 20.34 77.35
N PHE A 990 -40.07 19.61 77.25
CA PHE A 990 -40.70 19.01 78.42
C PHE A 990 -39.82 17.93 79.04
N ILE A 991 -39.28 17.00 78.23
CA ILE A 991 -38.41 15.92 78.71
C ILE A 991 -37.13 16.49 79.34
N GLU A 992 -36.52 17.51 78.75
CA GLU A 992 -35.37 18.25 79.33
C GLU A 992 -35.71 18.79 80.73
N GLY A 993 -36.86 19.47 80.88
CA GLY A 993 -37.30 20.00 82.18
C GLY A 993 -37.75 18.92 83.17
N PHE A 994 -38.32 17.81 82.68
CA PHE A 994 -38.73 16.68 83.49
C PHE A 994 -37.54 15.86 84.00
N ALA A 995 -36.47 15.74 83.21
CA ALA A 995 -35.21 15.16 83.65
C ALA A 995 -34.53 16.03 84.72
N ALA A 996 -34.51 17.35 84.56
CA ALA A 996 -34.05 18.26 85.62
C ALA A 996 -34.92 18.16 86.89
N TYR A 997 -36.25 18.08 86.76
CA TYR A 997 -37.18 17.90 87.87
C TYR A 997 -36.95 16.58 88.62
N SER A 998 -36.73 15.48 87.88
CA SER A 998 -36.46 14.15 88.43
C SER A 998 -35.08 14.03 89.09
N ARG A 999 -34.16 14.98 88.82
CA ARG A 999 -32.87 15.16 89.50
C ARG A 999 -32.92 16.19 90.64
N GLU A 1000 -34.12 16.61 91.07
CA GLU A 1000 -34.35 17.65 92.09
C GLU A 1000 -33.77 19.05 91.72
N GLN A 1001 -33.41 19.26 90.45
CA GLN A 1001 -32.87 20.52 89.92
C GLN A 1001 -34.01 21.50 89.60
N TYR A 1002 -34.86 21.77 90.58
CA TYR A 1002 -36.16 22.45 90.38
C TYR A 1002 -36.05 23.83 89.73
N ALA A 1003 -35.03 24.62 90.05
CA ALA A 1003 -34.80 25.93 89.41
C ALA A 1003 -34.43 25.79 87.92
N GLU A 1004 -33.76 24.71 87.54
CA GLU A 1004 -33.45 24.41 86.13
C GLU A 1004 -34.67 23.83 85.40
N ALA A 1005 -35.50 23.03 86.08
CA ALA A 1005 -36.79 22.58 85.57
C ALA A 1005 -37.75 23.76 85.31
N GLU A 1006 -37.90 24.68 86.27
CA GLU A 1006 -38.73 25.88 86.15
C GLU A 1006 -38.27 26.77 84.99
N LYS A 1007 -36.95 27.00 84.86
CA LYS A 1007 -36.38 27.73 83.72
C LYS A 1007 -36.67 27.03 82.39
N THR A 1008 -36.39 25.73 82.31
CA THR A 1008 -36.54 24.92 81.09
C THR A 1008 -37.99 24.82 80.64
N TRP A 1009 -38.93 24.69 81.58
CA TRP A 1009 -40.35 24.73 81.29
C TRP A 1009 -40.87 26.16 81.00
N GLY A 1010 -40.25 27.21 81.55
CA GLY A 1010 -40.47 28.58 81.10
C GLY A 1010 -40.14 28.77 79.60
N GLU A 1011 -39.02 28.18 79.15
CA GLU A 1011 -38.65 28.13 77.73
C GLU A 1011 -39.65 27.30 76.89
N LEU A 1012 -40.17 26.18 77.42
CA LEU A 1012 -41.28 25.41 76.82
C LEU A 1012 -42.56 26.25 76.65
N PHE A 1013 -42.97 27.03 77.66
CA PHE A 1013 -44.19 27.85 77.56
C PHE A 1013 -44.05 28.99 76.56
N ALA A 1014 -42.86 29.58 76.46
CA ALA A 1014 -42.54 30.56 75.43
C ALA A 1014 -42.56 29.94 74.03
N MET A 1015 -42.04 28.71 73.90
CA MET A 1015 -42.06 27.92 72.65
C MET A 1015 -43.49 27.56 72.23
N GLN A 1016 -44.31 27.04 73.15
CA GLN A 1016 -45.73 26.75 72.95
C GLN A 1016 -46.47 27.99 72.39
N THR A 1017 -46.41 29.11 73.10
CA THR A 1017 -47.06 30.37 72.70
C THR A 1017 -46.57 30.89 71.33
N ARG A 1018 -45.30 30.65 70.99
CA ARG A 1018 -44.71 31.07 69.71
C ARG A 1018 -45.22 30.25 68.53
N TYR A 1019 -45.22 28.92 68.65
CA TYR A 1019 -45.52 28.02 67.52
C TYR A 1019 -47.00 27.68 67.37
N GLU A 1020 -47.82 27.78 68.43
CA GLU A 1020 -49.26 27.47 68.40
C GLU A 1020 -50.06 28.36 67.41
N LYS A 1021 -49.52 29.53 67.04
CA LYS A 1021 -50.08 30.40 65.99
C LYS A 1021 -49.91 29.86 64.57
N THR A 1022 -48.85 29.07 64.33
CA THR A 1022 -48.48 28.51 63.01
C THR A 1022 -48.76 27.02 62.91
N GLU A 1023 -48.78 26.31 64.04
CA GLU A 1023 -49.13 24.89 64.16
C GLU A 1023 -50.24 24.71 65.21
N PRO A 1024 -51.52 24.77 64.82
CA PRO A 1024 -52.64 24.63 65.76
C PRO A 1024 -52.71 23.28 66.47
N GLU A 1025 -52.12 22.23 65.86
CA GLU A 1025 -52.04 20.87 66.38
C GLU A 1025 -50.85 20.62 67.34
N LEU A 1026 -50.19 21.67 67.82
CA LEU A 1026 -49.02 21.54 68.69
C LEU A 1026 -49.39 20.85 70.03
N PRO A 1027 -48.70 19.76 70.45
CA PRO A 1027 -49.10 18.99 71.63
C PRO A 1027 -49.05 19.80 72.95
N LYS A 1028 -50.22 20.21 73.45
CA LYS A 1028 -50.35 21.06 74.64
C LYS A 1028 -50.16 20.32 75.97
N ASN A 1029 -50.17 18.99 75.95
CA ASN A 1029 -50.04 18.11 77.12
C ASN A 1029 -48.71 18.31 77.85
N PHE A 1030 -47.63 18.53 77.10
CA PHE A 1030 -46.30 18.80 77.66
C PHE A 1030 -46.28 20.10 78.47
N SER A 1031 -46.82 21.18 77.91
CA SER A 1031 -46.95 22.47 78.60
C SER A 1031 -47.88 22.39 79.82
N ALA A 1032 -49.01 21.70 79.68
CA ALA A 1032 -49.96 21.53 80.78
C ALA A 1032 -49.38 20.70 81.95
N ARG A 1033 -48.69 19.60 81.64
CA ARG A 1033 -48.01 18.75 82.63
C ARG A 1033 -46.90 19.50 83.36
N ALA A 1034 -46.08 20.25 82.63
CA ALA A 1034 -45.04 21.10 83.23
C ALA A 1034 -45.61 22.17 84.18
N LYS A 1035 -46.69 22.88 83.80
CA LYS A 1035 -47.34 23.83 84.71
C LYS A 1035 -47.95 23.15 85.92
N PHE A 1036 -48.54 21.97 85.75
CA PHE A 1036 -49.07 21.18 86.86
C PHE A 1036 -47.97 20.73 87.83
N LEU A 1037 -46.80 20.32 87.34
CA LEU A 1037 -45.64 19.97 88.18
C LEU A 1037 -45.05 21.19 88.91
N LEU A 1038 -44.98 22.36 88.27
CA LEU A 1038 -44.61 23.62 88.96
C LEU A 1038 -45.66 24.07 89.98
N ALA A 1039 -46.93 23.84 89.71
CA ALA A 1039 -48.01 24.11 90.65
C ALA A 1039 -47.96 23.14 91.85
N ASN A 1040 -47.59 21.87 91.66
CA ASN A 1040 -47.32 20.94 92.76
C ASN A 1040 -46.11 21.41 93.59
N LEU A 1041 -44.99 21.79 92.96
CA LEU A 1041 -43.83 22.34 93.67
C LEU A 1041 -44.19 23.62 94.47
N ALA A 1042 -45.02 24.50 93.90
CA ALA A 1042 -45.54 25.67 94.61
C ALA A 1042 -46.54 25.30 95.71
N PHE A 1043 -47.26 24.17 95.59
CA PHE A 1043 -48.10 23.61 96.65
C PHE A 1043 -47.24 23.17 97.83
N ASP A 1044 -46.09 22.54 97.56
CA ASP A 1044 -45.16 22.07 98.58
C ASP A 1044 -44.45 23.24 99.30
N GLU A 1045 -44.23 24.39 98.63
CA GLU A 1045 -43.82 25.66 99.29
C GLU A 1045 -44.97 26.25 100.14
N TYR A 1046 -46.22 26.12 99.69
CA TYR A 1046 -47.39 26.80 100.23
C TYR A 1046 -48.05 26.09 101.44
N ALA A 1047 -48.23 24.78 101.34
CA ALA A 1047 -49.01 23.98 102.27
C ALA A 1047 -48.44 23.95 103.70
N PRO A 1048 -47.12 23.81 103.92
CA PRO A 1048 -46.52 23.87 105.27
C PRO A 1048 -46.31 25.30 105.78
N TYR A 1049 -46.62 26.34 104.99
CA TYR A 1049 -46.42 27.72 105.42
C TYR A 1049 -47.45 28.12 106.50
N GLU A 1050 -47.01 28.23 107.75
CA GLU A 1050 -47.85 28.56 108.92
C GLU A 1050 -48.09 30.07 109.08
N LEU A 1051 -49.23 30.44 109.67
CA LEU A 1051 -49.60 31.83 109.96
C LEU A 1051 -49.12 32.27 111.35
N LYS A 1052 -47.86 32.70 111.41
CA LYS A 1052 -47.15 33.13 112.64
C LYS A 1052 -47.17 34.64 112.87
N LEU A 1053 -46.92 35.08 114.11
CA LEU A 1053 -46.78 36.49 114.46
C LEU A 1053 -45.51 37.11 113.82
N PRO A 1054 -45.55 38.37 113.34
CA PRO A 1054 -46.73 39.23 113.20
C PRO A 1054 -47.65 38.75 112.07
N LEU A 1055 -48.92 38.49 112.41
CA LEU A 1055 -49.88 37.82 111.53
C LEU A 1055 -50.03 38.50 110.16
N LYS A 1056 -49.96 39.83 110.10
CA LYS A 1056 -50.01 40.62 108.86
C LYS A 1056 -48.95 40.21 107.83
N SER A 1057 -47.75 39.82 108.28
CA SER A 1057 -46.63 39.46 107.40
C SER A 1057 -46.72 38.01 106.92
N SER A 1058 -47.04 37.08 107.83
CA SER A 1058 -47.22 35.67 107.48
C SER A 1058 -48.47 35.46 106.62
N LEU A 1059 -49.58 36.15 106.93
CA LEU A 1059 -50.79 36.17 106.13
C LEU A 1059 -50.51 36.71 104.72
N LYS A 1060 -49.81 37.85 104.61
CA LYS A 1060 -49.42 38.40 103.28
C LYS A 1060 -48.53 37.44 102.49
N ARG A 1061 -47.62 36.69 103.14
CA ARG A 1061 -46.81 35.68 102.46
C ARG A 1061 -47.66 34.48 102.04
N LYS A 1062 -48.50 33.91 102.92
CA LYS A 1062 -49.38 32.78 102.57
C LYS A 1062 -50.43 33.16 101.52
N GLN A 1063 -50.93 34.39 101.52
CA GLN A 1063 -51.79 34.95 100.46
C GLN A 1063 -51.03 35.07 99.13
N THR A 1064 -49.79 35.58 99.15
CA THR A 1064 -48.93 35.62 97.95
C THR A 1064 -48.68 34.20 97.40
N LEU A 1065 -48.39 33.24 98.28
CA LEU A 1065 -48.18 31.83 97.91
C LEU A 1065 -49.46 31.19 97.37
N LEU A 1066 -50.62 31.38 98.02
CA LEU A 1066 -51.92 30.94 97.51
C LEU A 1066 -52.23 31.55 96.14
N SER A 1067 -51.94 32.84 95.95
CA SER A 1067 -52.17 33.53 94.68
C SER A 1067 -51.27 33.00 93.56
N LYS A 1068 -49.98 32.75 93.86
CA LYS A 1068 -49.02 32.07 92.96
C LYS A 1068 -49.54 30.68 92.60
N LEU A 1069 -50.04 29.94 93.58
CA LEU A 1069 -50.52 28.57 93.44
C LEU A 1069 -51.80 28.45 92.61
N ILE A 1070 -52.81 29.27 92.91
CA ILE A 1070 -54.06 29.35 92.14
C ILE A 1070 -53.77 29.77 90.70
N LYS A 1071 -52.85 30.72 90.50
CA LYS A 1071 -52.40 31.12 89.16
C LYS A 1071 -51.76 29.94 88.41
N LEU A 1072 -50.81 29.23 89.01
CA LEU A 1072 -50.10 28.11 88.34
C LEU A 1072 -51.04 26.95 87.97
N TYR A 1073 -51.94 26.55 88.89
CA TYR A 1073 -52.96 25.55 88.58
C TYR A 1073 -53.99 26.05 87.56
N GLY A 1074 -54.45 27.31 87.66
CA GLY A 1074 -55.34 27.91 86.67
C GLY A 1074 -54.74 27.94 85.27
N GLU A 1075 -53.44 28.25 85.16
CA GLU A 1075 -52.69 28.20 83.90
C GLU A 1075 -52.47 26.78 83.37
N ALA A 1076 -52.33 25.76 84.23
CA ALA A 1076 -52.31 24.36 83.82
C ALA A 1076 -53.68 23.89 83.32
N ALA A 1077 -54.75 24.30 84.01
CA ALA A 1077 -56.14 23.99 83.64
C ALA A 1077 -56.59 24.65 82.32
N ALA A 1078 -56.05 25.83 82.02
CA ALA A 1078 -56.36 26.61 80.81
C ALA A 1078 -56.01 25.88 79.50
N TYR A 1079 -55.13 24.87 79.53
CA TYR A 1079 -54.87 24.02 78.36
C TYR A 1079 -56.01 23.05 78.02
N GLN A 1080 -57.04 22.93 78.87
CA GLN A 1080 -58.23 22.09 78.67
C GLN A 1080 -57.95 20.59 78.50
N ILE A 1081 -56.80 20.13 79.03
CA ILE A 1081 -56.43 18.72 79.01
C ILE A 1081 -56.94 18.08 80.29
N GLU A 1082 -57.88 17.14 80.12
CA GLU A 1082 -58.65 16.48 81.17
C GLU A 1082 -57.88 16.23 82.47
N GLU A 1083 -56.74 15.52 82.40
CA GLU A 1083 -55.88 15.20 83.55
C GLU A 1083 -55.44 16.45 84.33
N TYR A 1084 -54.97 17.49 83.64
CA TYR A 1084 -54.42 18.70 84.26
C TYR A 1084 -55.50 19.71 84.61
N THR A 1085 -56.59 19.80 83.84
CA THR A 1085 -57.75 20.64 84.21
C THR A 1085 -58.41 20.12 85.47
N THR A 1086 -58.65 18.81 85.55
CA THR A 1086 -59.29 18.21 86.72
C THR A 1086 -58.37 18.15 87.93
N GLY A 1087 -57.09 17.81 87.74
CA GLY A 1087 -56.08 17.85 88.81
C GLY A 1087 -55.85 19.23 89.38
N SER A 1088 -55.79 20.25 88.51
CA SER A 1088 -55.61 21.65 88.94
C SER A 1088 -56.80 22.16 89.72
N THR A 1089 -58.02 21.86 89.26
CA THR A 1089 -59.25 22.26 89.95
C THR A 1089 -59.34 21.60 91.33
N TYR A 1090 -59.04 20.29 91.43
CA TYR A 1090 -58.90 19.62 92.72
C TYR A 1090 -57.87 20.31 93.63
N LYS A 1091 -56.67 20.60 93.11
CA LYS A 1091 -55.58 21.19 93.88
C LYS A 1091 -55.83 22.64 94.32
N ILE A 1092 -56.59 23.42 93.55
CA ILE A 1092 -57.04 24.76 93.96
C ILE A 1092 -58.00 24.63 95.16
N GLY A 1093 -58.97 23.71 95.10
CA GLY A 1093 -59.85 23.43 96.24
C GLY A 1093 -59.06 22.98 97.48
N GLU A 1094 -58.11 22.07 97.32
CA GLU A 1094 -57.24 21.60 98.39
C GLU A 1094 -56.37 22.73 99.00
N ALA A 1095 -55.88 23.65 98.17
CA ALA A 1095 -55.15 24.83 98.62
C ALA A 1095 -56.04 25.80 99.41
N LEU A 1096 -57.27 26.06 98.95
CA LEU A 1096 -58.22 26.92 99.66
C LEU A 1096 -58.60 26.36 101.04
N LEU A 1097 -58.74 25.03 101.16
CA LEU A 1097 -58.91 24.38 102.47
C LEU A 1097 -57.67 24.51 103.36
N ASN A 1098 -56.46 24.33 102.82
CA ASN A 1098 -55.24 24.57 103.58
C ASN A 1098 -55.15 26.03 104.06
N PHE A 1099 -55.65 27.00 103.29
CA PHE A 1099 -55.74 28.40 103.72
C PHE A 1099 -56.72 28.57 104.88
N ARG A 1100 -57.92 27.99 104.78
CA ARG A 1100 -58.92 27.95 105.87
C ARG A 1100 -58.30 27.34 107.13
N SER A 1101 -57.72 26.14 107.04
CA SER A 1101 -57.08 25.49 108.19
C SER A 1101 -55.93 26.32 108.78
N ALA A 1102 -55.13 26.99 107.96
CA ALA A 1102 -54.05 27.85 108.45
C ALA A 1102 -54.54 29.15 109.09
N LEU A 1103 -55.69 29.71 108.67
CA LEU A 1103 -56.36 30.81 109.36
C LEU A 1103 -56.87 30.37 110.73
N LEU A 1104 -57.61 29.27 110.80
CA LEU A 1104 -58.13 28.72 112.06
C LEU A 1104 -57.00 28.37 113.04
N ASN A 1105 -55.91 27.80 112.54
CA ASN A 1105 -54.73 27.40 113.31
C ASN A 1105 -53.67 28.51 113.44
N SER A 1106 -53.98 29.77 113.09
CA SER A 1106 -53.01 30.88 113.14
C SER A 1106 -52.61 31.25 114.58
N GLU A 1107 -51.37 31.72 114.76
CA GLU A 1107 -50.89 32.17 116.07
C GLU A 1107 -51.74 33.36 116.57
N ARG A 1108 -52.35 33.19 117.75
CA ARG A 1108 -53.19 34.19 118.40
C ARG A 1108 -52.31 35.33 118.96
N PRO A 1109 -52.64 36.62 118.74
CA PRO A 1109 -51.95 37.74 119.40
C PRO A 1109 -51.95 37.61 120.93
N LYS A 1110 -50.92 38.12 121.62
CA LYS A 1110 -50.80 37.98 123.09
C LYS A 1110 -51.95 38.68 123.82
N GLU A 1111 -52.46 39.74 123.21
CA GLU A 1111 -53.55 40.59 123.67
C GLU A 1111 -54.89 39.83 123.80
N VAL A 1112 -55.07 38.72 123.07
CA VAL A 1112 -56.29 37.88 123.12
C VAL A 1112 -56.08 36.52 123.79
N GLN A 1113 -54.87 36.21 124.27
CA GLN A 1113 -54.58 34.92 124.93
C GLN A 1113 -54.91 34.90 126.44
N GLY A 1114 -55.08 36.07 127.06
CA GLY A 1114 -55.30 36.22 128.51
C GLY A 1114 -56.76 36.32 128.94
N ASP A 1115 -57.69 36.31 128.00
CA ASP A 1115 -59.13 36.45 128.22
C ASP A 1115 -59.85 35.44 127.31
N GLU A 1116 -60.59 34.53 127.92
CA GLU A 1116 -61.23 33.39 127.26
C GLU A 1116 -62.35 33.83 126.30
N LEU A 1117 -63.07 34.90 126.63
CA LEU A 1117 -64.12 35.47 125.79
C LEU A 1117 -63.51 36.18 124.56
N LEU A 1118 -62.45 36.97 124.75
CA LEU A 1118 -61.70 37.57 123.64
C LEU A 1118 -61.03 36.52 122.75
N LEU A 1119 -60.58 35.39 123.31
CA LEU A 1119 -60.03 34.27 122.54
C LEU A 1119 -61.10 33.57 121.69
N GLU A 1120 -62.31 33.41 122.23
CA GLU A 1120 -63.46 32.82 121.55
C GLU A 1120 -64.02 33.76 120.48
N GLU A 1121 -64.21 35.05 120.78
CA GLU A 1121 -64.57 36.10 119.80
C GLU A 1121 -63.56 36.19 118.66
N TYR A 1122 -62.25 36.12 118.96
CA TYR A 1122 -61.20 36.05 117.95
C TYR A 1122 -61.21 34.74 117.16
N GLY A 1123 -61.65 33.63 117.80
CA GLY A 1123 -61.94 32.36 117.14
C GLY A 1123 -63.06 32.48 116.11
N PHE A 1124 -64.22 33.02 116.51
CA PHE A 1124 -65.34 33.29 115.62
C PHE A 1124 -64.97 34.25 114.50
N ALA A 1125 -64.19 35.31 114.78
CA ALA A 1125 -63.69 36.20 113.75
C ALA A 1125 -62.79 35.47 112.74
N LEU A 1126 -61.93 34.54 113.19
CA LEU A 1126 -61.13 33.72 112.28
C LEU A 1126 -61.97 32.71 111.51
N GLU A 1127 -63.04 32.15 112.08
CA GLU A 1127 -64.00 31.31 111.37
C GLU A 1127 -64.74 32.11 110.29
N GLU A 1128 -65.24 33.30 110.60
CA GLU A 1128 -65.87 34.22 109.65
C GLU A 1128 -64.91 34.60 108.51
N GLN A 1129 -63.63 34.85 108.81
CA GLN A 1129 -62.61 35.12 107.78
C GLN A 1129 -62.16 33.87 107.01
N ALA A 1130 -62.28 32.67 107.58
CA ALA A 1130 -61.89 31.41 106.94
C ALA A 1130 -63.02 30.80 106.09
N PHE A 1131 -64.28 31.02 106.45
CA PHE A 1131 -65.47 30.50 105.78
C PHE A 1131 -65.53 30.86 104.28
N PRO A 1132 -65.22 32.09 103.83
CA PRO A 1132 -65.12 32.43 102.40
C PRO A 1132 -64.10 31.60 101.60
N PHE A 1133 -63.11 30.96 102.25
CA PHE A 1133 -62.15 30.08 101.58
C PHE A 1133 -62.68 28.63 101.52
N GLU A 1134 -63.42 28.19 102.53
CA GLU A 1134 -64.15 26.92 102.51
C GLU A 1134 -65.24 26.91 101.43
N GLU A 1135 -66.08 27.95 101.37
CA GLU A 1135 -67.08 28.14 100.31
C GLU A 1135 -66.46 28.12 98.91
N LYS A 1136 -65.34 28.83 98.71
CA LYS A 1136 -64.61 28.79 97.43
C LYS A 1136 -64.01 27.41 97.15
N ALA A 1137 -63.56 26.68 98.17
CA ALA A 1137 -63.06 25.31 98.00
C ALA A 1137 -64.19 24.37 97.55
N ILE A 1138 -65.35 24.43 98.22
CA ILE A 1138 -66.57 23.70 97.84
C ILE A 1138 -66.92 24.01 96.39
N GLN A 1139 -67.10 25.28 96.04
CA GLN A 1139 -67.42 25.72 94.67
C GLN A 1139 -66.39 25.23 93.65
N THR A 1140 -65.10 25.20 94.00
CA THR A 1140 -64.04 24.69 93.12
C THR A 1140 -64.16 23.17 92.92
N PHE A 1141 -64.35 22.39 93.98
CA PHE A 1141 -64.57 20.94 93.83
C PHE A 1141 -65.88 20.65 93.09
N GLU A 1142 -66.94 21.42 93.32
CA GLU A 1142 -68.22 21.32 92.60
C GLU A 1142 -68.03 21.60 91.11
N GLN A 1143 -67.22 22.59 90.74
CA GLN A 1143 -66.85 22.83 89.34
C GLN A 1143 -66.10 21.64 88.73
N ASN A 1144 -65.23 20.96 89.49
CA ASN A 1144 -64.54 19.75 89.02
C ASN A 1144 -65.51 18.58 88.79
N VAL A 1145 -66.47 18.42 89.70
CA VAL A 1145 -67.56 17.44 89.59
C VAL A 1145 -68.49 17.76 88.40
N LEU A 1146 -68.78 19.04 88.16
CA LEU A 1146 -69.57 19.47 87.01
C LEU A 1146 -68.80 19.32 85.70
N TYR A 1147 -67.47 19.42 85.71
CA TYR A 1147 -66.63 19.12 84.54
C TYR A 1147 -66.79 17.66 84.10
N SER A 1148 -66.85 16.72 85.06
CA SER A 1148 -67.13 15.30 84.78
C SER A 1148 -68.46 15.09 84.04
N ARG A 1149 -69.53 15.73 84.53
CA ARG A 1149 -70.87 15.64 83.93
C ARG A 1149 -70.98 16.31 82.56
N LYS A 1150 -70.18 17.34 82.29
CA LYS A 1150 -70.21 18.09 81.02
C LYS A 1150 -69.37 17.47 79.90
N ASN A 1151 -68.31 16.77 80.26
CA ASN A 1151 -67.33 16.22 79.31
C ASN A 1151 -67.25 14.69 79.35
N GLU A 1152 -68.24 14.01 79.96
CA GLU A 1152 -68.36 12.54 80.07
C GLU A 1152 -67.09 11.83 80.57
N THR A 1153 -66.31 12.51 81.41
CA THR A 1153 -64.98 12.07 81.86
C THR A 1153 -64.98 11.83 83.36
N PHE A 1154 -64.32 10.76 83.82
CA PHE A 1154 -64.14 10.47 85.24
C PHE A 1154 -62.73 9.95 85.48
N ASN A 1155 -62.02 10.60 86.40
CA ASN A 1155 -60.63 10.27 86.74
C ASN A 1155 -60.35 10.53 88.23
N ASP A 1156 -59.18 10.12 88.69
CA ASP A 1156 -58.73 10.20 90.08
C ASP A 1156 -58.90 11.59 90.73
N TRP A 1157 -58.81 12.68 89.96
CA TRP A 1157 -58.92 14.03 90.50
C TRP A 1157 -60.37 14.46 90.71
N ILE A 1158 -61.26 14.04 89.81
CA ILE A 1158 -62.71 14.18 89.97
C ILE A 1158 -63.16 13.35 91.18
N GLU A 1159 -62.67 12.12 91.32
CA GLU A 1159 -62.97 11.26 92.48
C GLU A 1159 -62.52 11.91 93.79
N LYS A 1160 -61.27 12.40 93.87
CA LYS A 1160 -60.78 13.13 95.04
C LYS A 1160 -61.60 14.40 95.34
N SER A 1161 -62.08 15.11 94.31
CA SER A 1161 -63.00 16.25 94.48
C SER A 1161 -64.33 15.82 95.11
N TYR A 1162 -64.93 14.72 94.65
CA TYR A 1162 -66.12 14.13 95.26
C TYR A 1162 -65.87 13.73 96.73
N GLN A 1163 -64.74 13.07 97.02
CA GLN A 1163 -64.38 12.66 98.39
C GLN A 1163 -64.21 13.87 99.33
N LYS A 1164 -63.57 14.95 98.88
CA LYS A 1164 -63.48 16.21 99.66
C LYS A 1164 -64.85 16.83 99.89
N LEU A 1165 -65.70 16.91 98.86
CA LEU A 1165 -67.07 17.42 98.99
C LEU A 1165 -67.91 16.60 99.97
N ALA A 1166 -67.81 15.27 99.93
CA ALA A 1166 -68.47 14.39 100.88
C ALA A 1166 -67.99 14.60 102.33
N THR A 1167 -66.73 15.02 102.53
CA THR A 1167 -66.20 15.35 103.86
C THR A 1167 -66.70 16.71 104.38
N ILE A 1168 -66.82 17.71 103.49
CA ILE A 1168 -67.04 19.12 103.89
C ILE A 1168 -68.52 19.52 103.82
N SER A 1169 -69.27 18.98 102.86
CA SER A 1169 -70.71 19.15 102.74
C SER A 1169 -71.40 17.78 102.67
N PRO A 1170 -71.33 16.96 103.74
CA PRO A 1170 -71.85 15.59 103.77
C PRO A 1170 -73.35 15.54 103.47
N GLY A 1171 -74.14 16.51 103.95
CA GLY A 1171 -75.58 16.59 103.67
C GLY A 1171 -75.94 16.74 102.18
N ARG A 1172 -74.99 17.17 101.34
CA ARG A 1172 -75.16 17.30 99.88
C ARG A 1172 -74.47 16.19 99.09
N TYR A 1173 -73.30 15.71 99.54
CA TYR A 1173 -72.42 14.83 98.77
C TYR A 1173 -72.11 13.46 99.40
N ALA A 1174 -72.41 13.24 100.68
CA ALA A 1174 -72.30 11.94 101.35
C ALA A 1174 -73.65 11.20 101.45
N LYS A 1175 -74.52 11.37 100.44
CA LYS A 1175 -75.80 10.68 100.35
C LYS A 1175 -75.62 9.29 99.75
N ASN A 1176 -75.86 8.25 100.55
CA ASN A 1176 -76.07 6.90 100.05
C ASN A 1176 -77.54 6.77 99.58
N GLU A 1177 -77.80 6.95 98.29
CA GLU A 1177 -79.11 6.60 97.71
C GLU A 1177 -79.21 5.08 97.55
N LEU A 1178 -80.28 4.50 98.10
CA LEU A 1178 -80.38 3.07 98.35
C LEU A 1178 -81.19 2.38 97.23
N GLY A 1179 -80.51 1.76 96.27
CA GLY A 1179 -81.15 0.92 95.26
C GLY A 1179 -80.33 0.73 93.99
N ASP A 1180 -79.63 -0.40 93.86
CA ASP A 1180 -78.90 -0.77 92.64
C ASP A 1180 -79.84 -0.95 91.44
N GLN A 1181 -79.94 0.08 90.59
CA GLN A 1181 -80.11 0.03 89.12
C GLN A 1181 -80.38 1.46 88.59
N ILE A 1182 -79.89 1.77 87.38
CA ILE A 1182 -80.05 3.07 86.68
C ILE A 1182 -79.13 4.20 87.22
N ILE A 1183 -77.82 4.08 86.97
CA ILE A 1183 -77.01 5.02 86.13
C ILE A 1183 -75.63 4.36 85.86
N CYS A 1184 -75.63 3.35 84.99
CA CYS A 1184 -74.45 2.99 84.19
C CYS A 1184 -74.54 3.59 82.77
N ALA A 1185 -75.51 4.47 82.52
CA ALA A 1185 -75.98 4.85 81.18
C ALA A 1185 -75.10 5.83 80.38
N VAL A 1186 -73.95 6.27 80.92
CA VAL A 1186 -72.96 7.11 80.20
C VAL A 1186 -71.56 6.48 80.17
N ARG A 1187 -71.31 5.39 80.91
CA ARG A 1187 -69.97 4.78 80.98
C ARG A 1187 -69.65 3.88 79.78
N ASP A 1188 -70.68 3.28 79.16
CA ASP A 1188 -70.51 2.17 78.22
C ASP A 1188 -71.00 2.45 76.78
N PHE A 1189 -71.20 3.72 76.40
CA PHE A 1189 -71.67 4.08 75.04
C PHE A 1189 -70.85 5.17 74.35
N HIS A 1190 -69.56 4.90 74.12
CA HIS A 1190 -68.88 5.23 72.86
C HIS A 1190 -67.77 4.22 72.55
N VAL A 1191 -67.86 3.57 71.39
CA VAL A 1191 -66.89 2.58 70.90
C VAL A 1191 -65.74 3.27 70.16
N GLY A 1192 -64.48 2.93 70.45
CA GLY A 1192 -63.38 3.14 69.49
C GLY A 1192 -61.95 3.35 70.01
N ASN A 1193 -61.11 2.31 69.89
CA ASN A 1193 -59.64 2.36 69.81
C ASN A 1193 -58.84 2.66 71.12
N PRO A 1194 -57.49 2.54 71.19
CA PRO A 1194 -56.91 1.48 72.03
C PRO A 1194 -56.06 1.95 73.23
N LYS A 1195 -56.05 1.11 74.29
CA LYS A 1195 -55.00 0.96 75.33
C LYS A 1195 -54.35 2.24 75.90
N ARG A 1196 -54.94 2.81 76.97
CA ARG A 1196 -54.18 3.58 77.99
C ARG A 1196 -53.50 2.61 78.99
N LYS A 1197 -52.32 2.98 79.51
CA LYS A 1197 -51.52 2.23 80.51
C LYS A 1197 -52.04 2.45 81.96
N PRO A 1198 -51.71 1.56 82.92
CA PRO A 1198 -52.06 1.71 84.34
C PRO A 1198 -51.24 2.82 85.05
N PRO A 1199 -51.66 3.27 86.26
CA PRO A 1199 -50.98 4.34 86.99
C PRO A 1199 -49.62 3.92 87.57
N ILE A 1200 -48.71 4.89 87.66
CA ILE A 1200 -47.35 4.73 88.22
C ILE A 1200 -47.40 4.92 89.75
N PRO A 1201 -46.73 4.07 90.57
CA PRO A 1201 -46.69 4.22 92.02
C PRO A 1201 -45.81 5.40 92.46
N LYS A 1202 -46.06 5.91 93.68
CA LYS A 1202 -45.24 6.97 94.30
C LYS A 1202 -43.81 6.49 94.55
N ALA A 1203 -42.82 7.22 94.04
CA ALA A 1203 -41.43 7.05 94.43
C ALA A 1203 -41.22 7.54 95.88
N THR A 1204 -40.41 6.81 96.64
CA THR A 1204 -39.65 7.34 97.79
C THR A 1204 -38.17 7.11 97.49
N PRO A 1205 -37.27 8.05 97.83
CA PRO A 1205 -35.88 7.99 97.37
C PRO A 1205 -35.03 7.05 98.22
N LYS A 1206 -34.02 6.44 97.61
CA LYS A 1206 -32.82 5.93 98.30
C LYS A 1206 -31.55 6.41 97.59
N PRO A 1207 -30.44 6.62 98.33
CA PRO A 1207 -29.36 7.50 97.89
C PRO A 1207 -28.28 6.81 97.05
N ALA A 1208 -27.48 7.63 96.36
CA ALA A 1208 -26.35 7.22 95.55
C ALA A 1208 -25.23 6.52 96.37
N PRO A 1209 -24.54 5.52 95.79
CA PRO A 1209 -23.39 4.88 96.43
C PRO A 1209 -22.08 5.64 96.18
N THR A 1210 -21.24 5.66 97.21
CA THR A 1210 -19.84 6.09 97.18
C THR A 1210 -18.92 5.00 96.61
N ALA A 1211 -17.73 5.39 96.14
CA ALA A 1211 -16.63 4.46 95.89
C ALA A 1211 -15.89 4.12 97.19
N ALA A 1212 -15.48 2.86 97.37
CA ALA A 1212 -14.53 2.42 98.39
C ALA A 1212 -13.82 1.09 97.97
N PRO A 1213 -12.61 0.76 98.50
CA PRO A 1213 -11.70 -0.17 97.80
C PRO A 1213 -11.35 -1.50 98.53
N ALA A 1214 -10.85 -2.45 97.72
CA ALA A 1214 -9.82 -3.47 98.00
C ALA A 1214 -10.07 -4.67 98.96
N ALA A 1215 -9.50 -5.82 98.54
CA ALA A 1215 -8.76 -6.85 99.31
C ALA A 1215 -9.18 -8.34 99.13
N ALA A 1216 -8.17 -9.22 99.23
CA ALA A 1216 -8.06 -10.67 99.00
C ALA A 1216 -9.04 -11.61 99.77
N GLY A 1217 -9.17 -12.91 99.48
CA GLY A 1217 -8.58 -13.75 98.41
C GLY A 1217 -8.71 -15.28 98.65
N ALA A 1218 -7.97 -16.06 97.83
CA ALA A 1218 -7.65 -17.51 97.85
C ALA A 1218 -8.54 -18.42 96.95
N THR A 1219 -8.06 -19.45 96.21
CA THR A 1219 -6.77 -20.19 96.16
C THR A 1219 -6.40 -20.66 94.73
N GLY A 1220 -5.10 -20.78 94.36
CA GLY A 1220 -4.64 -21.61 93.22
C GLY A 1220 -3.48 -21.05 92.38
N ALA A 1221 -2.24 -21.52 92.61
CA ALA A 1221 -1.01 -21.25 91.83
C ALA A 1221 -0.67 -22.49 90.93
N PRO A 1222 0.45 -22.61 90.14
CA PRO A 1222 1.67 -21.78 89.96
C PRO A 1222 2.08 -21.51 88.46
N ALA A 1223 3.20 -20.86 88.05
CA ALA A 1223 4.12 -19.83 88.60
C ALA A 1223 5.09 -19.26 87.50
N GLY A 1224 5.73 -18.10 87.76
CA GLY A 1224 6.98 -17.60 87.12
C GLY A 1224 6.82 -16.48 86.06
N GLY A 1225 7.61 -15.38 86.05
CA GLY A 1225 8.59 -14.87 87.02
C GLY A 1225 9.33 -13.58 86.59
N ALA A 1226 9.71 -12.74 87.57
CA ALA A 1226 10.72 -11.64 87.56
C ALA A 1226 10.53 -10.31 86.74
N ALA A 1227 11.01 -9.21 87.35
CA ALA A 1227 11.17 -7.81 86.85
C ALA A 1227 12.69 -7.41 86.95
N PRO A 1228 13.23 -6.14 87.04
CA PRO A 1228 12.61 -4.80 87.26
C PRO A 1228 13.28 -3.50 86.65
N THR A 1229 12.60 -2.32 86.79
CA THR A 1229 13.13 -0.90 86.92
C THR A 1229 13.99 -0.24 85.78
N GLN A 1230 14.17 1.09 85.56
CA GLN A 1230 13.84 2.45 86.15
C GLN A 1230 14.08 3.54 85.04
N GLY A 1231 13.86 4.89 85.12
CA GLY A 1231 13.20 5.78 86.11
C GLY A 1231 13.59 7.30 86.04
N ALA A 1232 12.60 8.23 85.92
CA ALA A 1232 12.53 9.63 86.45
C ALA A 1232 13.25 10.88 85.80
N GLN A 1233 12.53 12.03 85.69
CA GLN A 1233 12.83 13.41 86.22
C GLN A 1233 12.00 14.59 85.57
N ALA A 1234 11.99 15.79 86.20
CA ALA A 1234 11.24 17.05 85.88
C ALA A 1234 12.05 18.31 86.35
N PRO A 1235 11.58 19.60 86.55
CA PRO A 1235 10.34 20.37 86.21
C PRO A 1235 10.53 21.90 85.80
N ALA A 1236 9.43 22.70 85.80
CA ALA A 1236 9.28 24.21 85.88
C ALA A 1236 9.51 25.12 84.63
N GLY A 1237 8.90 26.33 84.44
CA GLY A 1237 7.77 27.07 85.09
C GLY A 1237 7.58 28.57 84.65
N ALA A 1238 6.37 29.16 84.84
CA ALA A 1238 5.98 30.62 84.88
C ALA A 1238 5.41 31.42 83.64
N LYS A 1239 4.66 32.51 83.96
CA LYS A 1239 3.79 33.46 83.16
C LYS A 1239 4.49 34.84 82.90
N PRO A 1240 3.97 35.92 82.19
CA PRO A 1240 2.58 36.41 82.02
C PRO A 1240 2.20 37.04 80.62
N ALA A 1241 1.31 38.06 80.55
CA ALA A 1241 0.50 38.45 79.37
C ALA A 1241 0.55 39.95 78.93
N ALA A 1242 0.17 40.29 77.67
CA ALA A 1242 -0.43 41.57 77.22
C ALA A 1242 -0.81 41.59 75.69
N LYS A 1243 -1.54 42.63 75.22
CA LYS A 1243 -2.17 42.83 73.87
C LYS A 1243 -1.57 44.06 73.13
N PRO A 1244 -1.73 44.28 71.79
CA PRO A 1244 -2.90 45.04 71.27
C PRO A 1244 -3.35 44.76 69.79
N ALA A 1245 -4.17 45.67 69.23
CA ALA A 1245 -5.05 45.65 68.02
C ALA A 1245 -4.46 46.40 66.78
N ALA A 1246 -5.06 46.60 65.57
CA ALA A 1246 -6.19 46.03 64.79
C ALA A 1246 -6.38 46.70 63.38
N LYS A 1247 -7.21 46.09 62.49
CA LYS A 1247 -8.15 46.72 61.49
C LYS A 1247 -7.58 47.42 60.22
N PRO A 1248 -8.40 47.77 59.17
CA PRO A 1248 -9.88 47.88 59.08
C PRO A 1248 -10.61 47.09 57.95
N ALA A 1249 -11.94 47.31 57.82
CA ALA A 1249 -12.93 46.58 56.98
C ALA A 1249 -13.44 47.40 55.75
N VAL A 1250 -14.44 46.96 54.95
CA VAL A 1250 -15.88 47.33 55.09
C VAL A 1250 -16.79 46.65 54.01
N LYS A 1251 -18.12 46.55 54.27
CA LYS A 1251 -19.29 46.07 53.46
C LYS A 1251 -20.38 47.20 53.48
N PRO A 1252 -21.66 47.12 52.98
CA PRO A 1252 -22.44 46.13 52.22
C PRO A 1252 -23.25 46.77 51.03
N ALA A 1253 -24.35 46.16 50.55
CA ALA A 1253 -25.30 46.75 49.57
C ALA A 1253 -26.79 46.36 49.83
N ALA A 1254 -27.74 47.14 49.28
CA ALA A 1254 -29.20 46.92 49.36
C ALA A 1254 -29.98 47.37 48.08
N LYS A 1255 -31.24 46.92 47.94
CA LYS A 1255 -32.25 47.06 46.84
C LYS A 1255 -33.01 48.42 46.82
N PRO A 1256 -34.07 48.72 46.00
CA PRO A 1256 -34.61 48.17 44.71
C PRO A 1256 -35.13 49.22 43.64
N ALA A 1257 -35.68 48.74 42.49
CA ALA A 1257 -36.99 49.12 41.86
C ALA A 1257 -37.10 49.77 40.43
N ALA A 1258 -38.17 49.36 39.71
CA ALA A 1258 -39.00 50.04 38.67
C ALA A 1258 -38.65 50.12 37.14
N LYS A 1259 -39.44 49.36 36.32
CA LYS A 1259 -40.27 49.70 35.10
C LYS A 1259 -39.86 50.84 34.09
N PRO A 1260 -40.40 50.85 32.83
CA PRO A 1260 -40.64 49.78 31.83
C PRO A 1260 -40.44 50.22 30.32
N ALA A 1261 -40.86 49.36 29.36
CA ALA A 1261 -41.41 49.66 28.01
C ALA A 1261 -40.55 49.51 26.71
N ALA A 1262 -41.30 49.31 25.60
CA ALA A 1262 -40.94 49.34 24.16
C ALA A 1262 -40.19 48.14 23.51
N LYS A 1263 -40.98 47.31 22.80
CA LYS A 1263 -40.64 46.56 21.55
C LYS A 1263 -40.76 47.51 20.32
N PRO A 1264 -40.46 47.10 19.06
CA PRO A 1264 -39.65 45.98 18.54
C PRO A 1264 -38.66 46.39 17.40
N ALA A 1265 -37.87 45.45 16.85
CA ALA A 1265 -37.90 45.02 15.42
C ALA A 1265 -36.56 44.58 14.78
N LYS A 1266 -36.65 43.53 13.95
CA LYS A 1266 -35.86 43.19 12.74
C LYS A 1266 -34.33 42.92 12.80
N ALA A 1267 -33.99 41.68 12.42
CA ALA A 1267 -32.77 41.26 11.72
C ALA A 1267 -32.82 41.72 10.22
N PRO A 1268 -31.85 41.42 9.29
CA PRO A 1268 -30.72 40.46 9.37
C PRO A 1268 -29.39 40.92 8.69
N ALA A 1269 -28.45 39.96 8.47
CA ALA A 1269 -27.28 40.01 7.57
C ALA A 1269 -26.10 40.93 8.04
N THR A 1270 -24.81 40.73 7.70
CA THR A 1270 -24.11 39.81 6.76
C THR A 1270 -22.59 39.72 7.09
N ALA A 1271 -21.90 38.76 6.46
CA ALA A 1271 -20.46 38.76 6.11
C ALA A 1271 -19.36 38.40 7.14
N ALA A 1272 -18.39 37.62 6.64
CA ALA A 1272 -17.05 37.30 7.16
C ALA A 1272 -16.04 38.45 6.76
N PRO A 1273 -14.68 38.39 6.93
CA PRO A 1273 -13.80 37.22 7.12
C PRO A 1273 -12.54 37.44 8.01
N GLN A 1274 -11.59 36.50 7.88
CA GLN A 1274 -10.13 36.56 8.12
C GLN A 1274 -9.61 35.78 9.33
N GLY A 1275 -8.69 34.85 9.02
CA GLY A 1275 -8.03 33.94 9.95
C GLY A 1275 -6.70 34.44 10.50
N GLY A 1276 -5.97 33.55 11.19
CA GLY A 1276 -4.77 33.96 11.93
C GLY A 1276 -4.06 32.86 12.70
N LYS A 1277 -3.40 31.94 11.98
CA LYS A 1277 -2.25 31.09 12.38
C LYS A 1277 -1.91 30.98 13.89
N LYS A 1278 -1.91 29.75 14.41
CA LYS A 1278 -0.65 29.03 14.66
C LYS A 1278 -0.85 27.52 14.69
#